data_AF-F0JBG0-F1
#
_entry.id   AF-F0JBG0-F1
#
_cell.length_a   1.000
_cell.length_b   1.000
_cell.length_c   1.000
_cell.angle_alpha   90.00
_cell.angle_beta   90.00
_cell.angle_gamma   90.00
#
_symmetry.space_group_name_H-M   'P 1'
#
loop_
_entity.id
_entity.type
_entity.pdbx_description
1 polymer ?
#
loop_
_entity_poly.entity_id
_entity_poly.type
_entity_poly.pdbx_seq_one_letter_code
_entity_poly.pdbx_strand_id
1 'polypeptide(L)'
;MSQEIPNIRTLATAMETLAQGRAPSGGPGIGGLAVEFLEWCDRTPRPAHAEAVLLAEAVLAMYRLAANSGDIHTIQTCFQALVRSGRFGRTLCARLITARNAPLARLDPKVAAWPARDRLTLVHEMLLDLPGDKDKELLTWLEGVLKPLMGTDPEELVPFVARLGEQGELLAFPVRQVIVGGLFGRFINSQLTNGVAGTDLEQLCRVIRGMGDAAYAEALAKAVSLGRIKADVEVLRTVATVGEAGNKTILAMLLNILPKADARLAGACLDALISQDHPAMGKVLASIRSRMPALRAAAVSRAPLLGDIGLVQYLSSLPEERRDDALLEMFGVLETIAPDFVRNAAGACPPRGTNSPRAREGSTPPPQPGEEPEPARTGFFKGLFKSRPKTLQELLPKPGNIRDMDLPGSMVDGEQLENRELTGLGLAGTAFVRTSFFRGKVGDADLTGGLFRDCVLSGTEFREVRFNGAEFADTRFEECVFTDCVFTGAVFSGCTFEGCRFRSSVFSEASFRDVRLTGTDLTACSLAGSALHGCSLRAVRFEACDLSFAELVGDDCRGVELRQTCLHGLYIRDCVLLSMELPGSLVTRSVIKNSDAGHPQFLANRLRQMTLFAREAEKGGMPGGRETDPFTARKALTAWSRELTFMRRERRMLDNNRQRMHRAMGTLSRDQQAFLRMLPLLLDCDVFERRYNFGNIPSCRVWGYYPCLSDLELVRERLDMEPEPDPSPEVRILAVYAMGSLGTVAQTSSSDLDCWVCYDGDVTMTMEHGLTRKLNAMALWAESEYGLEVHFYPMRMDDVRDNRFLSGDEESSGSAQVLLLKEEFYRTALKLAGKNIAWWVIPAGASRKMYESCIRAARRYPLCGKPRLEDFGHLAEVPPDEYFGGSLWQMVKAVHAPFKSVLKLGLLETYAAPGASALPLCDRIKRNLIRNRQGKLDTDPYTALYSTLHDYYSGRGEDNAAALLKESFRLKANLTDIPLFMNLPTRPEDESLISVLFGSGYVEPGRLAETHRTWPFDKSLRMGSHVRRYMVDTYRRIQEGLAAGGRSTGRTKALINPEDLTRMGRRIAANFASKPNKILRVPFMDTRENGFPILHFAAEKTPGKPPAWTVRGGERVEAKQSAVHLQLLHRNQDPVHLLAWLLANRIYHPKSLLQADRTIAPIALADLQRLMGSLHEFFPFAETFEPDINEGLRAETVLRAFFILNLASPPETGRIEQAAVIYATNWGEMFCRTFVRPGQLFEHSPARFLSEKIGQPLAEAAQLGLFAPKGSQCRRISLT
;
A
#
# COMPACT_ATOMS: atom_id res chain seq x y z
N MET A 1 30.77 46.49 -0.91
CA MET A 1 30.23 45.75 -2.07
C MET A 1 28.74 45.60 -1.82
N SER A 2 27.91 46.03 -2.78
CA SER A 2 26.49 46.35 -2.61
C SER A 2 25.67 45.21 -2.01
N GLN A 3 24.79 45.56 -1.06
CA GLN A 3 23.80 44.68 -0.42
C GLN A 3 22.61 44.36 -1.34
N GLU A 4 22.81 44.23 -2.65
CA GLU A 4 21.74 43.88 -3.58
C GLU A 4 21.62 42.35 -3.67
N ILE A 5 20.38 41.86 -3.62
CA ILE A 5 20.08 40.43 -3.79
C ILE A 5 20.45 40.06 -5.24
N PRO A 6 21.20 38.96 -5.48
CA PRO A 6 21.52 38.51 -6.83
C PRO A 6 20.25 38.33 -7.68
N ASN A 7 20.25 38.82 -8.91
CA ASN A 7 19.08 38.69 -9.77
C ASN A 7 18.99 37.26 -10.33
N ILE A 8 17.91 36.53 -9.99
CA ILE A 8 17.70 35.14 -10.41
C ILE A 8 17.70 34.95 -11.93
N ARG A 9 17.23 35.94 -12.70
CA ARG A 9 17.26 35.90 -14.17
C ARG A 9 18.70 35.87 -14.69
N THR A 10 19.55 36.72 -14.11
CA THR A 10 20.97 36.79 -14.47
C THR A 10 21.68 35.49 -14.12
N LEU A 11 21.40 34.94 -12.94
CA LEU A 11 21.97 33.66 -12.50
C LEU A 11 21.54 32.50 -13.42
N ALA A 12 20.24 32.36 -13.69
CA ALA A 12 19.71 31.31 -14.57
C ALA A 12 20.36 31.37 -15.96
N THR A 13 20.46 32.58 -16.54
CA THR A 13 21.08 32.79 -17.86
C THR A 13 22.57 32.41 -17.85
N ALA A 14 23.32 32.82 -16.82
CA ALA A 14 24.74 32.51 -16.71
C ALA A 14 25.00 31.00 -16.52
N MET A 15 24.18 30.33 -15.71
CA MET A 15 24.27 28.88 -15.50
C MET A 15 23.94 28.10 -16.76
N GLU A 16 22.90 28.50 -17.48
CA GLU A 16 22.51 27.84 -18.74
C GLU A 16 23.60 28.02 -19.81
N THR A 17 24.22 29.19 -19.88
CA THR A 17 25.33 29.46 -20.81
C THR A 17 26.53 28.56 -20.52
N LEU A 18 26.86 28.35 -19.24
CA LEU A 18 27.90 27.42 -18.81
C LEU A 18 27.54 25.96 -19.10
N ALA A 19 26.29 25.56 -18.87
CA ALA A 19 25.81 24.21 -19.13
C ALA A 19 25.97 23.80 -20.60
N GLN A 20 25.93 24.78 -21.51
CA GLN A 20 26.12 24.62 -22.96
C GLN A 20 27.60 24.72 -23.40
N GLY A 21 28.56 24.73 -22.46
CA GLY A 21 29.99 24.73 -22.79
C GLY A 21 30.54 26.07 -23.31
N ARG A 22 29.75 27.15 -23.29
CA ARG A 22 30.16 28.50 -23.72
C ARG A 22 30.64 29.28 -22.50
N ALA A 23 31.91 29.15 -22.11
CA ALA A 23 32.43 29.88 -20.94
C ALA A 23 32.35 31.41 -21.16
N PRO A 24 31.72 32.19 -20.27
CA PRO A 24 31.72 33.64 -20.40
C PRO A 24 33.15 34.17 -20.22
N SER A 25 33.70 34.82 -21.23
CA SER A 25 35.02 35.46 -21.17
C SER A 25 35.01 36.54 -20.07
N GLY A 26 35.65 36.26 -18.93
CA GLY A 26 35.77 37.19 -17.80
C GLY A 26 34.67 37.12 -16.74
N GLY A 27 33.76 36.14 -16.78
CA GLY A 27 32.71 35.92 -15.76
C GLY A 27 33.15 35.04 -14.58
N PRO A 28 32.41 35.02 -13.45
CA PRO A 28 32.66 34.10 -12.34
C PRO A 28 32.51 32.64 -12.80
N GLY A 29 33.45 31.78 -12.40
CA GLY A 29 33.33 30.33 -12.64
C GLY A 29 32.18 29.70 -11.85
N ILE A 30 31.90 28.42 -12.10
CA ILE A 30 30.76 27.68 -11.51
C ILE A 30 30.67 27.77 -9.98
N GLY A 31 31.81 27.82 -9.29
CA GLY A 31 31.88 28.01 -7.84
C GLY A 31 31.31 29.35 -7.38
N GLY A 32 31.61 30.45 -8.09
CA GLY A 32 31.10 31.78 -7.75
C GLY A 32 29.60 31.88 -7.98
N LEU A 33 29.11 31.40 -9.13
CA LEU A 33 27.68 31.38 -9.45
C LEU A 33 26.87 30.51 -8.48
N ALA A 34 27.41 29.37 -8.07
CA ALA A 34 26.75 28.52 -7.08
C ALA A 34 26.63 29.22 -5.72
N VAL A 35 27.65 29.99 -5.29
CA VAL A 35 27.58 30.77 -4.05
C VAL A 35 26.52 31.87 -4.15
N GLU A 36 26.50 32.66 -5.22
CA GLU A 36 25.48 33.70 -5.43
C GLU A 36 24.06 33.11 -5.49
N PHE A 37 23.89 31.96 -6.15
CA PHE A 37 22.62 31.24 -6.20
C PHE A 37 22.18 30.72 -4.84
N LEU A 38 23.11 30.19 -4.04
CA LEU A 38 22.83 29.75 -2.67
C LEU A 38 22.41 30.92 -1.78
N GLU A 39 23.09 32.07 -1.89
CA GLU A 39 22.70 33.30 -1.19
C GLU A 39 21.30 33.76 -1.59
N TRP A 40 20.97 33.66 -2.88
CA TRP A 40 19.62 33.95 -3.36
C TRP A 40 18.58 32.99 -2.77
N CYS A 41 18.82 31.67 -2.81
CA CYS A 41 17.91 30.67 -2.25
C CYS A 41 17.67 30.85 -0.74
N ASP A 42 18.68 31.29 0.01
CA ASP A 42 18.54 31.55 1.44
C ASP A 42 17.73 32.81 1.74
N ARG A 43 17.84 33.86 0.91
CA ARG A 43 17.09 35.11 1.06
C ARG A 43 15.67 35.03 0.49
N THR A 44 15.43 34.17 -0.49
CA THR A 44 14.15 34.00 -1.20
C THR A 44 13.59 32.58 -1.04
N PRO A 45 13.21 32.15 0.18
CA PRO A 45 12.72 30.79 0.43
C PRO A 45 11.32 30.52 -0.17
N ARG A 46 10.62 31.57 -0.61
CA ARG A 46 9.29 31.52 -1.23
C ARG A 46 9.26 32.44 -2.44
N PRO A 47 9.78 31.99 -3.59
CA PRO A 47 9.77 32.80 -4.80
C PRO A 47 8.33 33.10 -5.23
N ALA A 48 8.12 34.29 -5.79
CA ALA A 48 6.90 34.59 -6.53
C ALA A 48 6.81 33.71 -7.80
N HIS A 49 5.66 33.67 -8.46
CA HIS A 49 5.45 32.84 -9.65
C HIS A 49 6.56 33.00 -10.71
N ALA A 50 6.83 34.24 -11.14
CA ALA A 50 7.86 34.54 -12.15
C ALA A 50 9.29 34.14 -11.69
N GLU A 51 9.58 34.24 -10.39
CA GLU A 51 10.87 33.82 -9.84
C GLU A 51 10.99 32.30 -9.72
N ALA A 52 9.88 31.61 -9.47
CA ALA A 52 9.84 30.15 -9.35
C ALA A 52 10.12 29.48 -10.71
N VAL A 53 9.60 30.05 -11.79
CA VAL A 53 9.91 29.61 -13.16
C VAL A 53 11.41 29.70 -13.44
N LEU A 54 12.02 30.87 -13.18
CA LEU A 54 13.46 31.08 -13.37
C LEU A 54 14.32 30.21 -12.45
N LEU A 55 13.85 29.93 -11.24
CA LEU A 55 14.50 29.01 -10.32
C LEU A 55 14.54 27.58 -10.90
N ALA A 56 13.43 27.09 -11.47
CA ALA A 56 13.37 25.76 -12.05
C ALA A 56 14.36 25.61 -13.24
N GLU A 57 14.49 26.65 -14.07
CA GLU A 57 15.49 26.70 -15.15
C GLU A 57 16.92 26.66 -14.61
N ALA A 58 17.25 27.49 -13.61
CA ALA A 58 18.56 27.49 -12.98
C ALA A 58 18.91 26.13 -12.34
N VAL A 59 17.94 25.49 -11.70
CA VAL A 59 18.08 24.15 -11.11
C VAL A 59 18.40 23.10 -12.17
N LEU A 60 17.72 23.13 -13.32
CA LEU A 60 18.00 22.21 -14.41
C LEU A 60 19.37 22.47 -15.05
N ALA A 61 19.78 23.72 -15.23
CA ALA A 61 21.12 24.04 -15.70
C ALA A 61 22.20 23.44 -14.77
N MET A 62 22.03 23.58 -13.46
CA MET A 62 22.93 22.98 -12.46
C MET A 62 22.91 21.45 -12.47
N TYR A 63 21.73 20.84 -12.66
CA TYR A 63 21.59 19.40 -12.83
C TYR A 63 22.36 18.90 -14.06
N ARG A 64 22.20 19.57 -15.21
CA ARG A 64 22.91 19.25 -16.47
C ARG A 64 24.42 19.37 -16.31
N LEU A 65 24.88 20.46 -15.70
CA LEU A 65 26.29 20.69 -15.38
C LEU A 65 26.87 19.54 -14.55
N ALA A 66 26.17 19.12 -13.50
CA ALA A 66 26.60 18.00 -12.67
C ALA A 66 26.55 16.66 -13.41
N ALA A 67 25.52 16.44 -14.24
CA ALA A 67 25.33 15.20 -14.97
C ALA A 67 26.42 14.97 -16.03
N ASN A 68 26.86 16.04 -16.69
CA ASN A 68 27.81 15.99 -17.80
C ASN A 68 29.26 16.29 -17.39
N SER A 69 29.52 16.73 -16.15
CA SER A 69 30.87 17.01 -15.66
C SER A 69 31.61 15.73 -15.27
N GLY A 70 32.87 15.60 -15.69
CA GLY A 70 33.82 14.64 -15.13
C GLY A 70 34.60 15.16 -13.91
N ASP A 71 34.49 16.46 -13.63
CA ASP A 71 35.17 17.11 -12.49
C ASP A 71 34.33 16.96 -11.21
N ILE A 72 34.92 16.28 -10.23
CA ILE A 72 34.30 16.02 -8.93
C ILE A 72 34.01 17.31 -8.14
N HIS A 73 34.85 18.35 -8.31
CA HIS A 73 34.63 19.60 -7.59
C HIS A 73 33.37 20.32 -8.10
N THR A 74 33.20 20.38 -9.42
CA THR A 74 32.00 20.88 -10.07
C THR A 74 30.75 20.09 -9.65
N ILE A 75 30.82 18.75 -9.68
CA ILE A 75 29.70 17.89 -9.24
C ILE A 75 29.30 18.21 -7.80
N GLN A 76 30.27 18.31 -6.89
CA GLN A 76 30.02 18.58 -5.46
C GLN A 76 29.39 19.96 -5.23
N THR A 77 29.91 20.99 -5.89
CA THR A 77 29.36 22.35 -5.84
C THR A 77 27.92 22.36 -6.32
N CYS A 78 27.63 21.66 -7.42
CA CYS A 78 26.26 21.55 -7.94
C CYS A 78 25.34 20.78 -7.00
N PHE A 79 25.80 19.67 -6.40
CA PHE A 79 25.00 18.91 -5.44
C PHE A 79 24.59 19.76 -4.24
N GLN A 80 25.51 20.53 -3.69
CA GLN A 80 25.21 21.43 -2.57
C GLN A 80 24.19 22.52 -2.97
N ALA A 81 24.36 23.10 -4.16
CA ALA A 81 23.41 24.07 -4.70
C ALA A 81 22.00 23.47 -4.87
N LEU A 82 21.92 22.28 -5.49
CA LEU A 82 20.67 21.57 -5.74
C LEU A 82 19.92 21.24 -4.44
N VAL A 83 20.62 20.76 -3.41
CA VAL A 83 20.03 20.43 -2.10
C VAL A 83 19.35 21.62 -1.44
N ARG A 84 19.82 22.85 -1.69
CA ARG A 84 19.29 24.07 -1.08
C ARG A 84 18.26 24.80 -1.96
N SER A 85 18.10 24.38 -3.22
CA SER A 85 17.23 25.01 -4.23
C SER A 85 15.75 24.57 -4.20
N GLY A 86 15.28 24.10 -3.05
CA GLY A 86 13.91 23.60 -2.88
C GLY A 86 13.75 22.15 -3.33
N ARG A 87 12.51 21.66 -3.34
CA ARG A 87 12.23 20.23 -3.51
C ARG A 87 12.69 19.67 -4.85
N PHE A 88 12.43 20.40 -5.94
CA PHE A 88 12.83 19.98 -7.28
C PHE A 88 14.34 19.71 -7.36
N GLY A 89 15.17 20.62 -6.85
CA GLY A 89 16.62 20.41 -6.80
C GLY A 89 17.06 19.28 -5.88
N ARG A 90 16.43 19.10 -4.71
CA ARG A 90 16.73 17.95 -3.82
C ARG A 90 16.47 16.62 -4.52
N THR A 91 15.31 16.48 -5.17
CA THR A 91 14.94 15.26 -5.90
C THR A 91 15.92 14.98 -7.03
N LEU A 92 16.32 16.01 -7.80
CA LEU A 92 17.31 15.88 -8.86
C LEU A 92 18.71 15.50 -8.32
N CYS A 93 19.12 16.06 -7.17
CA CYS A 93 20.37 15.69 -6.51
C CYS A 93 20.36 14.22 -6.05
N ALA A 94 19.28 13.79 -5.37
CA ALA A 94 19.11 12.39 -4.96
C ALA A 94 19.16 11.43 -6.15
N ARG A 95 18.59 11.84 -7.30
CA ARG A 95 18.65 11.08 -8.55
C ARG A 95 20.08 10.93 -9.07
N LEU A 96 20.88 12.01 -9.11
CA LEU A 96 22.27 11.94 -9.58
C LEU A 96 23.14 11.02 -8.70
N ILE A 97 22.93 11.03 -7.39
CA ILE A 97 23.65 10.16 -6.45
C ILE A 97 23.22 8.70 -6.62
N THR A 98 21.91 8.46 -6.79
CA THR A 98 21.37 7.11 -7.00
C THR A 98 21.82 6.53 -8.35
N ALA A 99 21.89 7.36 -9.39
CA ALA A 99 22.41 6.99 -10.71
C ALA A 99 23.93 6.76 -10.75
N ARG A 100 24.64 6.96 -9.63
CA ARG A 100 26.09 6.78 -9.49
C ARG A 100 26.92 7.64 -10.45
N ASN A 101 26.48 8.87 -10.72
CA ASN A 101 27.26 9.85 -11.50
C ASN A 101 28.63 10.14 -10.87
N ALA A 102 28.78 9.97 -9.56
CA ALA A 102 30.07 9.92 -8.87
C ALA A 102 30.10 8.75 -7.85
N PRO A 103 31.24 8.08 -7.67
CA PRO A 103 31.36 7.04 -6.64
C PRO A 103 31.12 7.59 -5.23
N LEU A 104 30.33 6.88 -4.41
CA LEU A 104 29.97 7.31 -3.05
C LEU A 104 31.22 7.58 -2.19
N ALA A 105 32.25 6.74 -2.31
CA ALA A 105 33.53 6.91 -1.62
C ALA A 105 34.25 8.24 -1.94
N ARG A 106 34.03 8.83 -3.13
CA ARG A 106 34.60 10.14 -3.49
C ARG A 106 33.75 11.31 -3.00
N LEU A 107 32.44 11.09 -2.80
CA LEU A 107 31.52 12.08 -2.27
C LEU A 107 31.64 12.20 -0.74
N ASP A 108 31.92 11.09 -0.06
CA ASP A 108 31.89 10.96 1.40
C ASP A 108 32.66 12.05 2.17
N PRO A 109 33.97 12.31 1.91
CA PRO A 109 34.72 13.29 2.71
C PRO A 109 34.17 14.71 2.60
N LYS A 110 33.52 15.03 1.48
CA LYS A 110 33.02 16.37 1.16
C LYS A 110 31.60 16.55 1.64
N VAL A 111 30.74 15.54 1.50
CA VAL A 111 29.41 15.53 2.12
C VAL A 111 29.53 15.54 3.64
N ALA A 112 30.49 14.83 4.23
CA ALA A 112 30.76 14.88 5.66
C ALA A 112 31.13 16.29 6.16
N ALA A 113 31.76 17.11 5.31
CA ALA A 113 32.12 18.49 5.61
C ALA A 113 30.98 19.50 5.37
N TRP A 114 29.84 19.08 4.81
CA TRP A 114 28.69 19.95 4.63
C TRP A 114 28.04 20.33 5.98
N PRO A 115 27.38 21.50 6.05
CA PRO A 115 26.55 21.86 7.20
C PRO A 115 25.58 20.75 7.56
N ALA A 116 25.29 20.55 8.85
CA ALA A 116 24.42 19.48 9.31
C ALA A 116 23.02 19.55 8.68
N ARG A 117 22.52 20.78 8.47
CA ARG A 117 21.28 21.06 7.74
C ARG A 117 21.26 20.45 6.33
N ASP A 118 22.34 20.61 5.57
CA ASP A 118 22.41 20.16 4.16
C ASP A 118 22.54 18.63 4.11
N ARG A 119 23.32 18.04 5.01
CA ARG A 119 23.40 16.58 5.20
C ARG A 119 22.03 16.00 5.55
N LEU A 120 21.31 16.62 6.50
CA LEU A 120 19.96 16.21 6.89
C LEU A 120 18.98 16.31 5.72
N THR A 121 19.10 17.38 4.93
CA THR A 121 18.25 17.61 3.74
C THR A 121 18.45 16.52 2.70
N LEU A 122 19.72 16.15 2.44
CA LEU A 122 20.05 15.09 1.50
C LEU A 122 19.51 13.72 1.96
N VAL A 123 19.83 13.30 3.19
CA VAL A 123 19.37 12.00 3.69
C VAL A 123 17.86 11.94 3.84
N HIS A 124 17.19 13.07 4.13
CA HIS A 124 15.73 13.15 4.09
C HIS A 124 15.18 12.76 2.72
N GLU A 125 15.66 13.41 1.66
CA GLU A 125 15.16 13.18 0.31
C GLU A 125 15.46 11.74 -0.16
N MET A 126 16.66 11.23 0.15
CA MET A 126 17.08 9.87 -0.24
C MET A 126 16.38 8.76 0.56
N LEU A 127 15.80 9.07 1.72
CA LEU A 127 15.08 8.12 2.58
C LEU A 127 13.56 8.36 2.58
N LEU A 128 13.04 9.22 1.69
CA LEU A 128 11.60 9.31 1.43
C LEU A 128 11.04 7.97 0.96
N ASP A 129 11.78 7.31 0.06
CA ASP A 129 11.59 5.92 -0.34
C ASP A 129 12.89 5.18 -0.02
N LEU A 130 12.86 4.28 0.96
CA LEU A 130 14.06 3.55 1.40
C LEU A 130 14.66 2.77 0.22
N PRO A 131 15.97 2.91 -0.08
CA PRO A 131 16.63 2.04 -1.04
C PRO A 131 16.44 0.58 -0.61
N GLY A 132 16.00 -0.28 -1.54
CA GLY A 132 15.78 -1.70 -1.20
C GLY A 132 17.07 -2.40 -0.76
N ASP A 133 16.95 -3.49 -0.02
CA ASP A 133 18.03 -4.25 0.66
C ASP A 133 19.22 -4.68 -0.21
N LYS A 134 19.14 -4.51 -1.53
CA LYS A 134 20.20 -4.83 -2.49
C LYS A 134 21.25 -3.73 -2.62
N ASP A 135 20.93 -2.48 -2.28
CA ASP A 135 21.91 -1.37 -2.33
C ASP A 135 22.57 -1.12 -0.97
N LYS A 136 23.26 -2.15 -0.48
CA LYS A 136 23.95 -2.11 0.83
C LYS A 136 24.99 -0.99 0.90
N GLU A 137 25.67 -0.71 -0.21
CA GLU A 137 26.67 0.36 -0.27
C GLU A 137 26.02 1.73 0.00
N LEU A 138 24.89 2.02 -0.67
CA LEU A 138 24.17 3.27 -0.44
C LEU A 138 23.60 3.36 0.97
N LEU A 139 23.00 2.27 1.47
CA LEU A 139 22.46 2.26 2.83
C LEU A 139 23.56 2.51 3.87
N THR A 140 24.70 1.82 3.77
CA THR A 140 25.84 2.05 4.67
C THR A 140 26.38 3.48 4.56
N TRP A 141 26.42 4.05 3.35
CA TRP A 141 26.81 5.44 3.17
C TRP A 141 25.82 6.42 3.83
N LEU A 142 24.51 6.22 3.65
CA LEU A 142 23.47 7.02 4.30
C LEU A 142 23.52 6.92 5.83
N GLU A 143 23.81 5.73 6.38
CA GLU A 143 24.04 5.55 7.82
C GLU A 143 25.25 6.38 8.30
N GLY A 144 26.34 6.38 7.53
CA GLY A 144 27.53 7.20 7.78
C GLY A 144 27.24 8.70 7.80
N VAL A 145 26.38 9.19 6.89
CA VAL A 145 25.98 10.60 6.83
C VAL A 145 25.02 10.97 7.97
N LEU A 146 24.08 10.09 8.33
CA LEU A 146 23.03 10.38 9.32
C LEU A 146 23.51 10.23 10.77
N LYS A 147 24.36 9.23 11.08
CA LYS A 147 24.78 8.93 12.47
C LYS A 147 25.38 10.14 13.21
N PRO A 148 26.26 10.97 12.62
CA PRO A 148 26.77 12.18 13.29
C PRO A 148 25.68 13.21 13.63
N LEU A 149 24.55 13.23 12.91
CA LEU A 149 23.47 14.19 13.12
C LEU A 149 22.75 13.98 14.46
N MET A 150 22.83 12.79 15.06
CA MET A 150 22.24 12.51 16.38
C MET A 150 22.85 13.35 17.51
N GLY A 151 24.14 13.69 17.39
CA GLY A 151 24.91 14.46 18.36
C GLY A 151 25.12 15.92 17.95
N THR A 152 24.49 16.37 16.87
CA THR A 152 24.58 17.77 16.41
C THR A 152 23.72 18.68 17.27
N ASP A 153 24.13 19.95 17.39
CA ASP A 153 23.31 20.98 18.01
C ASP A 153 21.93 21.07 17.31
N PRO A 154 20.82 20.91 18.06
CA PRO A 154 19.47 21.03 17.52
C PRO A 154 19.23 22.32 16.73
N GLU A 155 19.87 23.43 17.08
CA GLU A 155 19.71 24.72 16.39
C GLU A 155 20.15 24.65 14.92
N GLU A 156 21.10 23.78 14.56
CA GLU A 156 21.50 23.58 13.16
C GLU A 156 20.44 22.82 12.34
N LEU A 157 19.63 21.99 12.99
CA LEU A 157 18.64 21.12 12.33
C LEU A 157 17.26 21.76 12.25
N VAL A 158 16.89 22.60 13.23
CA VAL A 158 15.59 23.30 13.32
C VAL A 158 15.19 24.00 12.02
N PRO A 159 16.06 24.79 11.34
CA PRO A 159 15.66 25.55 10.15
C PRO A 159 15.12 24.68 9.01
N PHE A 160 15.69 23.48 8.81
CA PHE A 160 15.23 22.56 7.78
C PHE A 160 13.90 21.90 8.15
N VAL A 161 13.80 21.34 9.37
CA VAL A 161 12.55 20.67 9.81
C VAL A 161 11.39 21.66 9.90
N ALA A 162 11.65 22.89 10.36
CA ALA A 162 10.66 23.97 10.36
C ALA A 162 10.21 24.33 8.94
N ARG A 163 11.12 24.35 7.96
CA ARG A 163 10.80 24.61 6.55
C ARG A 163 9.90 23.52 5.97
N LEU A 164 10.16 22.24 6.26
CA LEU A 164 9.27 21.14 5.87
C LEU A 164 7.86 21.36 6.41
N GLY A 165 7.73 21.64 7.72
CA GLY A 165 6.42 21.88 8.35
C GLY A 165 5.71 23.16 7.90
N GLU A 166 6.45 24.11 7.33
CA GLU A 166 5.91 25.31 6.68
C GLU A 166 5.42 25.04 5.25
N GLN A 167 6.09 24.13 4.54
CA GLN A 167 5.72 23.66 3.20
C GLN A 167 4.63 22.58 3.23
N GLY A 168 4.37 21.99 4.41
CA GLY A 168 3.43 20.88 4.57
C GLY A 168 4.04 19.52 4.19
N GLU A 169 5.37 19.44 4.19
CA GLU A 169 6.16 18.24 4.00
C GLU A 169 6.43 17.57 5.35
N LEU A 170 6.61 16.25 5.34
CA LEU A 170 6.94 15.47 6.52
C LEU A 170 8.35 14.92 6.41
N LEU A 171 9.10 14.99 7.50
CA LEU A 171 10.41 14.38 7.59
C LEU A 171 10.29 12.86 7.36
N ALA A 172 11.20 12.33 6.55
CA ALA A 172 11.27 10.91 6.24
C ALA A 172 11.33 10.09 7.54
N PHE A 173 10.51 9.05 7.64
CA PHE A 173 10.33 8.32 8.90
C PHE A 173 11.64 7.74 9.47
N PRO A 174 12.54 7.11 8.69
CA PRO A 174 13.81 6.63 9.21
C PRO A 174 14.69 7.74 9.79
N VAL A 175 14.73 8.89 9.11
CA VAL A 175 15.49 10.08 9.57
C VAL A 175 14.91 10.61 10.87
N ARG A 176 13.57 10.71 10.94
CA ARG A 176 12.82 11.17 12.10
C ARG A 176 13.15 10.33 13.34
N GLN A 177 13.10 9.01 13.21
CA GLN A 177 13.40 8.06 14.28
C GLN A 177 14.81 8.30 14.87
N VAL A 178 15.80 8.41 14.00
CA VAL A 178 17.21 8.56 14.40
C VAL A 178 17.46 9.89 15.11
N ILE A 179 16.98 11.01 14.58
CA ILE A 179 17.26 12.32 15.19
C ILE A 179 16.46 12.55 16.47
N VAL A 180 15.24 11.99 16.59
CA VAL A 180 14.42 12.06 17.82
C VAL A 180 15.08 11.29 18.96
N GLY A 181 15.73 10.16 18.65
CA GLY A 181 16.55 9.43 19.63
C GLY A 181 17.78 10.19 20.15
N GLY A 182 18.16 11.31 19.52
CA GLY A 182 19.37 12.09 19.82
C GLY A 182 19.14 13.36 20.67
N LEU A 183 20.02 14.35 20.48
CA LEU A 183 19.90 15.67 21.13
C LEU A 183 18.64 16.44 20.68
N PHE A 184 18.23 16.29 19.43
CA PHE A 184 17.08 17.01 18.85
C PHE A 184 15.76 16.69 19.56
N GLY A 185 15.46 15.42 19.82
CA GLY A 185 14.25 15.03 20.57
C GLY A 185 14.26 15.53 22.01
N ARG A 186 15.43 15.50 22.69
CA ARG A 186 15.59 16.08 24.03
C ARG A 186 15.35 17.58 24.05
N PHE A 187 15.82 18.29 23.02
CA PHE A 187 15.56 19.72 22.85
C PHE A 187 14.06 20.02 22.71
N ILE A 188 13.33 19.33 21.83
CA ILE A 188 11.87 19.53 21.68
C ILE A 188 11.15 19.29 23.02
N ASN A 189 11.48 18.19 23.70
CA ASN A 189 10.88 17.86 25.00
C ASN A 189 11.20 18.91 26.07
N SER A 190 12.42 19.47 26.07
CA SER A 190 12.84 20.56 26.94
C SER A 190 12.01 21.83 26.70
N GLN A 191 11.84 22.23 25.43
CA GLN A 191 11.03 23.40 25.07
C GLN A 191 9.56 23.26 25.50
N LEU A 192 8.97 22.07 25.31
CA LEU A 192 7.60 21.77 25.76
C LEU A 192 7.46 21.71 27.29
N THR A 193 8.52 21.34 28.00
CA THR A 193 8.52 21.20 29.46
C THR A 193 8.77 22.52 30.17
N ASN A 194 9.75 23.30 29.70
CA ASN A 194 10.16 24.56 30.31
C ASN A 194 9.33 25.74 29.82
N GLY A 195 8.65 25.59 28.69
CA GLY A 195 7.90 26.66 28.03
C GLY A 195 8.78 27.48 27.10
N VAL A 196 8.16 28.01 26.06
CA VAL A 196 8.79 28.83 25.02
C VAL A 196 7.80 29.89 24.53
N ALA A 197 8.28 31.02 24.04
CA ALA A 197 7.46 32.14 23.59
C ALA A 197 8.05 32.82 22.35
N GLY A 198 7.27 33.72 21.74
CA GLY A 198 7.73 34.55 20.62
C GLY A 198 8.11 33.73 19.38
N THR A 199 9.20 34.12 18.72
CA THR A 199 9.69 33.50 17.48
C THR A 199 10.05 32.02 17.65
N ASP A 200 10.55 31.66 18.82
CA ASP A 200 11.00 30.29 19.12
C ASP A 200 9.79 29.34 19.23
N LEU A 201 8.66 29.83 19.73
CA LEU A 201 7.40 29.07 19.73
C LEU A 201 6.88 28.84 18.30
N GLU A 202 6.96 29.85 17.43
CA GLU A 202 6.57 29.68 16.03
C GLU A 202 7.45 28.65 15.31
N GLN A 203 8.76 28.69 15.55
CA GLN A 203 9.70 27.71 15.02
C GLN A 203 9.40 26.31 15.56
N LEU A 204 9.19 26.15 16.88
CA LEU A 204 8.81 24.88 17.47
C LEU A 204 7.51 24.33 16.84
N CYS A 205 6.50 25.17 16.65
CA CYS A 205 5.25 24.80 15.99
C CYS A 205 5.49 24.29 14.55
N ARG A 206 6.34 24.98 13.78
CA ARG A 206 6.75 24.54 12.43
C ARG A 206 7.52 23.22 12.47
N VAL A 207 8.43 23.04 13.43
CA VAL A 207 9.16 21.78 13.63
C VAL A 207 8.19 20.64 13.91
N ILE A 208 7.25 20.79 14.85
CA ILE A 208 6.24 19.77 15.17
C ILE A 208 5.41 19.40 13.92
N ARG A 209 5.06 20.38 13.08
CA ARG A 209 4.38 20.12 11.80
C ARG A 209 5.26 19.33 10.82
N GLY A 210 6.54 19.65 10.71
CA GLY A 210 7.48 18.95 9.84
C GLY A 210 7.79 17.53 10.32
N MET A 211 7.75 17.31 11.64
CA MET A 211 7.87 15.98 12.23
C MET A 211 6.62 15.12 11.97
N GLY A 212 5.43 15.74 11.98
CA GLY A 212 4.16 15.06 11.71
C GLY A 212 3.80 13.99 12.74
N ASP A 213 4.23 14.16 13.99
CA ASP A 213 4.00 13.20 15.06
C ASP A 213 2.96 13.75 16.06
N ALA A 214 1.84 13.04 16.15
CA ALA A 214 0.70 13.39 16.98
C ALA A 214 1.02 13.46 18.48
N ALA A 215 2.03 12.71 18.95
CA ALA A 215 2.44 12.73 20.35
C ALA A 215 2.99 14.11 20.75
N TYR A 216 3.74 14.76 19.87
CA TYR A 216 4.23 16.14 20.11
C TYR A 216 3.11 17.17 20.05
N ALA A 217 2.09 16.98 19.20
CA ALA A 217 0.92 17.85 19.18
C ALA A 217 0.10 17.75 20.48
N GLU A 218 -0.05 16.54 21.04
CA GLU A 218 -0.66 16.35 22.35
C GLU A 218 0.19 16.96 23.47
N ALA A 219 1.51 16.75 23.45
CA ALA A 219 2.42 17.33 24.42
C ALA A 219 2.39 18.88 24.39
N LEU A 220 2.30 19.48 23.19
CA LEU A 220 2.09 20.91 23.02
C LEU A 220 0.75 21.37 23.64
N ALA A 221 -0.34 20.63 23.39
CA ALA A 221 -1.64 20.95 23.99
C ALA A 221 -1.65 20.84 25.51
N LYS A 222 -0.91 19.88 26.07
CA LYS A 222 -0.71 19.74 27.51
C LYS A 222 0.10 20.91 28.08
N ALA A 223 1.17 21.32 27.41
CA ALA A 223 1.98 22.47 27.83
C ALA A 223 1.16 23.77 27.89
N VAL A 224 0.28 23.98 26.91
CA VAL A 224 -0.68 25.11 26.89
C VAL A 224 -1.67 25.01 28.05
N SER A 225 -2.24 23.82 28.28
CA SER A 225 -3.20 23.60 29.37
C SER A 225 -2.60 23.82 30.76
N LEU A 226 -1.29 23.56 30.91
CA LEU A 226 -0.52 23.81 32.14
C LEU A 226 -0.04 25.26 32.27
N GLY A 227 -0.34 26.15 31.32
CA GLY A 227 0.08 27.54 31.33
C GLY A 227 1.57 27.78 31.03
N ARG A 228 2.30 26.75 30.58
CA ARG A 228 3.73 26.85 30.24
C ARG A 228 3.97 27.54 28.90
N ILE A 229 3.04 27.35 27.96
CA ILE A 229 3.06 27.97 26.64
C ILE A 229 1.76 28.76 26.48
N LYS A 230 1.86 30.01 26.03
CA LYS A 230 0.68 30.82 25.72
C LYS A 230 0.03 30.32 24.43
N ALA A 231 -1.29 30.17 24.44
CA ALA A 231 -2.03 29.84 23.23
C ALA A 231 -1.93 30.97 22.20
N ASP A 232 -1.59 30.63 20.96
CA ASP A 232 -1.60 31.54 19.81
C ASP A 232 -2.12 30.84 18.53
N VAL A 233 -2.14 31.56 17.42
CA VAL A 233 -2.64 31.02 16.13
C VAL A 233 -1.77 29.87 15.59
N GLU A 234 -0.45 29.90 15.80
CA GLU A 234 0.46 28.87 15.28
C GLU A 234 0.36 27.57 16.09
N VAL A 235 0.18 27.65 17.41
CA VAL A 235 -0.12 26.52 18.29
C VAL A 235 -1.42 25.85 17.84
N LEU A 236 -2.50 26.64 17.67
CA LEU A 236 -3.80 26.13 17.25
C LEU A 236 -3.75 25.49 15.86
N ARG A 237 -3.00 26.09 14.93
CA ARG A 237 -2.77 25.52 13.59
C ARG A 237 -2.00 24.21 13.67
N THR A 238 -1.00 24.12 14.55
CA THR A 238 -0.17 22.92 14.72
C THR A 238 -1.00 21.75 15.24
N VAL A 239 -1.77 21.96 16.31
CA VAL A 239 -2.65 20.89 16.83
C VAL A 239 -3.75 20.52 15.84
N ALA A 240 -4.26 21.47 15.05
CA ALA A 240 -5.23 21.19 13.99
C ALA A 240 -4.66 20.29 12.89
N THR A 241 -3.38 20.50 12.54
CA THR A 241 -2.72 19.84 11.40
C THR A 241 -2.17 18.46 11.79
N VAL A 242 -1.54 18.37 12.96
CA VAL A 242 -0.78 17.20 13.42
C VAL A 242 -1.55 16.38 14.45
N GLY A 243 -2.41 17.03 15.23
CA GLY A 243 -3.15 16.39 16.31
C GLY A 243 -4.09 15.30 15.83
N GLU A 244 -4.12 14.20 16.57
CA GLU A 244 -5.05 13.11 16.33
C GLU A 244 -6.50 13.57 16.56
N ALA A 245 -7.37 13.31 15.59
CA ALA A 245 -8.75 13.79 15.67
C ALA A 245 -9.48 13.15 16.86
N GLY A 246 -10.19 13.99 17.63
CA GLY A 246 -10.86 13.55 18.84
C GLY A 246 -9.94 13.38 20.06
N ASN A 247 -8.66 13.77 20.00
CA ASN A 247 -7.76 13.74 21.14
C ASN A 247 -8.32 14.60 22.29
N LYS A 248 -8.56 13.97 23.45
CA LYS A 248 -9.23 14.62 24.59
C LYS A 248 -8.45 15.82 25.13
N THR A 249 -7.12 15.72 25.16
CA THR A 249 -6.22 16.78 25.63
C THR A 249 -6.32 18.00 24.73
N ILE A 250 -6.23 17.80 23.42
CA ILE A 250 -6.38 18.87 22.42
C ILE A 250 -7.77 19.49 22.51
N LEU A 251 -8.83 18.68 22.54
CA LEU A 251 -10.20 19.18 22.60
C LEU A 251 -10.48 19.99 23.87
N ALA A 252 -10.02 19.52 25.03
CA ALA A 252 -10.17 20.25 26.29
C ALA A 252 -9.44 21.60 26.24
N MET A 253 -8.22 21.62 25.69
CA MET A 253 -7.44 22.84 25.49
C MET A 253 -8.19 23.85 24.59
N LEU A 254 -8.70 23.41 23.43
CA LEU A 254 -9.44 24.25 22.50
C LEU A 254 -10.70 24.86 23.15
N LEU A 255 -11.49 24.04 23.85
CA LEU A 255 -12.72 24.49 24.52
C LEU A 255 -12.46 25.46 25.68
N ASN A 256 -11.30 25.34 26.35
CA ASN A 256 -10.91 26.26 27.42
C ASN A 256 -10.41 27.62 26.91
N ILE A 257 -9.79 27.64 25.72
CA ILE A 257 -9.28 28.87 25.09
C ILE A 257 -10.41 29.70 24.50
N LEU A 258 -11.36 29.04 23.83
CA LEU A 258 -12.38 29.69 23.01
C LEU A 258 -13.18 30.82 23.72
N PRO A 259 -13.65 30.67 24.97
CA PRO A 259 -14.41 31.72 25.65
C PRO A 259 -13.58 32.97 26.01
N LYS A 260 -12.25 32.86 26.02
CA LYS A 260 -11.31 33.91 26.42
C LYS A 260 -10.54 34.52 25.23
N ALA A 261 -10.77 34.01 24.02
CA ALA A 261 -10.01 34.35 22.83
C ALA A 261 -10.52 35.63 22.17
N ASP A 262 -9.60 36.41 21.59
CA ASP A 262 -9.97 37.49 20.65
C ASP A 262 -10.51 36.90 19.33
N ALA A 263 -11.01 37.76 18.44
CA ALA A 263 -11.61 37.31 17.17
C ALA A 263 -10.66 36.45 16.31
N ARG A 264 -9.38 36.83 16.23
CA ARG A 264 -8.38 36.14 15.41
C ARG A 264 -8.05 34.75 15.98
N LEU A 265 -7.81 34.67 17.28
CA LEU A 265 -7.50 33.44 17.99
C LEU A 265 -8.72 32.52 18.04
N ALA A 266 -9.91 33.06 18.25
CA ALA A 266 -11.17 32.32 18.21
C ALA A 266 -11.41 31.70 16.84
N GLY A 267 -11.19 32.43 15.75
CA GLY A 267 -11.28 31.90 14.39
C GLY A 267 -10.35 30.69 14.17
N ALA A 268 -9.08 30.80 14.58
CA ALA A 268 -8.12 29.69 14.51
C ALA A 268 -8.54 28.50 15.39
N CYS A 269 -9.12 28.75 16.56
CA CYS A 269 -9.64 27.71 17.46
C CYS A 269 -10.83 26.97 16.84
N LEU A 270 -11.75 27.69 16.19
CA LEU A 270 -12.88 27.10 15.48
C LEU A 270 -12.42 26.23 14.29
N ASP A 271 -11.44 26.70 13.53
CA ASP A 271 -10.86 25.91 12.43
C ASP A 271 -10.20 24.63 12.96
N ALA A 272 -9.49 24.72 14.10
CA ALA A 272 -8.94 23.57 14.78
C ALA A 272 -10.04 22.58 15.20
N LEU A 273 -11.09 23.04 15.87
CA LEU A 273 -12.21 22.18 16.29
C LEU A 273 -12.91 21.49 15.10
N ILE A 274 -13.04 22.15 13.95
CA ILE A 274 -13.63 21.57 12.73
C ILE A 274 -12.70 20.52 12.13
N SER A 275 -11.40 20.80 12.04
CA SER A 275 -10.41 19.83 11.55
C SER A 275 -10.35 18.57 12.43
N GLN A 276 -10.61 18.73 13.72
CA GLN A 276 -10.65 17.68 14.73
C GLN A 276 -12.01 16.95 14.79
N ASP A 277 -12.97 17.31 13.92
CA ASP A 277 -14.29 16.67 13.76
C ASP A 277 -15.07 16.57 15.10
N HIS A 278 -15.03 17.65 15.91
CA HIS A 278 -15.53 17.63 17.27
C HIS A 278 -17.04 17.26 17.35
N PRO A 279 -17.45 16.26 18.17
CA PRO A 279 -18.83 15.76 18.19
C PRO A 279 -19.91 16.76 18.61
N ALA A 280 -19.54 17.86 19.27
CA ALA A 280 -20.45 18.92 19.69
C ALA A 280 -20.26 20.23 18.92
N MET A 281 -19.55 20.20 17.78
CA MET A 281 -19.23 21.41 17.02
C MET A 281 -20.48 22.20 16.62
N GLY A 282 -21.57 21.52 16.26
CA GLY A 282 -22.84 22.17 15.97
C GLY A 282 -23.38 22.97 17.15
N LYS A 283 -23.32 22.41 18.37
CA LYS A 283 -23.74 23.11 19.59
C LYS A 283 -22.83 24.30 19.90
N VAL A 284 -21.52 24.14 19.74
CA VAL A 284 -20.53 25.20 19.95
C VAL A 284 -20.80 26.38 19.01
N LEU A 285 -20.95 26.13 17.71
CA LEU A 285 -21.24 27.18 16.73
C LEU A 285 -22.58 27.87 16.98
N ALA A 286 -23.62 27.13 17.36
CA ALA A 286 -24.93 27.69 17.67
C ALA A 286 -24.90 28.59 18.91
N SER A 287 -24.16 28.17 19.95
CA SER A 287 -23.95 28.94 21.18
C SER A 287 -23.20 30.26 20.89
N ILE A 288 -22.11 30.20 20.12
CA ILE A 288 -21.33 31.39 19.74
C ILE A 288 -22.19 32.35 18.93
N ARG A 289 -22.93 31.85 17.94
CA ARG A 289 -23.87 32.66 17.14
C ARG A 289 -24.87 33.41 18.02
N SER A 290 -25.40 32.75 19.05
CA SER A 290 -26.49 33.30 19.88
C SER A 290 -25.99 34.19 21.03
N ARG A 291 -24.82 33.89 21.59
CA ARG A 291 -24.34 34.48 22.86
C ARG A 291 -23.11 35.38 22.70
N MET A 292 -22.41 35.33 21.56
CA MET A 292 -21.14 36.07 21.35
C MET A 292 -21.18 36.87 20.03
N PRO A 293 -21.81 38.06 20.02
CA PRO A 293 -21.98 38.86 18.79
C PRO A 293 -20.68 39.13 18.03
N ALA A 294 -19.58 39.41 18.74
CA ALA A 294 -18.26 39.68 18.16
C ALA A 294 -17.68 38.49 17.36
N LEU A 295 -18.11 37.26 17.64
CA LEU A 295 -17.65 36.03 16.98
C LEU A 295 -18.70 35.41 16.05
N ARG A 296 -19.86 36.07 15.88
CA ARG A 296 -20.95 35.55 15.06
C ARG A 296 -20.50 35.29 13.62
N ALA A 297 -19.71 36.20 13.03
CA ALA A 297 -19.24 36.06 11.66
C ALA A 297 -18.32 34.84 11.47
N ALA A 298 -17.41 34.61 12.41
CA ALA A 298 -16.57 33.42 12.46
C ALA A 298 -17.43 32.15 12.60
N ALA A 299 -18.44 32.15 13.48
CA ALA A 299 -19.27 30.97 13.68
C ALA A 299 -20.12 30.60 12.44
N VAL A 300 -20.73 31.60 11.81
CA VAL A 300 -21.61 31.40 10.63
C VAL A 300 -20.81 30.98 9.40
N SER A 301 -19.65 31.59 9.15
CA SER A 301 -18.81 31.23 8.00
C SER A 301 -18.29 29.79 8.06
N ARG A 302 -18.18 29.20 9.25
CA ARG A 302 -17.77 27.81 9.44
C ARG A 302 -18.92 26.81 9.50
N ALA A 303 -20.15 27.28 9.72
CA ALA A 303 -21.31 26.39 9.85
C ALA A 303 -21.56 25.50 8.61
N PRO A 304 -21.32 25.94 7.35
CA PRO A 304 -21.39 25.06 6.17
C PRO A 304 -20.33 23.96 6.13
N LEU A 305 -19.29 24.02 6.98
CA LEU A 305 -18.28 22.96 7.12
C LEU A 305 -18.70 21.88 8.13
N LEU A 306 -19.91 21.96 8.71
CA LEU A 306 -20.44 20.91 9.56
C LEU A 306 -20.85 19.69 8.74
N GLY A 307 -20.49 18.51 9.22
CA GLY A 307 -21.07 17.27 8.72
C GLY A 307 -22.54 17.13 9.11
N ASP A 308 -23.21 16.13 8.55
CA ASP A 308 -24.63 15.80 8.77
C ASP A 308 -25.09 15.87 10.25
N ILE A 309 -24.39 15.18 11.16
CA ILE A 309 -24.69 15.19 12.61
C ILE A 309 -24.51 16.59 13.19
N GLY A 310 -23.43 17.28 12.80
CA GLY A 310 -23.12 18.63 13.26
C GLY A 310 -24.19 19.64 12.84
N LEU A 311 -24.70 19.55 11.61
CA LEU A 311 -25.76 20.42 11.11
C LEU A 311 -27.06 20.24 11.90
N VAL A 312 -27.46 18.98 12.17
CA VAL A 312 -28.65 18.69 12.99
C VAL A 312 -28.50 19.27 14.39
N GLN A 313 -27.34 19.06 15.03
CA GLN A 313 -27.05 19.63 16.34
C GLN A 313 -27.09 21.16 16.34
N TYR A 314 -26.53 21.80 15.31
CA TYR A 314 -26.52 23.25 15.15
C TYR A 314 -27.94 23.81 15.11
N LEU A 315 -28.79 23.29 14.21
CA LEU A 315 -30.16 23.77 14.06
C LEU A 315 -31.03 23.50 15.29
N SER A 316 -30.89 22.30 15.89
CA SER A 316 -31.65 21.94 17.10
C SER A 316 -31.26 22.76 18.34
N SER A 317 -30.06 23.34 18.37
CA SER A 317 -29.59 24.17 19.48
C SER A 317 -29.97 25.65 19.33
N LEU A 318 -30.57 26.04 18.21
CA LEU A 318 -31.07 27.39 17.96
C LEU A 318 -32.57 27.49 18.30
N PRO A 319 -33.03 28.66 18.80
CA PRO A 319 -34.46 28.97 18.92
C PRO A 319 -35.17 28.81 17.57
N GLU A 320 -36.41 28.34 17.55
CA GLU A 320 -37.13 28.00 16.31
C GLU A 320 -37.21 29.21 15.35
N GLU A 321 -37.48 30.39 15.89
CA GLU A 321 -37.58 31.67 15.18
C GLU A 321 -36.29 32.09 14.46
N ARG A 322 -35.13 31.55 14.87
CA ARG A 322 -33.80 31.92 14.33
C ARG A 322 -33.23 30.87 13.38
N ARG A 323 -33.92 29.74 13.20
CA ARG A 323 -33.43 28.63 12.36
C ARG A 323 -33.40 29.02 10.88
N ASP A 324 -34.41 29.71 10.40
CA ASP A 324 -34.50 30.12 9.00
C ASP A 324 -33.44 31.16 8.63
N ASP A 325 -33.26 32.18 9.47
CA ASP A 325 -32.15 33.15 9.35
C ASP A 325 -30.79 32.45 9.27
N ALA A 326 -30.57 31.46 10.14
CA ALA A 326 -29.31 30.72 10.17
C ALA A 326 -29.10 29.89 8.88
N LEU A 327 -30.15 29.28 8.36
CA LEU A 327 -30.10 28.52 7.11
C LEU A 327 -29.77 29.41 5.91
N LEU A 328 -30.38 30.58 5.82
CA LEU A 328 -30.14 31.53 4.72
C LEU A 328 -28.70 32.08 4.74
N GLU A 329 -28.21 32.47 5.92
CA GLU A 329 -26.82 32.91 6.07
C GLU A 329 -25.81 31.79 5.72
N MET A 330 -26.06 30.57 6.19
CA MET A 330 -25.23 29.40 5.86
C MET A 330 -25.22 29.12 4.36
N PHE A 331 -26.38 29.23 3.70
CA PHE A 331 -26.50 29.01 2.26
C PHE A 331 -25.74 30.08 1.47
N GLY A 332 -25.81 31.35 1.88
CA GLY A 332 -25.02 32.41 1.25
C GLY A 332 -23.50 32.17 1.36
N VAL A 333 -23.02 31.70 2.51
CA VAL A 333 -21.60 31.32 2.66
C VAL A 333 -21.24 30.09 1.81
N LEU A 334 -22.17 29.14 1.67
CA LEU A 334 -21.96 27.94 0.85
C LEU A 334 -21.65 28.28 -0.61
N GLU A 335 -22.19 29.38 -1.16
CA GLU A 335 -21.86 29.85 -2.50
C GLU A 335 -20.38 30.20 -2.66
N THR A 336 -19.72 30.70 -1.61
CA THR A 336 -18.28 30.99 -1.60
C THR A 336 -17.45 29.72 -1.42
N ILE A 337 -17.89 28.82 -0.54
CA ILE A 337 -17.14 27.59 -0.19
C ILE A 337 -17.24 26.54 -1.29
N ALA A 338 -18.42 26.38 -1.88
CA ALA A 338 -18.75 25.33 -2.84
C ALA A 338 -19.73 25.85 -3.92
N PRO A 339 -19.31 26.84 -4.73
CA PRO A 339 -20.15 27.44 -5.78
C PRO A 339 -20.69 26.39 -6.76
N ASP A 340 -19.87 25.39 -7.08
CA ASP A 340 -20.19 24.32 -8.03
C ASP A 340 -21.36 23.45 -7.52
N PHE A 341 -21.36 23.11 -6.22
CA PHE A 341 -22.43 22.36 -5.59
C PHE A 341 -23.75 23.13 -5.67
N VAL A 342 -23.72 24.43 -5.35
CA VAL A 342 -24.93 25.27 -5.39
C VAL A 342 -25.50 25.36 -6.80
N ARG A 343 -24.65 25.55 -7.82
CA ARG A 343 -25.08 25.56 -9.23
C ARG A 343 -25.76 24.25 -9.64
N ASN A 344 -25.19 23.11 -9.26
CA ASN A 344 -25.76 21.80 -9.59
C ASN A 344 -27.04 21.49 -8.80
N ALA A 345 -27.11 21.88 -7.53
CA ALA A 345 -28.28 21.66 -6.67
C ALA A 345 -29.50 22.50 -7.08
N ALA A 346 -29.28 23.66 -7.71
CA ALA A 346 -30.33 24.52 -8.27
C ALA A 346 -30.94 23.98 -9.59
N GLY A 347 -30.32 22.97 -10.22
CA GLY A 347 -30.61 22.52 -11.58
C GLY A 347 -31.55 21.32 -11.74
N ALA A 348 -32.73 21.29 -11.11
CA ALA A 348 -33.82 20.38 -11.51
C ALA A 348 -34.61 20.89 -12.73
N CYS A 349 -33.93 21.55 -13.67
CA CYS A 349 -34.44 21.95 -14.97
C CYS A 349 -33.24 22.02 -15.92
N PRO A 350 -33.05 21.07 -16.86
CA PRO A 350 -32.02 21.24 -17.87
C PRO A 350 -32.52 22.31 -18.85
N PRO A 351 -31.71 23.31 -19.23
CA PRO A 351 -31.92 23.91 -20.53
C PRO A 351 -31.65 22.80 -21.55
N ARG A 352 -32.69 22.45 -22.31
CA ARG A 352 -32.54 21.68 -23.54
C ARG A 352 -31.50 22.37 -24.41
N GLY A 353 -30.51 21.62 -24.87
CA GLY A 353 -29.60 22.06 -25.92
C GLY A 353 -28.13 21.95 -25.51
N THR A 354 -27.48 20.95 -26.07
CA THR A 354 -26.06 20.99 -26.42
C THR A 354 -25.63 22.38 -26.87
N ASN A 355 -24.63 22.96 -26.20
CA ASN A 355 -23.48 23.64 -26.78
C ASN A 355 -22.53 24.11 -25.67
N SER A 356 -21.23 23.91 -25.90
CA SER A 356 -20.09 24.21 -25.04
C SER A 356 -20.16 25.57 -24.32
N PRO A 357 -19.58 25.72 -23.12
CA PRO A 357 -19.59 26.98 -22.42
C PRO A 357 -18.71 28.01 -23.14
N ARG A 358 -19.35 29.07 -23.64
CA ARG A 358 -18.70 30.34 -23.94
C ARG A 358 -18.00 30.87 -22.69
N ALA A 359 -16.73 31.25 -22.87
CA ALA A 359 -15.93 32.01 -21.93
C ALA A 359 -16.67 33.27 -21.47
N ARG A 360 -16.59 33.59 -20.17
CA ARG A 360 -16.91 34.94 -19.67
C ARG A 360 -15.62 35.73 -19.56
N GLU A 361 -15.64 36.85 -20.26
CA GLU A 361 -14.61 37.87 -20.42
C GLU A 361 -14.15 38.44 -19.08
N GLY A 362 -12.83 38.53 -18.97
CA GLY A 362 -12.10 39.08 -17.83
C GLY A 362 -10.61 39.06 -18.12
N SER A 363 -10.22 39.32 -19.37
CA SER A 363 -8.85 39.57 -19.79
C SER A 363 -8.92 40.41 -21.07
N THR A 364 -8.09 41.45 -21.10
CA THR A 364 -7.87 42.31 -22.26
C THR A 364 -7.67 41.49 -23.54
N PRO A 365 -8.25 41.90 -24.68
CA PRO A 365 -8.25 41.09 -25.89
C PRO A 365 -6.82 40.96 -26.45
N PRO A 366 -6.43 39.80 -27.02
CA PRO A 366 -5.33 39.76 -27.98
C PRO A 366 -5.78 40.46 -29.28
N PRO A 367 -4.86 41.06 -30.05
CA PRO A 367 -5.22 41.68 -31.33
C PRO A 367 -5.81 40.64 -32.29
N GLN A 368 -6.87 40.99 -33.01
CA GLN A 368 -7.41 40.19 -34.11
C GLN A 368 -6.38 40.07 -35.25
N PRO A 369 -6.44 39.00 -36.08
CA PRO A 369 -5.57 38.85 -37.24
C PRO A 369 -5.97 39.88 -38.30
N GLY A 370 -5.29 41.03 -38.27
CA GLY A 370 -5.29 42.00 -39.34
C GLY A 370 -4.19 41.63 -40.32
N GLU A 371 -4.60 41.37 -41.56
CA GLU A 371 -3.84 41.36 -42.81
C GLU A 371 -2.55 40.53 -42.87
N GLU A 372 -2.40 39.81 -43.98
CA GLU A 372 -1.19 39.09 -44.36
C GLU A 372 0.06 39.94 -44.08
N PRO A 373 1.13 39.39 -43.49
CA PRO A 373 2.35 40.16 -43.32
C PRO A 373 2.92 40.44 -44.72
N GLU A 374 2.81 41.70 -45.17
CA GLU A 374 3.66 42.18 -46.24
C GLU A 374 5.12 41.92 -45.84
N PRO A 375 5.94 41.28 -46.68
CA PRO A 375 7.34 41.06 -46.38
C PRO A 375 8.02 42.42 -46.24
N ALA A 376 8.62 42.65 -45.06
CA ALA A 376 9.35 43.86 -44.73
C ALA A 376 10.34 44.22 -45.86
N ARG A 377 10.02 45.27 -46.61
CA ARG A 377 10.95 45.90 -47.55
C ARG A 377 12.04 46.62 -46.76
N THR A 378 13.16 45.95 -46.55
CA THR A 378 14.41 46.60 -46.15
C THR A 378 15.02 47.27 -47.37
N GLY A 379 14.84 48.59 -47.45
CA GLY A 379 15.54 49.44 -48.40
C GLY A 379 16.84 49.98 -47.81
N PHE A 380 17.89 49.92 -48.64
CA PHE A 380 19.05 50.82 -48.66
C PHE A 380 20.30 50.49 -47.80
N PHE A 381 21.14 49.59 -48.33
CA PHE A 381 22.53 49.94 -48.68
C PHE A 381 22.92 49.23 -50.00
N LYS A 382 23.21 50.01 -51.03
CA LYS A 382 23.94 49.55 -52.23
C LYS A 382 25.42 49.68 -51.93
N GLY A 383 26.18 48.58 -52.01
CA GLY A 383 27.65 48.66 -52.03
C GLY A 383 28.38 47.36 -51.71
N LEU A 384 28.84 46.71 -52.78
CA LEU A 384 29.86 45.64 -52.87
C LEU A 384 29.49 44.21 -52.41
N PHE A 385 29.37 43.34 -53.42
CA PHE A 385 29.40 41.88 -53.41
C PHE A 385 29.51 41.19 -52.03
N LYS A 386 28.36 40.82 -51.47
CA LYS A 386 28.24 39.65 -50.59
C LYS A 386 27.23 38.71 -51.23
N SER A 387 27.63 37.46 -51.41
CA SER A 387 26.79 36.38 -51.93
C SER A 387 25.49 36.29 -51.15
N ARG A 388 24.37 36.02 -51.84
CA ARG A 388 23.09 35.67 -51.21
C ARG A 388 23.34 34.63 -50.11
N PRO A 389 22.91 34.87 -48.84
CA PRO A 389 23.09 33.88 -47.79
C PRO A 389 22.38 32.60 -48.21
N LYS A 390 23.07 31.46 -48.09
CA LYS A 390 22.48 30.15 -48.38
C LYS A 390 21.31 29.94 -47.43
N THR A 391 20.22 29.38 -47.91
CA THR A 391 19.10 28.95 -47.05
C THR A 391 19.26 27.49 -46.69
N LEU A 392 18.62 27.04 -45.61
CA LEU A 392 18.62 25.62 -45.26
C LEU A 392 18.05 24.77 -46.42
N GLN A 393 16.95 25.19 -47.04
CA GLN A 393 16.32 24.54 -48.20
C GLN A 393 17.29 24.29 -49.37
N GLU A 394 18.21 25.22 -49.64
CA GLU A 394 19.21 25.06 -50.72
C GLU A 394 20.29 24.02 -50.39
N LEU A 395 20.47 23.68 -49.11
CA LEU A 395 21.47 22.73 -48.62
C LEU A 395 20.92 21.30 -48.51
N LEU A 396 19.62 21.14 -48.25
CA LEU A 396 18.96 19.85 -48.01
C LEU A 396 19.07 18.84 -49.18
N PRO A 397 18.97 19.22 -50.46
CA PRO A 397 19.09 18.27 -51.57
C PRO A 397 20.45 17.58 -51.68
N LYS A 398 21.49 18.13 -51.03
CA LYS A 398 22.84 17.54 -51.04
C LYS A 398 22.94 16.48 -49.93
N PRO A 399 23.39 15.25 -50.22
CA PRO A 399 23.63 14.26 -49.17
C PRO A 399 24.75 14.71 -48.23
N GLY A 400 24.56 14.57 -46.91
CA GLY A 400 25.54 14.93 -45.89
C GLY A 400 24.97 15.64 -44.66
N ASN A 401 25.80 15.74 -43.62
CA ASN A 401 25.50 16.43 -42.38
C ASN A 401 25.73 17.93 -42.55
N ILE A 402 24.92 18.76 -41.90
CA ILE A 402 25.05 20.23 -41.92
C ILE A 402 25.45 20.65 -40.52
N ARG A 403 26.57 21.38 -40.39
CA ARG A 403 27.10 21.77 -39.10
C ARG A 403 27.59 23.22 -39.05
N ASP A 404 27.42 23.87 -37.90
CA ASP A 404 28.02 25.16 -37.52
C ASP A 404 27.75 26.30 -38.53
N MET A 405 26.50 26.42 -38.98
CA MET A 405 26.08 27.46 -39.93
C MET A 405 24.93 28.31 -39.36
N ASP A 406 24.99 29.62 -39.60
CA ASP A 406 23.91 30.55 -39.28
C ASP A 406 23.03 30.78 -40.52
N LEU A 407 21.76 30.38 -40.42
CA LEU A 407 20.76 30.29 -41.48
C LEU A 407 19.37 30.81 -41.00
N PRO A 408 19.28 31.97 -40.31
CA PRO A 408 18.05 32.43 -39.68
C PRO A 408 16.96 32.76 -40.70
N GLY A 409 15.70 32.59 -40.31
CA GLY A 409 14.54 32.88 -41.16
C GLY A 409 14.44 32.00 -42.40
N SER A 410 15.10 30.83 -42.42
CA SER A 410 14.97 29.88 -43.53
C SER A 410 13.53 29.38 -43.65
N MET A 411 13.12 28.94 -44.84
CA MET A 411 11.85 28.26 -45.05
C MET A 411 12.11 26.92 -45.72
N VAL A 412 11.63 25.85 -45.11
CA VAL A 412 11.73 24.47 -45.58
C VAL A 412 10.32 23.94 -45.76
N ASP A 413 9.99 23.49 -46.97
CA ASP A 413 8.63 23.05 -47.30
C ASP A 413 8.64 21.73 -48.07
N GLY A 414 7.93 20.73 -47.56
CA GLY A 414 7.74 19.44 -48.22
C GLY A 414 8.97 18.52 -48.23
N GLU A 415 10.03 18.86 -47.53
CA GLU A 415 11.28 18.10 -47.53
C GLU A 415 11.23 16.84 -46.66
N GLN A 416 12.02 15.83 -47.02
CA GLN A 416 12.18 14.57 -46.30
C GLN A 416 13.60 14.46 -45.75
N LEU A 417 13.74 14.59 -44.43
CA LEU A 417 15.01 14.63 -43.71
C LEU A 417 15.27 13.28 -43.03
N GLU A 418 15.54 12.27 -43.85
CA GLU A 418 15.85 10.92 -43.37
C GLU A 418 17.32 10.79 -42.95
N ASN A 419 17.56 10.31 -41.73
CA ASN A 419 18.89 10.01 -41.18
C ASN A 419 19.90 11.18 -41.28
N ARG A 420 19.41 12.43 -41.26
CA ARG A 420 20.23 13.64 -41.36
C ARG A 420 20.74 14.09 -39.99
N GLU A 421 21.97 14.58 -39.93
CA GLU A 421 22.51 15.26 -38.75
C GLU A 421 22.65 16.77 -38.99
N LEU A 422 22.02 17.56 -38.12
CA LEU A 422 21.98 19.02 -38.13
C LEU A 422 22.52 19.54 -36.79
N THR A 423 23.77 19.99 -36.74
CA THR A 423 24.44 20.33 -35.46
C THR A 423 24.97 21.76 -35.44
N GLY A 424 24.77 22.53 -34.36
CA GLY A 424 25.36 23.87 -34.24
C GLY A 424 24.75 24.92 -35.17
N LEU A 425 23.50 24.74 -35.60
CA LEU A 425 22.86 25.60 -36.60
C LEU A 425 22.10 26.77 -35.97
N GLY A 426 22.32 28.00 -36.47
CA GLY A 426 21.50 29.16 -36.17
C GLY A 426 20.27 29.20 -37.08
N LEU A 427 19.12 28.77 -36.58
CA LEU A 427 17.87 28.63 -37.34
C LEU A 427 16.73 29.47 -36.75
N ALA A 428 17.06 30.56 -36.04
CA ALA A 428 16.07 31.42 -35.42
C ALA A 428 15.06 31.93 -36.45
N GLY A 429 13.76 31.83 -36.15
CA GLY A 429 12.67 32.23 -37.04
C GLY A 429 12.46 31.32 -38.27
N THR A 430 13.12 30.16 -38.34
CA THR A 430 12.97 29.24 -39.48
C THR A 430 11.59 28.58 -39.49
N ALA A 431 10.96 28.48 -40.67
CA ALA A 431 9.69 27.80 -40.86
C ALA A 431 9.89 26.44 -41.55
N PHE A 432 9.42 25.38 -40.91
CA PHE A 432 9.26 24.05 -41.47
C PHE A 432 7.78 23.80 -41.72
N VAL A 433 7.41 23.56 -42.98
CA VAL A 433 6.03 23.30 -43.38
C VAL A 433 6.00 21.96 -44.10
N ARG A 434 5.08 21.06 -43.74
CA ARG A 434 4.94 19.72 -44.36
C ARG A 434 6.26 18.94 -44.46
N THR A 435 7.18 19.20 -43.54
CA THR A 435 8.52 18.61 -43.55
C THR A 435 8.52 17.35 -42.69
N SER A 436 9.19 16.31 -43.14
CA SER A 436 9.39 15.10 -42.33
C SER A 436 10.82 14.97 -41.83
N PHE A 437 10.96 14.59 -40.57
CA PHE A 437 12.23 14.20 -39.96
C PHE A 437 12.12 12.72 -39.57
N PHE A 438 12.89 11.85 -40.20
CA PHE A 438 12.85 10.42 -39.91
C PHE A 438 14.23 9.94 -39.46
N ARG A 439 14.33 9.50 -38.21
CA ARG A 439 15.58 9.00 -37.61
C ARG A 439 16.75 9.98 -37.73
N GLY A 440 16.46 11.28 -37.76
CA GLY A 440 17.46 12.34 -37.81
C GLY A 440 18.07 12.66 -36.44
N LYS A 441 19.10 13.51 -36.43
CA LYS A 441 19.73 14.04 -35.23
C LYS A 441 19.89 15.55 -35.34
N VAL A 442 19.37 16.29 -34.38
CA VAL A 442 19.49 17.75 -34.31
C VAL A 442 20.14 18.12 -32.98
N GLY A 443 21.31 18.76 -33.02
CA GLY A 443 22.13 19.06 -31.85
C GLY A 443 22.55 20.52 -31.77
N ASP A 444 22.56 21.16 -30.60
CA ASP A 444 23.05 22.55 -30.40
C ASP A 444 22.50 23.55 -31.46
N ALA A 445 21.25 23.36 -31.88
CA ALA A 445 20.61 24.21 -32.86
C ALA A 445 19.74 25.28 -32.17
N ASP A 446 19.73 26.48 -32.73
CA ASP A 446 18.89 27.58 -32.27
C ASP A 446 17.67 27.73 -33.19
N LEU A 447 16.52 27.22 -32.76
CA LEU A 447 15.23 27.31 -33.43
C LEU A 447 14.29 28.28 -32.69
N THR A 448 14.84 29.29 -32.01
CA THR A 448 14.08 30.33 -31.32
C THR A 448 13.11 31.01 -32.29
N GLY A 449 11.83 31.07 -31.92
CA GLY A 449 10.77 31.63 -32.77
C GLY A 449 10.50 30.86 -34.07
N GLY A 450 10.99 29.62 -34.19
CA GLY A 450 10.75 28.77 -35.35
C GLY A 450 9.28 28.36 -35.48
N LEU A 451 8.83 28.09 -36.70
CA LEU A 451 7.47 27.64 -37.01
C LEU A 451 7.49 26.21 -37.56
N PHE A 452 6.68 25.32 -37.03
CA PHE A 452 6.49 23.95 -37.50
C PHE A 452 5.01 23.74 -37.79
N ARG A 453 4.66 23.51 -39.05
CA ARG A 453 3.27 23.30 -39.46
C ARG A 453 3.13 22.04 -40.30
N ASP A 454 2.19 21.17 -39.93
CA ASP A 454 1.92 19.91 -40.63
C ASP A 454 3.16 19.01 -40.77
N CYS A 455 4.11 19.09 -39.83
CA CYS A 455 5.35 18.31 -39.87
C CYS A 455 5.16 16.91 -39.26
N VAL A 456 6.02 15.96 -39.67
CA VAL A 456 6.04 14.59 -39.10
C VAL A 456 7.46 14.24 -38.69
N LEU A 457 7.67 14.06 -37.39
CA LEU A 457 8.96 13.74 -36.80
C LEU A 457 8.87 12.36 -36.16
N SER A 458 9.62 11.40 -36.69
CA SER A 458 9.59 10.02 -36.20
C SER A 458 11.00 9.52 -35.91
N GLY A 459 11.21 8.98 -34.70
CA GLY A 459 12.50 8.46 -34.22
C GLY A 459 13.65 9.46 -34.23
N THR A 460 13.37 10.76 -34.28
CA THR A 460 14.40 11.83 -34.37
C THR A 460 14.90 12.21 -32.98
N GLU A 461 16.22 12.38 -32.85
CA GLU A 461 16.89 12.80 -31.62
C GLU A 461 17.18 14.31 -31.65
N PHE A 462 16.71 15.03 -30.62
CA PHE A 462 17.01 16.43 -30.36
C PHE A 462 17.85 16.54 -29.10
N ARG A 463 19.01 17.18 -29.19
CA ARG A 463 19.90 17.40 -28.05
C ARG A 463 20.32 18.85 -27.93
N GLU A 464 20.09 19.46 -26.77
CA GLU A 464 20.55 20.82 -26.48
C GLU A 464 20.01 21.86 -27.49
N VAL A 465 18.79 21.64 -28.00
CA VAL A 465 18.15 22.51 -29.01
C VAL A 465 17.28 23.57 -28.32
N ARG A 466 17.34 24.81 -28.81
CA ARG A 466 16.50 25.92 -28.31
C ARG A 466 15.29 26.13 -29.22
N PHE A 467 14.10 26.02 -28.65
CA PHE A 467 12.80 26.23 -29.26
C PHE A 467 12.03 27.35 -28.56
N ASN A 468 12.74 28.33 -27.98
CA ASN A 468 12.12 29.40 -27.21
C ASN A 468 11.13 30.18 -28.08
N GLY A 469 9.88 30.30 -27.64
CA GLY A 469 8.81 30.94 -28.41
C GLY A 469 8.52 30.30 -29.77
N ALA A 470 8.96 29.06 -30.02
CA ALA A 470 8.64 28.35 -31.25
C ALA A 470 7.15 27.94 -31.29
N GLU A 471 6.58 27.90 -32.48
CA GLU A 471 5.18 27.52 -32.72
C GLU A 471 5.10 26.19 -33.46
N PHE A 472 4.38 25.23 -32.89
CA PHE A 472 4.08 23.94 -33.49
C PHE A 472 2.57 23.84 -33.70
N ALA A 473 2.14 23.71 -34.95
CA ALA A 473 0.75 23.53 -35.34
C ALA A 473 0.60 22.21 -36.09
N ASP A 474 -0.35 21.38 -35.65
CA ASP A 474 -0.74 20.14 -36.32
C ASP A 474 0.44 19.20 -36.65
N THR A 475 1.48 19.24 -35.80
CA THR A 475 2.72 18.49 -35.96
C THR A 475 2.67 17.17 -35.18
N ARG A 476 3.19 16.09 -35.77
CA ARG A 476 3.23 14.75 -35.17
C ARG A 476 4.66 14.37 -34.77
N PHE A 477 4.82 13.92 -33.55
CA PHE A 477 6.05 13.39 -32.98
C PHE A 477 5.83 11.94 -32.55
N GLU A 478 6.60 11.02 -33.12
CA GLU A 478 6.50 9.58 -32.87
C GLU A 478 7.87 9.06 -32.44
N GLU A 479 7.96 8.49 -31.25
CA GLU A 479 9.20 7.92 -30.70
C GLU A 479 10.42 8.86 -30.69
N CYS A 480 10.19 10.18 -30.72
CA CYS A 480 11.25 11.18 -30.65
C CYS A 480 11.88 11.25 -29.26
N VAL A 481 13.17 11.61 -29.23
CA VAL A 481 13.91 11.82 -27.98
C VAL A 481 14.40 13.26 -27.91
N PHE A 482 14.04 13.95 -26.83
CA PHE A 482 14.46 15.32 -26.55
C PHE A 482 15.28 15.32 -25.27
N THR A 483 16.56 15.64 -25.37
CA THR A 483 17.47 15.72 -24.24
C THR A 483 17.98 17.14 -24.11
N ASP A 484 17.84 17.72 -22.91
CA ASP A 484 18.34 19.06 -22.59
C ASP A 484 17.85 20.17 -23.53
N CYS A 485 16.65 20.01 -24.09
CA CYS A 485 16.03 21.01 -24.97
C CYS A 485 15.32 22.10 -24.16
N VAL A 486 15.17 23.28 -24.75
CA VAL A 486 14.52 24.44 -24.11
C VAL A 486 13.34 24.90 -24.97
N PHE A 487 12.14 24.86 -24.41
CA PHE A 487 10.86 25.22 -25.03
C PHE A 487 10.18 26.37 -24.28
N THR A 488 10.95 27.25 -23.65
CA THR A 488 10.39 28.34 -22.82
C THR A 488 9.48 29.23 -23.68
N GLY A 489 8.21 29.37 -23.28
CA GLY A 489 7.19 30.12 -24.02
C GLY A 489 6.77 29.54 -25.37
N ALA A 490 7.12 28.28 -25.69
CA ALA A 490 6.70 27.64 -26.94
C ALA A 490 5.18 27.37 -26.97
N VAL A 491 4.60 27.33 -28.17
CA VAL A 491 3.18 27.09 -28.38
C VAL A 491 2.98 25.81 -29.18
N PHE A 492 2.18 24.89 -28.66
CA PHE A 492 1.77 23.65 -29.31
C PHE A 492 0.25 23.65 -29.50
N SER A 493 -0.22 23.56 -30.74
CA SER A 493 -1.64 23.53 -31.09
C SER A 493 -1.96 22.33 -31.98
N GLY A 494 -2.84 21.44 -31.53
CA GLY A 494 -3.25 20.27 -32.31
C GLY A 494 -2.14 19.21 -32.51
N CYS A 495 -1.02 19.32 -31.80
CA CYS A 495 0.11 18.40 -31.93
C CYS A 495 -0.17 17.04 -31.29
N THR A 496 0.55 16.01 -31.77
CA THR A 496 0.52 14.65 -31.18
C THR A 496 1.93 14.20 -30.80
N PHE A 497 2.10 13.67 -29.60
CA PHE A 497 3.32 13.02 -29.10
C PHE A 497 2.99 11.58 -28.72
N GLU A 498 3.56 10.63 -29.45
CA GLU A 498 3.36 9.20 -29.22
C GLU A 498 4.70 8.54 -28.90
N GLY A 499 4.81 7.89 -27.74
CA GLY A 499 6.03 7.18 -27.32
C GLY A 499 7.27 8.07 -27.16
N CYS A 500 7.13 9.40 -27.13
CA CYS A 500 8.25 10.33 -27.04
C CYS A 500 8.89 10.31 -25.64
N ARG A 501 10.18 10.67 -25.59
CA ARG A 501 10.93 10.78 -24.34
C ARG A 501 11.57 12.16 -24.22
N PHE A 502 11.22 12.87 -23.16
CA PHE A 502 11.84 14.12 -22.76
C PHE A 502 12.70 13.86 -21.53
N ARG A 503 13.95 14.32 -21.59
CA ARG A 503 14.90 14.25 -20.48
C ARG A 503 15.44 15.63 -20.23
N SER A 504 15.33 16.07 -18.97
CA SER A 504 15.99 17.28 -18.52
C SER A 504 15.66 18.51 -19.34
N SER A 505 14.45 18.56 -19.92
CA SER A 505 14.01 19.61 -20.84
C SER A 505 13.14 20.65 -20.13
N VAL A 506 13.10 21.86 -20.68
CA VAL A 506 12.39 23.02 -20.10
C VAL A 506 11.18 23.35 -20.96
N PHE A 507 10.00 23.46 -20.34
CA PHE A 507 8.72 23.89 -20.92
C PHE A 507 8.09 25.02 -20.08
N SER A 508 8.95 25.77 -19.39
CA SER A 508 8.54 26.94 -18.60
C SER A 508 7.64 27.87 -19.44
N GLU A 509 6.47 28.23 -18.91
CA GLU A 509 5.51 29.13 -19.58
C GLU A 509 5.05 28.68 -20.99
N ALA A 510 5.25 27.40 -21.36
CA ALA A 510 4.78 26.87 -22.64
C ALA A 510 3.25 26.71 -22.66
N SER A 511 2.64 26.83 -23.84
CA SER A 511 1.20 26.65 -24.03
C SER A 511 0.92 25.40 -24.87
N PHE A 512 0.08 24.51 -24.35
CA PHE A 512 -0.43 23.32 -25.02
C PHE A 512 -1.93 23.47 -25.20
N ARG A 513 -2.41 23.46 -26.44
CA ARG A 513 -3.83 23.52 -26.78
C ARG A 513 -4.23 22.33 -27.63
N ASP A 514 -5.20 21.57 -27.15
CA ASP A 514 -5.75 20.41 -27.85
C ASP A 514 -4.65 19.39 -28.26
N VAL A 515 -3.61 19.27 -27.43
CA VAL A 515 -2.46 18.39 -27.67
C VAL A 515 -2.74 16.98 -27.15
N ARG A 516 -2.32 15.97 -27.90
CA ARG A 516 -2.38 14.56 -27.47
C ARG A 516 -1.00 14.06 -27.09
N LEU A 517 -0.84 13.61 -25.85
CA LEU A 517 0.35 12.90 -25.36
C LEU A 517 -0.06 11.48 -24.98
N THR A 518 0.54 10.48 -25.62
CA THR A 518 0.28 9.06 -25.34
C THR A 518 1.59 8.32 -25.13
N GLY A 519 1.72 7.62 -24.00
CA GLY A 519 2.93 6.84 -23.69
C GLY A 519 4.21 7.68 -23.61
N THR A 520 4.09 8.95 -23.22
CA THR A 520 5.21 9.90 -23.19
C THR A 520 5.88 9.92 -21.82
N ASP A 521 7.21 9.91 -21.80
CA ASP A 521 8.01 10.04 -20.57
C ASP A 521 8.64 11.44 -20.49
N LEU A 522 8.31 12.18 -19.44
CA LEU A 522 8.93 13.43 -19.06
C LEU A 522 9.72 13.19 -17.77
N THR A 523 10.99 12.85 -17.92
CA THR A 523 11.90 12.66 -16.80
C THR A 523 12.72 13.92 -16.57
N ALA A 524 12.79 14.38 -15.32
CA ALA A 524 13.58 15.54 -14.91
C ALA A 524 13.24 16.84 -15.68
N CYS A 525 12.00 17.03 -16.12
CA CYS A 525 11.62 18.23 -16.88
C CYS A 525 11.02 19.34 -16.00
N SER A 526 11.13 20.59 -16.45
CA SER A 526 10.40 21.72 -15.86
C SER A 526 9.23 22.07 -16.76
N LEU A 527 8.03 22.11 -16.20
CA LEU A 527 6.79 22.61 -16.79
C LEU A 527 6.21 23.76 -15.95
N ALA A 528 7.07 24.44 -15.18
CA ALA A 528 6.66 25.50 -14.28
C ALA A 528 5.92 26.63 -15.04
N GLY A 529 4.72 26.98 -14.59
CA GLY A 529 3.90 28.01 -15.22
C GLY A 529 3.36 27.68 -16.62
N SER A 530 3.51 26.44 -17.10
CA SER A 530 2.91 26.04 -18.38
C SER A 530 1.39 25.97 -18.34
N ALA A 531 0.73 26.17 -19.48
CA ALA A 531 -0.72 26.10 -19.61
C ALA A 531 -1.12 24.98 -20.57
N LEU A 532 -1.85 23.98 -20.05
CA LEU A 532 -2.39 22.86 -20.82
C LEU A 532 -3.92 22.98 -20.83
N HIS A 533 -4.49 23.13 -22.02
CA HIS A 533 -5.91 23.34 -22.22
C HIS A 533 -6.48 22.35 -23.24
N GLY A 534 -7.48 21.56 -22.84
CA GLY A 534 -8.14 20.58 -23.71
C GLY A 534 -7.24 19.43 -24.16
N CYS A 535 -6.13 19.18 -23.45
CA CYS A 535 -5.15 18.17 -23.82
C CYS A 535 -5.60 16.77 -23.39
N SER A 536 -5.11 15.75 -24.10
CA SER A 536 -5.28 14.35 -23.73
C SER A 536 -3.93 13.76 -23.32
N LEU A 537 -3.75 13.50 -22.03
CA LEU A 537 -2.56 12.94 -21.41
C LEU A 537 -2.86 11.49 -20.99
N ARG A 538 -2.54 10.53 -21.85
CA ARG A 538 -2.77 9.10 -21.58
C ARG A 538 -1.47 8.36 -21.34
N ALA A 539 -1.37 7.67 -20.21
CA ALA A 539 -0.16 6.96 -19.82
C ALA A 539 1.10 7.84 -19.95
N VAL A 540 1.03 9.07 -19.41
CA VAL A 540 2.16 10.01 -19.39
C VAL A 540 2.84 9.91 -18.03
N ARG A 541 4.17 9.81 -18.05
CA ARG A 541 5.00 9.82 -16.84
C ARG A 541 5.66 11.18 -16.66
N PHE A 542 5.43 11.79 -15.51
CA PHE A 542 6.23 12.89 -14.99
C PHE A 542 7.05 12.35 -13.83
N GLU A 543 8.36 12.19 -14.04
CA GLU A 543 9.26 11.71 -13.01
C GLU A 543 10.26 12.80 -12.64
N ALA A 544 10.36 13.13 -11.35
CA ALA A 544 11.24 14.18 -10.86
C ALA A 544 11.05 15.51 -11.60
N CYS A 545 9.79 15.90 -11.87
CA CYS A 545 9.45 17.11 -12.63
C CYS A 545 9.01 18.26 -11.74
N ASP A 546 8.99 19.47 -12.31
CA ASP A 546 8.33 20.63 -11.71
C ASP A 546 7.09 21.07 -12.51
N LEU A 547 5.91 20.92 -11.91
CA LEU A 547 4.62 21.41 -12.43
C LEU A 547 4.09 22.58 -11.59
N SER A 548 4.99 23.27 -10.86
CA SER A 548 4.59 24.38 -10.00
C SER A 548 3.93 25.48 -10.82
N PHE A 549 2.77 25.93 -10.35
CA PHE A 549 1.95 26.95 -10.98
C PHE A 549 1.50 26.66 -12.42
N ALA A 550 1.59 25.41 -12.88
CA ALA A 550 1.01 25.04 -14.17
C ALA A 550 -0.53 25.12 -14.11
N GLU A 551 -1.16 25.22 -15.28
CA GLU A 551 -2.60 25.20 -15.46
C GLU A 551 -3.02 23.96 -16.26
N LEU A 552 -3.97 23.20 -15.72
CA LEU A 552 -4.65 22.09 -16.36
C LEU A 552 -6.14 22.47 -16.48
N VAL A 553 -6.66 22.65 -17.69
CA VAL A 553 -8.06 23.01 -17.92
C VAL A 553 -8.69 22.13 -18.98
N GLY A 554 -9.71 21.36 -18.59
CA GLY A 554 -10.45 20.51 -19.51
C GLY A 554 -9.64 19.29 -19.99
N ASP A 555 -8.54 18.97 -19.33
CA ASP A 555 -7.63 17.91 -19.75
C ASP A 555 -8.08 16.51 -19.29
N ASP A 556 -7.76 15.53 -20.12
CA ASP A 556 -7.91 14.11 -19.83
C ASP A 556 -6.59 13.54 -19.32
N CYS A 557 -6.42 13.43 -17.99
CA CYS A 557 -5.18 12.98 -17.34
C CYS A 557 -5.27 11.54 -16.81
N ARG A 558 -5.92 10.66 -17.58
CA ARG A 558 -6.12 9.26 -17.18
C ARG A 558 -4.83 8.44 -17.27
N GLY A 559 -4.51 7.71 -16.20
CA GLY A 559 -3.31 6.88 -16.14
C GLY A 559 -1.99 7.68 -16.07
N VAL A 560 -2.05 8.96 -15.69
CA VAL A 560 -0.86 9.80 -15.53
C VAL A 560 -0.10 9.44 -14.25
N GLU A 561 1.23 9.34 -14.34
CA GLU A 561 2.11 9.13 -13.20
C GLU A 561 2.83 10.42 -12.83
N LEU A 562 2.67 10.87 -11.60
CA LEU A 562 3.38 12.01 -11.03
C LEU A 562 4.34 11.47 -9.96
N ARG A 563 5.53 11.02 -10.36
CA ARG A 563 6.55 10.47 -9.46
C ARG A 563 7.49 11.57 -9.00
N GLN A 564 7.62 11.75 -7.69
CA GLN A 564 8.51 12.75 -7.09
C GLN A 564 8.42 14.13 -7.77
N THR A 565 7.20 14.55 -8.11
CA THR A 565 6.90 15.74 -8.91
C THR A 565 6.38 16.85 -8.00
N CYS A 566 6.86 18.07 -8.26
CA CYS A 566 6.42 19.27 -7.55
C CYS A 566 5.09 19.78 -8.14
N LEU A 567 4.05 19.89 -7.31
CA LEU A 567 2.70 20.31 -7.71
C LEU A 567 2.27 21.60 -6.98
N HIS A 568 3.25 22.47 -6.65
CA HIS A 568 3.00 23.65 -5.84
C HIS A 568 2.19 24.69 -6.62
N GLY A 569 1.05 25.13 -6.09
CA GLY A 569 0.25 26.17 -6.77
C GLY A 569 -0.38 25.75 -8.10
N LEU A 570 -0.36 24.45 -8.43
CA LEU A 570 -1.00 23.88 -9.63
C LEU A 570 -2.49 24.24 -9.69
N TYR A 571 -2.97 24.70 -10.83
CA TYR A 571 -4.38 24.97 -11.08
C TYR A 571 -5.00 23.87 -11.94
N ILE A 572 -6.06 23.22 -11.44
CA ILE A 572 -6.78 22.16 -12.15
C ILE A 572 -8.26 22.54 -12.22
N ARG A 573 -8.83 22.57 -13.41
CA ARG A 573 -10.24 22.84 -13.63
C ARG A 573 -10.82 21.95 -14.72
N ASP A 574 -12.00 21.38 -14.50
CA ASP A 574 -12.74 20.60 -15.50
C ASP A 574 -11.97 19.38 -16.05
N CYS A 575 -11.00 18.83 -15.29
CA CYS A 575 -10.15 17.72 -15.73
C CYS A 575 -10.64 16.34 -15.25
N VAL A 576 -10.23 15.28 -15.94
CA VAL A 576 -10.43 13.87 -15.54
C VAL A 576 -9.13 13.30 -14.98
N LEU A 577 -9.08 12.89 -13.71
CA LEU A 577 -7.86 12.45 -13.02
C LEU A 577 -7.94 10.98 -12.54
N LEU A 578 -8.66 10.12 -13.28
CA LEU A 578 -8.84 8.70 -12.93
C LEU A 578 -7.53 7.91 -13.14
N SER A 579 -7.23 6.98 -12.23
CA SER A 579 -5.96 6.21 -12.23
C SER A 579 -4.70 7.08 -12.23
N MET A 580 -4.77 8.31 -11.72
CA MET A 580 -3.60 9.14 -11.54
C MET A 580 -2.83 8.73 -10.27
N GLU A 581 -1.53 8.49 -10.42
CA GLU A 581 -0.63 8.06 -9.34
C GLU A 581 0.28 9.19 -8.88
N LEU A 582 0.48 9.34 -7.57
CA LEU A 582 1.31 10.40 -6.98
C LEU A 582 2.35 9.85 -5.97
N PRO A 583 3.20 8.87 -6.35
CA PRO A 583 4.24 8.36 -5.46
C PRO A 583 5.29 9.45 -5.21
N GLY A 584 5.62 9.68 -3.94
CA GLY A 584 6.51 10.77 -3.53
C GLY A 584 5.93 12.18 -3.66
N SER A 585 5.12 12.47 -4.67
CA SER A 585 4.61 13.82 -4.96
C SER A 585 3.70 14.40 -3.87
N LEU A 586 3.76 15.72 -3.67
CA LEU A 586 2.91 16.46 -2.73
C LEU A 586 2.14 17.59 -3.41
N VAL A 587 0.83 17.61 -3.17
CA VAL A 587 -0.07 18.67 -3.63
C VAL A 587 -0.16 19.77 -2.57
N THR A 588 0.46 20.93 -2.83
CA THR A 588 0.48 22.08 -1.92
C THR A 588 0.00 23.35 -2.60
N ARG A 589 -0.90 24.10 -1.94
CA ARG A 589 -1.46 25.36 -2.44
C ARG A 589 -2.11 25.30 -3.83
N SER A 590 -2.33 24.09 -4.35
CA SER A 590 -2.97 23.85 -5.64
C SER A 590 -4.46 24.14 -5.54
N VAL A 591 -5.09 24.49 -6.66
CA VAL A 591 -6.52 24.75 -6.76
C VAL A 591 -7.16 23.70 -7.64
N ILE A 592 -8.18 23.00 -7.13
CA ILE A 592 -8.86 21.94 -7.88
C ILE A 592 -10.35 22.26 -7.91
N LYS A 593 -10.86 22.58 -9.10
CA LYS A 593 -12.25 22.96 -9.33
C LYS A 593 -12.89 22.02 -10.35
N ASN A 594 -14.14 21.61 -10.10
CA ASN A 594 -14.94 20.78 -11.01
C ASN A 594 -14.20 19.60 -11.69
N SER A 595 -13.26 18.95 -11.00
CA SER A 595 -12.40 17.90 -11.59
C SER A 595 -12.61 16.56 -10.91
N ASP A 596 -12.56 15.48 -11.68
CA ASP A 596 -12.75 14.11 -11.19
C ASP A 596 -11.48 13.53 -10.58
N ALA A 597 -11.31 13.79 -9.28
CA ALA A 597 -10.17 13.35 -8.49
C ALA A 597 -10.55 12.19 -7.54
N GLY A 598 -9.93 11.03 -7.76
CA GLY A 598 -10.05 9.83 -6.90
C GLY A 598 -8.95 9.68 -5.85
N HIS A 599 -7.99 10.60 -5.79
CA HIS A 599 -6.79 10.47 -4.95
C HIS A 599 -6.93 11.19 -3.59
N PRO A 600 -6.50 10.59 -2.46
CA PRO A 600 -6.69 11.16 -1.12
C PRO A 600 -6.03 12.53 -0.93
N GLN A 601 -4.90 12.81 -1.60
CA GLN A 601 -4.25 14.12 -1.52
C GLN A 601 -5.10 15.24 -2.16
N PHE A 602 -5.82 14.96 -3.25
CA PHE A 602 -6.69 15.94 -3.89
C PHE A 602 -7.93 16.22 -3.03
N LEU A 603 -8.53 15.19 -2.43
CA LEU A 603 -9.62 15.37 -1.46
C LEU A 603 -9.15 16.15 -0.22
N ALA A 604 -7.95 15.85 0.30
CA ALA A 604 -7.36 16.59 1.41
C ALA A 604 -7.15 18.07 1.04
N ASN A 605 -6.64 18.34 -0.16
CA ASN A 605 -6.45 19.69 -0.66
C ASN A 605 -7.78 20.45 -0.77
N ARG A 606 -8.81 19.84 -1.38
CA ARG A 606 -10.15 20.43 -1.50
C ARG A 606 -10.76 20.79 -0.14
N LEU A 607 -10.67 19.89 0.85
CA LEU A 607 -11.13 20.17 2.22
C LEU A 607 -10.38 21.36 2.87
N ARG A 608 -9.07 21.49 2.64
CA ARG A 608 -8.30 22.65 3.13
C ARG A 608 -8.74 23.95 2.46
N GLN A 609 -8.99 23.92 1.15
CA GLN A 609 -9.46 25.09 0.41
C GLN A 609 -10.82 25.58 0.91
N MET A 610 -11.73 24.66 1.22
CA MET A 610 -13.03 25.01 1.80
C MET A 610 -12.89 25.79 3.11
N THR A 611 -11.96 25.41 3.98
CA THR A 611 -11.65 26.16 5.22
C THR A 611 -11.03 27.53 4.91
N LEU A 612 -10.22 27.65 3.87
CA LEU A 612 -9.67 28.94 3.43
C LEU A 612 -10.78 29.86 2.91
N PHE A 613 -11.66 29.37 2.04
CA PHE A 613 -12.79 30.15 1.52
C PHE A 613 -13.78 30.56 2.62
N ALA A 614 -13.98 29.72 3.65
CA ALA A 614 -14.74 30.09 4.83
C ALA A 614 -14.12 31.29 5.58
N ARG A 615 -12.79 31.34 5.71
CA ARG A 615 -12.07 32.49 6.30
C ARG A 615 -12.19 33.75 5.46
N GLU A 616 -12.22 33.62 4.14
CA GLU A 616 -12.41 34.76 3.24
C GLU A 616 -13.84 35.31 3.35
N ALA A 617 -14.85 34.43 3.40
CA ALA A 617 -16.24 34.81 3.60
C ALA A 617 -16.48 35.53 4.94
N GLU A 618 -15.74 35.17 6.00
CA GLU A 618 -15.75 35.90 7.28
C GLU A 618 -15.35 37.38 7.13
N LYS A 619 -14.37 37.66 6.24
CA LYS A 619 -13.83 39.02 6.02
C LYS A 619 -14.67 39.85 5.05
N GLY A 620 -15.33 39.22 4.09
CA GLY A 620 -16.01 39.88 2.96
C GLY A 620 -17.39 40.49 3.24
N GLY A 621 -17.86 40.48 4.50
CA GLY A 621 -19.23 40.83 4.85
C GLY A 621 -20.19 39.66 4.55
N MET A 622 -21.09 39.36 5.49
CA MET A 622 -22.04 38.26 5.31
C MET A 622 -22.96 38.55 4.11
N PRO A 623 -23.16 37.60 3.19
CA PRO A 623 -24.04 37.81 2.05
C PRO A 623 -25.46 38.16 2.54
N GLY A 624 -25.92 39.36 2.18
CA GLY A 624 -27.31 39.78 2.36
C GLY A 624 -28.22 39.00 1.42
N GLY A 625 -29.37 38.54 1.95
CA GLY A 625 -30.22 37.53 1.35
C GLY A 625 -30.55 37.73 -0.14
N ARG A 626 -30.26 36.70 -0.94
CA ARG A 626 -30.90 36.47 -2.24
C ARG A 626 -32.30 35.86 -2.03
N GLU A 627 -33.13 35.90 -3.07
CA GLU A 627 -34.45 35.26 -3.21
C GLU A 627 -34.38 33.72 -3.13
N THR A 628 -33.86 33.14 -2.04
CA THR A 628 -33.91 31.70 -1.78
C THR A 628 -34.74 31.48 -0.53
N ASP A 629 -35.75 30.61 -0.61
CA ASP A 629 -36.59 30.30 0.53
C ASP A 629 -35.86 29.36 1.53
N PRO A 630 -36.21 29.41 2.83
CA PRO A 630 -35.57 28.58 3.86
C PRO A 630 -35.67 27.07 3.60
N PHE A 631 -36.71 26.59 2.93
CA PHE A 631 -36.89 25.17 2.62
C PHE A 631 -35.86 24.69 1.59
N THR A 632 -35.65 25.47 0.52
CA THR A 632 -34.60 25.19 -0.48
C THR A 632 -33.21 25.25 0.15
N ALA A 633 -32.92 26.27 0.96
CA ALA A 633 -31.66 26.38 1.70
C ALA A 633 -31.42 25.16 2.61
N ARG A 634 -32.43 24.74 3.37
CA ARG A 634 -32.35 23.54 4.23
C ARG A 634 -32.07 22.28 3.43
N LYS A 635 -32.76 22.07 2.30
CA LYS A 635 -32.57 20.91 1.43
C LYS A 635 -31.15 20.87 0.88
N ALA A 636 -30.64 21.99 0.39
CA ALA A 636 -29.28 22.12 -0.14
C ALA A 636 -28.23 21.88 0.95
N LEU A 637 -28.34 22.52 2.12
CA LEU A 637 -27.40 22.34 3.24
C LEU A 637 -27.43 20.91 3.81
N THR A 638 -28.59 20.26 3.83
CA THR A 638 -28.70 18.85 4.24
C THR A 638 -28.02 17.92 3.26
N ALA A 639 -28.17 18.16 1.95
CA ALA A 639 -27.46 17.40 0.92
C ALA A 639 -25.94 17.66 1.00
N TRP A 640 -25.53 18.92 1.12
CA TRP A 640 -24.13 19.33 1.24
C TRP A 640 -23.42 18.74 2.46
N SER A 641 -24.02 18.86 3.65
CA SER A 641 -23.43 18.34 4.89
C SER A 641 -23.23 16.82 4.84
N ARG A 642 -24.11 16.09 4.14
CA ARG A 642 -23.95 14.66 3.87
C ARG A 642 -22.81 14.40 2.90
N GLU A 643 -22.74 15.14 1.80
CA GLU A 643 -21.65 15.05 0.82
C GLU A 643 -20.29 15.35 1.46
N LEU A 644 -20.19 16.37 2.30
CA LEU A 644 -19.00 16.67 3.07
C LEU A 644 -18.61 15.54 4.03
N THR A 645 -19.59 14.95 4.72
CA THR A 645 -19.39 13.76 5.55
C THR A 645 -18.83 12.60 4.71
N PHE A 646 -19.40 12.33 3.53
CA PHE A 646 -18.91 11.27 2.65
C PHE A 646 -17.50 11.55 2.13
N MET A 647 -17.21 12.79 1.71
CA MET A 647 -15.87 13.20 1.24
C MET A 647 -14.80 12.96 2.29
N ARG A 648 -15.06 13.34 3.55
CA ARG A 648 -14.13 13.13 4.68
C ARG A 648 -13.87 11.65 4.93
N ARG A 649 -14.92 10.82 4.89
CA ARG A 649 -14.82 9.37 5.12
C ARG A 649 -14.12 8.66 3.96
N GLU A 650 -14.46 9.01 2.72
CA GLU A 650 -13.81 8.45 1.54
C GLU A 650 -12.31 8.80 1.51
N ARG A 651 -11.93 10.05 1.78
CA ARG A 651 -10.53 10.44 1.91
C ARG A 651 -9.78 9.56 2.91
N ARG A 652 -10.35 9.33 4.11
CA ARG A 652 -9.75 8.51 5.17
C ARG A 652 -9.59 7.04 4.72
N MET A 653 -10.58 6.50 4.01
CA MET A 653 -10.54 5.15 3.43
C MET A 653 -9.47 5.01 2.35
N LEU A 654 -9.42 5.96 1.40
CA LEU A 654 -8.45 5.95 0.32
C LEU A 654 -7.02 6.10 0.82
N ASP A 655 -6.82 6.94 1.85
CA ASP A 655 -5.51 7.09 2.49
C ASP A 655 -5.08 5.77 3.18
N ASN A 656 -5.99 5.10 3.89
CA ASN A 656 -5.74 3.78 4.46
C ASN A 656 -5.42 2.73 3.39
N ASN A 657 -6.15 2.72 2.27
CA ASN A 657 -5.88 1.81 1.14
C ASN A 657 -4.49 2.06 0.55
N ARG A 658 -4.11 3.33 0.36
CA ARG A 658 -2.79 3.72 -0.16
C ARG A 658 -1.66 3.27 0.78
N GLN A 659 -1.79 3.51 2.08
CA GLN A 659 -0.80 3.11 3.07
C GLN A 659 -0.62 1.58 3.11
N ARG A 660 -1.73 0.84 3.11
CA ARG A 660 -1.70 -0.63 3.06
C ARG A 660 -1.13 -1.16 1.74
N MET A 661 -1.44 -0.54 0.60
CA MET A 661 -0.83 -0.89 -0.69
C MET A 661 0.67 -0.64 -0.70
N HIS A 662 1.13 0.49 -0.17
CA HIS A 662 2.55 0.79 -0.04
C HIS A 662 3.27 -0.25 0.83
N ARG A 663 2.67 -0.64 1.97
CA ARG A 663 3.20 -1.74 2.80
C ARG A 663 3.25 -3.05 2.02
N ALA A 664 2.18 -3.38 1.30
CA ALA A 664 2.10 -4.62 0.52
C ALA A 664 3.24 -4.71 -0.49
N MET A 665 3.43 -3.66 -1.30
CA MET A 665 4.53 -3.58 -2.26
C MET A 665 5.89 -3.69 -1.57
N GLY A 666 6.05 -3.07 -0.41
CA GLY A 666 7.29 -3.10 0.36
C GLY A 666 7.62 -4.42 1.07
N THR A 667 6.72 -5.40 1.08
CA THR A 667 6.94 -6.73 1.69
C THR A 667 7.06 -7.84 0.62
N LEU A 668 6.42 -7.65 -0.53
CA LEU A 668 6.49 -8.59 -1.65
C LEU A 668 7.85 -8.55 -2.36
N SER A 669 8.25 -9.67 -2.96
CA SER A 669 9.41 -9.73 -3.86
C SER A 669 9.16 -8.90 -5.13
N ARG A 670 10.21 -8.56 -5.90
CA ARG A 670 10.05 -7.79 -7.15
C ARG A 670 9.14 -8.48 -8.17
N ASP A 671 9.24 -9.81 -8.28
CA ASP A 671 8.41 -10.58 -9.19
C ASP A 671 6.96 -10.64 -8.68
N GLN A 672 6.73 -10.85 -7.39
CA GLN A 672 5.39 -10.79 -6.81
C GLN A 672 4.75 -9.40 -6.97
N GLN A 673 5.53 -8.32 -6.78
CA GLN A 673 5.09 -6.94 -7.07
C GLN A 673 4.71 -6.76 -8.54
N ALA A 674 5.48 -7.35 -9.46
CA ALA A 674 5.23 -7.25 -10.89
C ALA A 674 3.87 -7.86 -11.25
N PHE A 675 3.58 -9.08 -10.78
CA PHE A 675 2.29 -9.71 -11.00
C PHE A 675 1.14 -8.87 -10.44
N LEU A 676 1.24 -8.43 -9.19
CA LEU A 676 0.16 -7.68 -8.54
C LEU A 676 -0.11 -6.32 -9.23
N ARG A 677 0.92 -5.70 -9.82
CA ARG A 677 0.77 -4.49 -10.63
C ARG A 677 0.13 -4.74 -12.00
N MET A 678 0.49 -5.84 -12.66
CA MET A 678 -0.09 -6.19 -13.97
C MET A 678 -1.53 -6.68 -13.85
N LEU A 679 -1.92 -7.29 -12.73
CA LEU A 679 -3.22 -7.95 -12.55
C LEU A 679 -4.43 -7.14 -13.06
N PRO A 680 -4.61 -5.84 -12.72
CA PRO A 680 -5.73 -5.06 -13.27
C PRO A 680 -5.71 -4.95 -14.80
N LEU A 681 -4.54 -4.75 -15.42
CA LEU A 681 -4.39 -4.66 -16.88
C LEU A 681 -4.64 -6.02 -17.55
N LEU A 682 -4.16 -7.11 -16.96
CA LEU A 682 -4.44 -8.47 -17.45
C LEU A 682 -5.93 -8.79 -17.42
N LEU A 683 -6.70 -8.20 -16.49
CA LEU A 683 -8.16 -8.32 -16.46
C LEU A 683 -8.87 -7.34 -17.40
N ASP A 684 -8.29 -6.18 -17.70
CA ASP A 684 -8.88 -5.12 -18.53
C ASP A 684 -8.70 -5.33 -20.04
N CYS A 685 -7.80 -6.22 -20.46
CA CYS A 685 -7.54 -6.54 -21.87
C CYS A 685 -7.30 -8.03 -22.10
N ASP A 686 -7.07 -8.41 -23.36
CA ASP A 686 -6.92 -9.79 -23.84
C ASP A 686 -5.46 -10.25 -23.99
N VAL A 687 -4.50 -9.45 -23.50
CA VAL A 687 -3.06 -9.67 -23.74
C VAL A 687 -2.59 -11.03 -23.20
N PHE A 688 -3.13 -11.46 -22.06
CA PHE A 688 -2.81 -12.75 -21.46
C PHE A 688 -3.33 -13.90 -22.31
N GLU A 689 -4.56 -13.79 -22.79
CA GLU A 689 -5.22 -14.79 -23.61
C GLU A 689 -4.54 -14.94 -24.97
N ARG A 690 -4.16 -13.83 -25.62
CA ARG A 690 -3.41 -13.86 -26.87
C ARG A 690 -2.04 -14.50 -26.67
N ARG A 691 -1.32 -14.17 -25.58
CA ARG A 691 0.01 -14.71 -25.29
C ARG A 691 0.04 -16.23 -25.11
N TYR A 692 -1.01 -16.78 -24.50
CA TYR A 692 -1.11 -18.21 -24.20
C TYR A 692 -2.14 -18.96 -25.08
N ASN A 693 -2.68 -18.29 -26.11
CA ASN A 693 -3.66 -18.83 -27.05
C ASN A 693 -4.91 -19.46 -26.38
N PHE A 694 -5.48 -18.75 -25.39
CA PHE A 694 -6.71 -19.17 -24.71
C PHE A 694 -7.96 -18.69 -25.47
N GLY A 695 -8.78 -19.62 -25.96
CA GLY A 695 -10.07 -19.33 -26.60
C GLY A 695 -11.28 -19.40 -25.65
N ASN A 696 -12.41 -18.81 -26.09
CA ASN A 696 -13.69 -18.74 -25.37
C ASN A 696 -13.60 -18.02 -24.01
N ILE A 697 -12.93 -16.87 -23.98
CA ILE A 697 -12.83 -15.99 -22.81
C ILE A 697 -13.54 -14.68 -23.18
N PRO A 698 -14.45 -14.17 -22.34
CA PRO A 698 -15.14 -12.92 -22.65
C PRO A 698 -14.19 -11.73 -22.53
N SER A 699 -14.37 -10.74 -23.40
CA SER A 699 -13.65 -9.48 -23.23
C SER A 699 -14.12 -8.76 -21.97
N CYS A 700 -13.17 -8.25 -21.19
CA CYS A 700 -13.43 -7.68 -19.88
C CYS A 700 -12.99 -6.22 -19.83
N ARG A 701 -13.62 -5.43 -18.97
CA ARG A 701 -13.15 -4.07 -18.65
C ARG A 701 -13.32 -3.76 -17.18
N VAL A 702 -12.26 -3.25 -16.56
CA VAL A 702 -12.23 -2.83 -15.17
C VAL A 702 -12.68 -1.37 -15.08
N TRP A 703 -13.73 -1.13 -14.28
CA TRP A 703 -14.34 0.19 -14.16
C TRP A 703 -13.31 1.25 -13.73
N GLY A 704 -13.16 2.31 -14.51
CA GLY A 704 -12.31 3.44 -14.14
C GLY A 704 -10.82 3.13 -14.02
N TYR A 705 -10.36 1.94 -14.42
CA TYR A 705 -8.95 1.62 -14.55
C TYR A 705 -8.43 2.15 -15.89
N TYR A 706 -7.26 2.77 -15.84
CA TYR A 706 -6.48 3.15 -17.00
C TYR A 706 -5.02 2.83 -16.68
N PRO A 707 -4.35 2.01 -17.51
CA PRO A 707 -2.98 1.61 -17.24
C PRO A 707 -2.07 2.84 -17.32
N CYS A 708 -1.13 2.90 -16.38
CA CYS A 708 -0.07 3.88 -16.42
C CYS A 708 1.10 3.40 -17.29
N LEU A 709 2.02 4.29 -17.66
CA LEU A 709 3.13 3.94 -18.55
C LEU A 709 3.98 2.80 -17.99
N SER A 710 4.25 2.81 -16.69
CA SER A 710 5.01 1.76 -16.02
C SER A 710 4.28 0.42 -15.96
N ASP A 711 2.95 0.38 -16.07
CA ASP A 711 2.21 -0.88 -16.15
C ASP A 711 2.25 -1.43 -17.58
N LEU A 712 2.12 -0.56 -18.58
CA LEU A 712 2.27 -0.90 -20.00
C LEU A 712 3.68 -1.45 -20.30
N GLU A 713 4.71 -0.74 -19.86
CA GLU A 713 6.12 -1.19 -20.00
C GLU A 713 6.35 -2.54 -19.33
N LEU A 714 5.77 -2.76 -18.14
CA LEU A 714 5.93 -4.02 -17.41
C LEU A 714 5.27 -5.19 -18.13
N VAL A 715 4.07 -4.99 -18.70
CA VAL A 715 3.41 -6.01 -19.52
C VAL A 715 4.21 -6.30 -20.78
N ARG A 716 4.72 -5.27 -21.47
CA ARG A 716 5.61 -5.45 -22.63
C ARG A 716 6.86 -6.25 -22.26
N GLU A 717 7.51 -5.92 -21.14
CA GLU A 717 8.70 -6.62 -20.65
C GLU A 717 8.42 -8.10 -20.32
N ARG A 718 7.28 -8.40 -19.70
CA ARG A 718 6.98 -9.76 -19.19
C ARG A 718 6.26 -10.66 -20.18
N LEU A 719 5.46 -10.11 -21.10
CA LEU A 719 4.67 -10.88 -22.06
C LEU A 719 5.09 -10.69 -23.52
N ASP A 720 5.92 -9.70 -23.84
CA ASP A 720 6.35 -9.36 -25.21
C ASP A 720 5.16 -9.07 -26.16
N MET A 721 4.14 -8.39 -25.64
CA MET A 721 2.92 -8.05 -26.37
C MET A 721 2.40 -6.66 -26.00
N GLU A 722 1.74 -6.02 -26.96
CA GLU A 722 1.03 -4.76 -26.73
C GLU A 722 -0.39 -5.03 -26.20
N PRO A 723 -0.77 -4.40 -25.06
CA PRO A 723 -2.12 -4.48 -24.56
C PRO A 723 -3.05 -3.60 -25.40
N GLU A 724 -4.14 -4.19 -25.89
CA GLU A 724 -5.17 -3.47 -26.65
C GLU A 724 -6.50 -3.55 -25.88
N PRO A 725 -7.07 -2.40 -25.46
CA PRO A 725 -8.36 -2.42 -24.77
C PRO A 725 -9.49 -2.69 -25.77
N ASP A 726 -10.41 -3.59 -25.41
CA ASP A 726 -11.63 -3.80 -26.18
C ASP A 726 -12.58 -2.60 -26.00
N PRO A 727 -12.99 -1.92 -27.09
CA PRO A 727 -13.94 -0.81 -27.00
C PRO A 727 -15.35 -1.24 -26.51
N SER A 728 -15.72 -2.51 -26.67
CA SER A 728 -17.04 -3.07 -26.37
C SER A 728 -16.94 -4.33 -25.49
N PRO A 729 -16.57 -4.19 -24.20
CA PRO A 729 -16.35 -5.33 -23.32
C PRO A 729 -17.65 -6.11 -23.05
N GLU A 730 -17.58 -7.43 -23.13
CA GLU A 730 -18.68 -8.34 -22.80
C GLU A 730 -18.96 -8.40 -21.30
N VAL A 731 -17.91 -8.34 -20.47
CA VAL A 731 -17.99 -8.38 -19.01
C VAL A 731 -17.45 -7.10 -18.39
N ARG A 732 -18.28 -6.47 -17.54
CA ARG A 732 -17.90 -5.26 -16.80
C ARG A 732 -17.44 -5.64 -15.39
N ILE A 733 -16.13 -5.62 -15.17
CA ILE A 733 -15.53 -5.78 -13.83
C ILE A 733 -15.67 -4.43 -13.12
N LEU A 734 -16.41 -4.41 -12.02
CA LEU A 734 -16.69 -3.21 -11.25
C LEU A 734 -15.55 -2.87 -10.29
N ALA A 735 -14.88 -3.89 -9.74
CA ALA A 735 -13.73 -3.72 -8.86
C ALA A 735 -12.97 -5.04 -8.63
N VAL A 736 -11.72 -4.92 -8.22
CA VAL A 736 -10.87 -6.03 -7.79
C VAL A 736 -10.31 -5.72 -6.41
N TYR A 737 -10.54 -6.62 -5.46
CA TYR A 737 -10.08 -6.48 -4.08
C TYR A 737 -9.29 -7.70 -3.65
N ALA A 738 -8.17 -7.46 -3.00
CA ALA A 738 -7.51 -8.47 -2.19
C ALA A 738 -8.12 -8.49 -0.78
N MET A 739 -8.18 -9.63 -0.12
CA MET A 739 -8.58 -9.76 1.28
C MET A 739 -7.57 -10.57 2.09
N GLY A 740 -7.73 -10.58 3.42
CA GLY A 740 -6.83 -11.29 4.32
C GLY A 740 -5.66 -10.44 4.82
N SER A 741 -4.43 -10.95 4.69
CA SER A 741 -3.26 -10.33 5.34
C SER A 741 -2.54 -9.28 4.49
N LEU A 742 -2.84 -9.17 3.19
CA LEU A 742 -2.18 -8.22 2.30
C LEU A 742 -2.33 -6.76 2.80
N GLY A 743 -1.19 -6.06 2.86
CA GLY A 743 -1.05 -4.70 3.33
C GLY A 743 -1.26 -4.50 4.83
N THR A 744 -1.40 -5.57 5.62
CA THR A 744 -1.54 -5.49 7.09
C THR A 744 -0.20 -5.69 7.78
N VAL A 745 -0.11 -5.38 9.09
CA VAL A 745 1.10 -5.68 9.87
C VAL A 745 1.46 -7.16 9.90
N ALA A 746 0.46 -8.03 9.65
CA ALA A 746 0.61 -9.47 9.65
C ALA A 746 0.96 -10.06 8.27
N GLN A 747 1.17 -9.24 7.24
CA GLN A 747 1.63 -9.72 5.94
C GLN A 747 3.06 -10.26 6.02
N THR A 748 3.31 -11.40 5.38
CA THR A 748 4.65 -11.94 5.14
C THR A 748 4.88 -12.11 3.63
N SER A 749 6.12 -12.35 3.22
CA SER A 749 6.45 -12.66 1.81
C SER A 749 5.82 -13.97 1.31
N SER A 750 5.43 -14.84 2.24
CA SER A 750 4.73 -16.10 2.02
C SER A 750 3.21 -16.02 2.18
N SER A 751 2.65 -14.82 2.35
CA SER A 751 1.19 -14.65 2.46
C SER A 751 0.49 -15.02 1.15
N ASP A 752 -0.59 -15.79 1.26
CA ASP A 752 -1.56 -16.07 0.22
C ASP A 752 -2.35 -14.81 -0.19
N LEU A 753 -2.84 -14.78 -1.43
CA LEU A 753 -3.66 -13.70 -1.97
C LEU A 753 -5.06 -14.20 -2.35
N ASP A 754 -6.06 -13.83 -1.55
CA ASP A 754 -7.47 -14.04 -1.90
C ASP A 754 -8.02 -12.80 -2.63
N CYS A 755 -8.43 -12.94 -3.88
CA CYS A 755 -8.90 -11.85 -4.74
C CYS A 755 -10.37 -11.98 -5.14
N TRP A 756 -11.20 -11.04 -4.70
CA TRP A 756 -12.57 -10.87 -5.20
C TRP A 756 -12.56 -10.07 -6.50
N VAL A 757 -13.00 -10.70 -7.58
CA VAL A 757 -13.18 -10.08 -8.90
C VAL A 757 -14.66 -9.80 -9.10
N CYS A 758 -15.06 -8.58 -8.78
CA CYS A 758 -16.47 -8.19 -8.70
C CYS A 758 -16.97 -7.71 -10.06
N TYR A 759 -18.03 -8.33 -10.59
CA TYR A 759 -18.56 -8.03 -11.92
C TYR A 759 -20.08 -7.76 -11.91
N ASP A 760 -20.57 -7.11 -12.96
CA ASP A 760 -21.99 -6.74 -13.13
C ASP A 760 -22.88 -7.98 -13.38
N GLY A 761 -24.12 -7.97 -12.88
CA GLY A 761 -25.03 -9.13 -12.91
C GLY A 761 -25.52 -9.54 -14.30
N ASP A 762 -25.40 -8.65 -15.28
CA ASP A 762 -25.88 -8.85 -16.67
C ASP A 762 -24.89 -9.67 -17.53
N VAL A 763 -24.61 -10.92 -17.13
CA VAL A 763 -23.71 -11.83 -17.88
C VAL A 763 -24.34 -13.21 -18.10
N THR A 764 -23.97 -13.88 -19.19
CA THR A 764 -24.41 -15.25 -19.49
C THR A 764 -23.56 -16.29 -18.77
N MET A 765 -24.09 -17.51 -18.55
CA MET A 765 -23.31 -18.61 -17.94
C MET A 765 -22.02 -18.94 -18.70
N THR A 766 -22.02 -18.82 -20.04
CA THR A 766 -20.83 -19.05 -20.86
C THR A 766 -19.74 -18.02 -20.58
N MET A 767 -20.12 -16.74 -20.43
CA MET A 767 -19.19 -15.66 -20.08
C MET A 767 -18.62 -15.87 -18.68
N GLU A 768 -19.47 -16.22 -17.71
CA GLU A 768 -19.05 -16.50 -16.34
C GLU A 768 -18.04 -17.67 -16.28
N HIS A 769 -18.32 -18.78 -16.97
CA HIS A 769 -17.36 -19.89 -17.09
C HIS A 769 -16.06 -19.47 -17.79
N GLY A 770 -16.13 -18.63 -18.83
CA GLY A 770 -14.95 -18.10 -19.51
C GLY A 770 -14.09 -17.23 -18.59
N LEU A 771 -14.70 -16.35 -17.80
CA LEU A 771 -14.01 -15.54 -16.79
C LEU A 771 -13.33 -16.43 -15.74
N THR A 772 -14.04 -17.42 -15.18
CA THR A 772 -13.46 -18.36 -14.20
C THR A 772 -12.26 -19.11 -14.77
N ARG A 773 -12.33 -19.55 -16.03
CA ARG A 773 -11.20 -20.19 -16.72
C ARG A 773 -9.98 -19.27 -16.83
N LYS A 774 -10.18 -17.99 -17.19
CA LYS A 774 -9.10 -16.99 -17.23
C LYS A 774 -8.46 -16.82 -15.85
N LEU A 775 -9.28 -16.65 -14.82
CA LEU A 775 -8.83 -16.46 -13.44
C LEU A 775 -8.01 -17.65 -12.93
N ASN A 776 -8.47 -18.88 -13.16
CA ASN A 776 -7.74 -20.09 -12.77
C ASN A 776 -6.40 -20.22 -13.50
N ALA A 777 -6.35 -19.88 -14.79
CA ALA A 777 -5.09 -19.87 -15.54
C ALA A 777 -4.11 -18.82 -15.01
N MET A 778 -4.61 -17.63 -14.65
CA MET A 778 -3.80 -16.58 -14.04
C MET A 778 -3.29 -16.95 -12.64
N ALA A 779 -4.08 -17.68 -11.84
CA ALA A 779 -3.65 -18.20 -10.55
C ALA A 779 -2.47 -19.17 -10.67
N LEU A 780 -2.58 -20.15 -11.58
CA LEU A 780 -1.49 -21.10 -11.87
C LEU A 780 -0.24 -20.37 -12.39
N TRP A 781 -0.43 -19.35 -13.21
CA TRP A 781 0.66 -18.52 -13.72
C TRP A 781 1.35 -17.71 -12.61
N ALA A 782 0.59 -17.14 -11.68
CA ALA A 782 1.11 -16.42 -10.52
C ALA A 782 2.01 -17.33 -9.64
N GLU A 783 1.55 -18.55 -9.38
CA GLU A 783 2.29 -19.51 -8.56
C GLU A 783 3.57 -19.99 -9.26
N SER A 784 3.46 -20.37 -10.54
CA SER A 784 4.58 -20.95 -11.29
C SER A 784 5.67 -19.95 -11.67
N GLU A 785 5.31 -18.74 -12.13
CA GLU A 785 6.28 -17.75 -12.62
C GLU A 785 6.71 -16.72 -11.56
N TYR A 786 5.85 -16.46 -10.57
CA TYR A 786 6.09 -15.41 -9.57
C TYR A 786 6.20 -15.93 -8.13
N GLY A 787 5.99 -17.23 -7.91
CA GLY A 787 5.98 -17.81 -6.56
C GLY A 787 4.93 -17.16 -5.66
N LEU A 788 3.80 -16.74 -6.24
CA LEU A 788 2.71 -16.10 -5.52
C LEU A 788 1.47 -16.99 -5.59
N GLU A 789 1.06 -17.53 -4.46
CA GLU A 789 -0.21 -18.26 -4.34
C GLU A 789 -1.37 -17.26 -4.38
N VAL A 790 -2.20 -17.33 -5.43
CA VAL A 790 -3.34 -16.43 -5.64
C VAL A 790 -4.61 -17.24 -5.88
N HIS A 791 -5.66 -16.93 -5.14
CA HIS A 791 -6.99 -17.51 -5.28
C HIS A 791 -7.97 -16.44 -5.75
N PHE A 792 -8.55 -16.63 -6.93
CA PHE A 792 -9.52 -15.69 -7.50
C PHE A 792 -10.95 -16.17 -7.30
N TYR A 793 -11.80 -15.28 -6.78
CA TYR A 793 -13.22 -15.52 -6.57
C TYR A 793 -14.02 -14.57 -7.46
N PRO A 794 -14.67 -15.06 -8.53
CA PRO A 794 -15.55 -14.25 -9.35
C PRO A 794 -16.84 -13.94 -8.58
N MET A 795 -17.11 -12.66 -8.32
CA MET A 795 -18.20 -12.21 -7.45
C MET A 795 -19.27 -11.45 -8.23
N ARG A 796 -20.43 -12.08 -8.45
CA ARG A 796 -21.59 -11.40 -9.02
C ARG A 796 -22.18 -10.40 -8.02
N MET A 797 -22.23 -9.12 -8.38
CA MET A 797 -22.57 -8.08 -7.39
C MET A 797 -23.99 -8.18 -6.81
N ASP A 798 -24.96 -8.68 -7.56
CA ASP A 798 -26.32 -8.88 -7.04
C ASP A 798 -26.36 -9.95 -5.94
N ASP A 799 -25.56 -11.02 -6.07
CA ASP A 799 -25.47 -12.05 -5.04
C ASP A 799 -24.68 -11.59 -3.84
N VAL A 800 -23.60 -10.82 -4.04
CA VAL A 800 -22.85 -10.19 -2.94
C VAL A 800 -23.75 -9.28 -2.10
N ARG A 801 -24.55 -8.45 -2.77
CA ARG A 801 -25.47 -7.50 -2.12
C ARG A 801 -26.52 -8.22 -1.28
N ASP A 802 -27.04 -9.33 -1.80
CA ASP A 802 -28.11 -10.11 -1.18
C ASP A 802 -27.61 -11.29 -0.31
N ASN A 803 -26.29 -11.44 -0.13
CA ASN A 803 -25.66 -12.51 0.65
C ASN A 803 -25.94 -13.93 0.11
N ARG A 804 -25.79 -14.16 -1.21
CA ARG A 804 -26.03 -15.46 -1.90
C ARG A 804 -24.81 -16.10 -2.58
N PHE A 805 -23.59 -15.69 -2.25
CA PHE A 805 -22.39 -15.91 -3.09
C PHE A 805 -21.47 -17.09 -2.69
N LEU A 806 -21.95 -18.09 -1.94
CA LEU A 806 -21.14 -19.23 -1.45
C LEU A 806 -21.77 -20.61 -1.73
N SER A 807 -22.63 -20.73 -2.76
CA SER A 807 -23.21 -22.01 -3.17
C SER A 807 -22.38 -22.65 -4.28
N GLY A 808 -21.37 -23.48 -3.96
CA GLY A 808 -20.82 -24.39 -4.98
C GLY A 808 -19.37 -24.87 -4.91
N ASP A 809 -18.45 -24.31 -4.11
CA ASP A 809 -17.03 -24.72 -4.17
C ASP A 809 -16.68 -25.89 -3.24
N GLU A 810 -15.93 -26.88 -3.76
CA GLU A 810 -15.49 -28.08 -3.04
C GLU A 810 -14.52 -27.80 -1.87
N GLU A 811 -13.83 -26.65 -1.87
CA GLU A 811 -12.93 -26.21 -0.80
C GLU A 811 -13.57 -25.21 0.19
N SER A 812 -14.66 -24.56 -0.18
CA SER A 812 -15.37 -23.65 0.72
C SER A 812 -16.50 -24.40 1.38
N SER A 813 -16.45 -24.59 2.70
CA SER A 813 -17.57 -25.13 3.49
C SER A 813 -18.89 -24.43 3.09
N GLY A 814 -19.66 -25.07 2.21
CA GLY A 814 -20.74 -24.43 1.47
C GLY A 814 -21.80 -23.87 2.43
N SER A 815 -22.42 -22.76 2.04
CA SER A 815 -23.62 -22.15 2.67
C SER A 815 -23.53 -21.65 4.13
N ALA A 816 -22.49 -21.95 4.89
CA ALA A 816 -22.49 -21.80 6.35
C ALA A 816 -21.76 -20.58 6.94
N GLN A 817 -21.21 -19.65 6.14
CA GLN A 817 -20.38 -18.54 6.66
C GLN A 817 -20.47 -17.23 5.84
N VAL A 818 -21.57 -16.98 5.12
CA VAL A 818 -21.68 -15.84 4.19
C VAL A 818 -21.46 -14.50 4.88
N LEU A 819 -22.07 -14.27 6.04
CA LEU A 819 -21.96 -13.01 6.75
C LEU A 819 -20.63 -12.88 7.49
N LEU A 820 -20.08 -13.99 8.00
CA LEU A 820 -18.71 -14.00 8.56
C LEU A 820 -17.66 -13.66 7.51
N LEU A 821 -17.79 -14.20 6.30
CA LEU A 821 -16.87 -13.89 5.19
C LEU A 821 -17.02 -12.43 4.76
N LYS A 822 -18.25 -11.91 4.69
CA LYS A 822 -18.50 -10.50 4.40
C LYS A 822 -17.96 -9.56 5.49
N GLU A 823 -18.03 -9.96 6.75
CA GLU A 823 -17.40 -9.24 7.86
C GLU A 823 -15.87 -9.23 7.72
N GLU A 824 -15.25 -10.36 7.37
CA GLU A 824 -13.80 -10.45 7.10
C GLU A 824 -13.41 -9.59 5.88
N PHE A 825 -14.22 -9.62 4.81
CA PHE A 825 -14.04 -8.79 3.63
C PHE A 825 -14.09 -7.30 4.00
N TYR A 826 -15.14 -6.83 4.68
CA TYR A 826 -15.20 -5.42 5.09
C TYR A 826 -14.08 -5.01 6.04
N ARG A 827 -13.59 -5.93 6.86
CA ARG A 827 -12.46 -5.68 7.76
C ARG A 827 -11.13 -5.58 7.01
N THR A 828 -10.89 -6.44 6.01
CA THR A 828 -9.55 -6.66 5.43
C THR A 828 -9.39 -6.24 3.98
N ALA A 829 -10.47 -5.94 3.25
CA ALA A 829 -10.41 -5.63 1.82
C ALA A 829 -9.40 -4.51 1.53
N LEU A 830 -8.54 -4.78 0.55
CA LEU A 830 -7.59 -3.87 -0.05
C LEU A 830 -7.95 -3.73 -1.53
N LYS A 831 -8.34 -2.53 -1.94
CA LYS A 831 -8.68 -2.24 -3.33
C LYS A 831 -7.42 -2.27 -4.19
N LEU A 832 -7.43 -3.14 -5.19
CA LEU A 832 -6.41 -3.20 -6.24
C LEU A 832 -6.80 -2.32 -7.42
N ALA A 833 -8.06 -2.39 -7.87
CA ALA A 833 -8.59 -1.56 -8.94
C ALA A 833 -10.12 -1.36 -8.84
N GLY A 834 -10.64 -0.36 -9.55
CA GLY A 834 -12.07 -0.12 -9.70
C GLY A 834 -12.75 0.72 -8.63
N LYS A 835 -14.05 0.48 -8.45
CA LYS A 835 -14.92 1.25 -7.54
C LYS A 835 -14.50 1.10 -6.08
N ASN A 836 -14.89 2.07 -5.26
CA ASN A 836 -14.74 2.07 -3.80
C ASN A 836 -15.91 1.34 -3.13
N ILE A 837 -15.68 0.66 -2.01
CA ILE A 837 -16.74 -0.01 -1.24
C ILE A 837 -17.60 1.05 -0.53
N ALA A 838 -18.89 1.13 -0.85
CA ALA A 838 -19.80 2.14 -0.30
C ALA A 838 -19.92 2.07 1.23
N TRP A 839 -19.80 0.87 1.83
CA TRP A 839 -19.87 0.66 3.28
C TRP A 839 -18.93 1.57 4.10
N TRP A 840 -17.76 1.97 3.56
CA TRP A 840 -16.81 2.85 4.24
C TRP A 840 -17.31 4.29 4.44
N VAL A 841 -18.21 4.78 3.58
CA VAL A 841 -18.79 6.13 3.74
C VAL A 841 -20.04 6.11 4.63
N ILE A 842 -20.54 4.93 5.01
CA ILE A 842 -21.68 4.74 5.90
C ILE A 842 -21.21 4.76 7.37
N PRO A 843 -22.00 5.31 8.32
CA PRO A 843 -21.65 5.24 9.74
C PRO A 843 -21.41 3.80 10.23
N ALA A 844 -20.51 3.63 11.20
CA ALA A 844 -20.32 2.36 11.90
C ALA A 844 -21.55 2.02 12.75
N GLY A 845 -21.96 0.74 12.76
CA GLY A 845 -23.15 0.26 13.45
C GLY A 845 -24.46 0.73 12.84
N ALA A 846 -24.46 1.12 11.55
CA ALA A 846 -25.67 1.61 10.90
C ALA A 846 -26.75 0.51 10.86
N SER A 847 -27.96 0.85 11.30
CA SER A 847 -29.13 0.00 11.09
C SER A 847 -29.43 -0.14 9.60
N ARG A 848 -30.17 -1.19 9.21
CA ARG A 848 -30.56 -1.41 7.81
C ARG A 848 -31.22 -0.17 7.17
N LYS A 849 -32.16 0.45 7.89
CA LYS A 849 -32.83 1.69 7.44
C LYS A 849 -31.85 2.85 7.22
N MET A 850 -30.87 3.01 8.12
CA MET A 850 -29.84 4.04 7.99
C MET A 850 -28.92 3.75 6.80
N TYR A 851 -28.48 2.49 6.65
CA TYR A 851 -27.66 2.02 5.53
C TYR A 851 -28.32 2.35 4.19
N GLU A 852 -29.56 1.91 3.98
CA GLU A 852 -30.32 2.15 2.75
C GLU A 852 -30.51 3.65 2.47
N SER A 853 -30.76 4.45 3.50
CA SER A 853 -30.86 5.91 3.37
C SER A 853 -29.53 6.54 2.93
N CYS A 854 -28.42 6.12 3.52
CA CYS A 854 -27.10 6.60 3.18
C CYS A 854 -26.67 6.15 1.79
N ILE A 855 -26.98 4.90 1.37
CA ILE A 855 -26.71 4.41 0.01
C ILE A 855 -27.47 5.24 -1.03
N ARG A 856 -28.77 5.51 -0.83
CA ARG A 856 -29.54 6.38 -1.72
C ARG A 856 -28.92 7.77 -1.86
N ALA A 857 -28.38 8.31 -0.77
CA ALA A 857 -27.69 9.60 -0.78
C ALA A 857 -26.31 9.50 -1.48
N ALA A 858 -25.54 8.46 -1.20
CA ALA A 858 -24.22 8.22 -1.79
C ALA A 858 -24.28 7.99 -3.31
N ARG A 859 -25.36 7.41 -3.83
CA ARG A 859 -25.59 7.31 -5.29
C ARG A 859 -25.78 8.67 -5.97
N ARG A 860 -26.28 9.67 -5.23
CA ARG A 860 -26.48 11.05 -5.72
C ARG A 860 -25.33 11.98 -5.35
N TYR A 861 -24.40 11.51 -4.53
CA TYR A 861 -23.22 12.25 -4.13
C TYR A 861 -22.34 12.43 -5.38
N PRO A 862 -22.14 13.66 -5.87
CA PRO A 862 -21.26 13.91 -7.00
C PRO A 862 -19.81 13.73 -6.54
N LEU A 863 -19.40 12.48 -6.44
CA LEU A 863 -18.00 12.07 -6.46
C LEU A 863 -17.48 12.19 -7.89
N CYS A 864 -17.60 13.40 -8.42
CA CYS A 864 -17.20 13.88 -9.74
C CYS A 864 -17.63 12.96 -10.90
N GLY A 865 -18.53 13.43 -11.76
CA GLY A 865 -18.79 12.83 -13.08
C GLY A 865 -19.54 11.48 -13.12
N LYS A 866 -19.07 10.43 -12.40
CA LYS A 866 -19.61 9.06 -12.45
C LYS A 866 -19.70 8.38 -11.07
N PRO A 867 -20.64 7.42 -10.85
CA PRO A 867 -20.73 6.69 -9.57
C PRO A 867 -19.51 5.79 -9.35
N ARG A 868 -18.59 6.21 -8.47
CA ARG A 868 -17.38 5.46 -8.10
C ARG A 868 -17.52 4.56 -6.86
N LEU A 869 -18.70 4.56 -6.22
CA LEU A 869 -19.00 3.72 -5.06
C LEU A 869 -19.85 2.52 -5.49
N GLU A 870 -19.53 1.34 -4.97
CA GLU A 870 -20.27 0.10 -5.22
C GLU A 870 -20.91 -0.43 -3.93
N ASP A 871 -22.16 -0.88 -4.03
CA ASP A 871 -22.98 -1.32 -2.90
C ASP A 871 -22.88 -2.84 -2.72
N PHE A 872 -22.04 -3.23 -1.76
CA PHE A 872 -21.85 -4.62 -1.34
C PHE A 872 -22.95 -5.11 -0.39
N GLY A 873 -23.90 -4.26 0.04
CA GLY A 873 -25.02 -4.64 0.91
C GLY A 873 -24.74 -4.49 2.41
N HIS A 874 -25.81 -4.41 3.19
CA HIS A 874 -25.75 -4.26 4.66
C HIS A 874 -25.16 -5.52 5.32
N LEU A 875 -24.34 -5.34 6.36
CA LEU A 875 -23.88 -6.44 7.23
C LEU A 875 -24.94 -6.68 8.31
N ALA A 876 -25.75 -7.71 8.12
CA ALA A 876 -26.77 -8.13 9.08
C ALA A 876 -26.13 -8.80 10.31
N GLU A 877 -26.93 -9.05 11.34
CA GLU A 877 -26.50 -9.89 12.47
C GLU A 877 -26.18 -11.30 11.96
N VAL A 878 -24.99 -11.80 12.29
CA VAL A 878 -24.55 -13.15 11.93
C VAL A 878 -25.37 -14.16 12.74
N PRO A 879 -26.01 -15.15 12.09
CA PRO A 879 -26.82 -16.14 12.78
C PRO A 879 -25.95 -17.13 13.59
N PRO A 880 -26.49 -17.70 14.69
CA PRO A 880 -25.81 -18.71 15.52
C PRO A 880 -25.10 -19.82 14.76
N ASP A 881 -25.75 -20.36 13.72
CA ASP A 881 -25.25 -21.49 12.94
C ASP A 881 -23.97 -21.15 12.17
N GLU A 882 -23.79 -19.89 11.75
CA GLU A 882 -22.56 -19.47 11.06
C GLU A 882 -21.36 -19.44 12.02
N TYR A 883 -21.55 -19.05 13.29
CA TYR A 883 -20.49 -19.12 14.30
C TYR A 883 -20.06 -20.56 14.57
N PHE A 884 -21.03 -21.48 14.63
CA PHE A 884 -20.76 -22.90 14.82
C PHE A 884 -19.98 -23.49 13.64
N GLY A 885 -20.45 -23.27 12.41
CA GLY A 885 -19.76 -23.70 11.19
C GLY A 885 -18.36 -23.10 11.05
N GLY A 886 -18.23 -21.80 11.32
CA GLY A 886 -16.95 -21.08 11.36
C GLY A 886 -15.96 -21.69 12.34
N SER A 887 -16.43 -22.11 13.52
CA SER A 887 -15.57 -22.68 14.56
C SER A 887 -15.02 -24.05 14.16
N LEU A 888 -15.86 -24.92 13.60
CA LEU A 888 -15.42 -26.21 13.05
C LEU A 888 -14.38 -26.01 11.94
N TRP A 889 -14.56 -25.00 11.08
CA TRP A 889 -13.64 -24.72 9.98
C TRP A 889 -12.26 -24.29 10.49
N GLN A 890 -12.22 -23.39 11.48
CA GLN A 890 -10.95 -23.01 12.12
C GLN A 890 -10.26 -24.19 12.80
N MET A 891 -11.01 -25.14 13.37
CA MET A 891 -10.41 -26.37 13.93
C MET A 891 -9.74 -27.25 12.87
N VAL A 892 -10.33 -27.36 11.68
CA VAL A 892 -9.73 -28.12 10.56
C VAL A 892 -8.51 -27.39 10.00
N LYS A 893 -8.62 -26.08 9.72
CA LYS A 893 -7.52 -25.27 9.18
C LYS A 893 -6.34 -25.13 10.15
N ALA A 894 -6.58 -25.25 11.46
CA ALA A 894 -5.52 -25.19 12.45
C ALA A 894 -4.43 -26.24 12.23
N VAL A 895 -4.75 -27.40 11.64
CA VAL A 895 -3.78 -28.47 11.36
C VAL A 895 -2.61 -27.95 10.53
N HIS A 896 -2.87 -27.07 9.57
CA HIS A 896 -1.86 -26.48 8.68
C HIS A 896 -1.47 -25.05 9.12
N ALA A 897 -2.39 -24.27 9.67
CA ALA A 897 -2.15 -22.88 10.09
C ALA A 897 -2.67 -22.61 11.51
N PRO A 898 -2.02 -23.16 12.56
CA PRO A 898 -2.52 -23.11 13.93
C PRO A 898 -2.66 -21.70 14.49
N PHE A 899 -1.63 -20.89 14.34
CA PHE A 899 -1.57 -19.56 14.95
C PHE A 899 -2.58 -18.60 14.31
N LYS A 900 -2.82 -18.70 12.98
CA LYS A 900 -3.90 -17.99 12.26
C LYS A 900 -5.27 -18.43 12.79
N SER A 901 -5.45 -19.73 12.98
CA SER A 901 -6.72 -20.33 13.43
C SER A 901 -7.04 -20.02 14.89
N VAL A 902 -6.03 -19.94 15.77
CA VAL A 902 -6.18 -19.50 17.17
C VAL A 902 -6.78 -18.09 17.24
N LEU A 903 -6.25 -17.15 16.46
CA LEU A 903 -6.76 -15.78 16.41
C LEU A 903 -8.20 -15.72 15.87
N LYS A 904 -8.47 -16.44 14.77
CA LYS A 904 -9.80 -16.46 14.16
C LYS A 904 -10.85 -17.13 15.06
N LEU A 905 -10.50 -18.23 15.72
CA LEU A 905 -11.40 -18.93 16.63
C LEU A 905 -11.71 -18.10 17.88
N GLY A 906 -10.72 -17.39 18.44
CA GLY A 906 -10.94 -16.46 19.54
C GLY A 906 -11.89 -15.32 19.17
N LEU A 907 -11.87 -14.85 17.92
CA LEU A 907 -12.82 -13.83 17.45
C LEU A 907 -14.25 -14.37 17.41
N LEU A 908 -14.43 -15.60 16.93
CA LEU A 908 -15.74 -16.26 16.94
C LEU A 908 -16.27 -16.44 18.37
N GLU A 909 -15.40 -16.78 19.34
CA GLU A 909 -15.78 -16.79 20.76
C GLU A 909 -16.23 -15.42 21.23
N THR A 910 -15.47 -14.38 20.91
CA THR A 910 -15.80 -13.00 21.30
C THR A 910 -17.16 -12.57 20.76
N TYR A 911 -17.53 -13.00 19.56
CA TYR A 911 -18.83 -12.71 18.95
C TYR A 911 -19.97 -13.59 19.51
N ALA A 912 -19.69 -14.85 19.86
CA ALA A 912 -20.68 -15.78 20.40
C ALA A 912 -20.94 -15.57 21.91
N ALA A 913 -20.08 -14.85 22.63
CA ALA A 913 -20.16 -14.66 24.06
C ALA A 913 -21.46 -13.95 24.51
N PRO A 914 -22.06 -14.33 25.66
CA PRO A 914 -23.18 -13.60 26.24
C PRO A 914 -22.80 -12.13 26.55
N GLY A 915 -23.60 -11.18 26.05
CA GLY A 915 -23.30 -9.74 26.22
C GLY A 915 -22.16 -9.21 25.34
N ALA A 916 -21.79 -9.95 24.28
CA ALA A 916 -20.81 -9.50 23.29
C ALA A 916 -21.08 -8.07 22.79
N SER A 917 -20.01 -7.36 22.43
CA SER A 917 -20.11 -6.01 21.89
C SER A 917 -21.04 -5.99 20.68
N ALA A 918 -22.02 -5.07 20.66
CA ALA A 918 -22.96 -4.94 19.56
C ALA A 918 -22.31 -4.51 18.22
N LEU A 919 -21.03 -4.15 18.21
CA LEU A 919 -20.31 -3.68 17.02
C LEU A 919 -19.29 -4.73 16.55
N PRO A 920 -19.46 -5.31 15.35
CA PRO A 920 -18.47 -6.22 14.77
C PRO A 920 -17.13 -5.50 14.54
N LEU A 921 -16.05 -6.28 14.48
CA LEU A 921 -14.68 -5.77 14.37
C LEU A 921 -14.49 -4.90 13.13
N CYS A 922 -15.06 -5.27 11.98
CA CYS A 922 -15.04 -4.41 10.78
C CYS A 922 -15.59 -2.99 11.08
N ASP A 923 -16.72 -2.88 11.79
CA ASP A 923 -17.32 -1.59 12.15
C ASP A 923 -16.51 -0.85 13.23
N ARG A 924 -15.82 -1.56 14.12
CA ARG A 924 -14.88 -0.94 15.06
C ARG A 924 -13.70 -0.30 14.33
N ILE A 925 -13.11 -1.00 13.36
CA ILE A 925 -12.05 -0.47 12.51
C ILE A 925 -12.55 0.72 11.70
N LYS A 926 -13.72 0.60 11.06
CA LYS A 926 -14.36 1.72 10.34
C LYS A 926 -14.59 2.92 11.25
N ARG A 927 -15.06 2.70 12.48
CA ARG A 927 -15.22 3.79 13.46
C ARG A 927 -13.88 4.45 13.81
N ASN A 928 -12.81 3.67 14.00
CA ASN A 928 -11.49 4.19 14.33
C ASN A 928 -10.90 4.99 13.16
N LEU A 929 -11.05 4.49 11.93
CA LEU A 929 -10.62 5.17 10.72
C LEU A 929 -11.44 6.44 10.46
N ILE A 930 -12.77 6.39 10.62
CA ILE A 930 -13.62 7.57 10.55
C ILE A 930 -13.24 8.57 11.63
N ARG A 931 -12.81 8.15 12.82
CA ARG A 931 -12.30 9.07 13.86
C ARG A 931 -10.87 9.54 13.59
N ASN A 932 -10.26 9.17 12.47
CA ASN A 932 -8.91 9.56 12.08
C ASN A 932 -7.89 9.27 13.20
N ARG A 933 -8.06 8.12 13.88
CA ARG A 933 -7.04 7.64 14.80
C ARG A 933 -5.78 7.35 13.98
N GLN A 934 -4.73 8.15 14.18
CA GLN A 934 -3.48 8.00 13.43
C GLN A 934 -2.63 6.85 13.98
N GLY A 935 -2.90 6.43 15.23
CA GLY A 935 -2.33 5.22 15.80
C GLY A 935 -2.79 3.98 15.01
N LYS A 936 -1.88 3.43 14.21
CA LYS A 936 -2.13 2.28 13.32
C LYS A 936 -2.45 0.97 14.07
N LEU A 937 -2.35 0.98 15.39
CA LEU A 937 -2.77 -0.10 16.29
C LEU A 937 -4.27 -0.40 16.20
N ASP A 938 -5.07 0.63 15.96
CA ASP A 938 -6.52 0.57 16.05
C ASP A 938 -7.21 0.45 14.68
N THR A 939 -6.47 0.69 13.59
CA THR A 939 -6.98 0.70 12.21
C THR A 939 -6.48 -0.47 11.37
N ASP A 940 -5.34 -1.08 11.72
CA ASP A 940 -4.88 -2.30 11.09
C ASP A 940 -5.78 -3.51 11.47
N PRO A 941 -6.22 -4.34 10.51
CA PRO A 941 -7.10 -5.48 10.75
C PRO A 941 -6.59 -6.48 11.79
N TYR A 942 -5.30 -6.79 11.77
CA TYR A 942 -4.71 -7.82 12.64
C TYR A 942 -4.33 -7.27 14.00
N THR A 943 -3.89 -6.01 14.08
CA THR A 943 -3.65 -5.37 15.38
C THR A 943 -4.98 -5.14 16.11
N ALA A 944 -6.02 -4.67 15.42
CA ALA A 944 -7.35 -4.51 16.01
C ALA A 944 -7.95 -5.86 16.46
N LEU A 945 -7.71 -6.94 15.70
CA LEU A 945 -8.04 -8.30 16.08
C LEU A 945 -7.31 -8.67 17.38
N TYR A 946 -5.98 -8.59 17.40
CA TYR A 946 -5.19 -8.93 18.58
C TYR A 946 -5.63 -8.14 19.82
N SER A 947 -5.74 -6.82 19.74
CA SER A 947 -6.17 -5.98 20.88
C SER A 947 -7.56 -6.38 21.38
N THR A 948 -8.49 -6.69 20.48
CA THR A 948 -9.83 -7.18 20.86
C THR A 948 -9.77 -8.48 21.66
N LEU A 949 -8.97 -9.44 21.19
CA LEU A 949 -8.84 -10.74 21.84
C LEU A 949 -8.10 -10.58 23.18
N HIS A 950 -7.02 -9.80 23.19
CA HIS A 950 -6.26 -9.52 24.40
C HIS A 950 -7.15 -8.89 25.48
N ASP A 951 -7.91 -7.84 25.14
CA ASP A 951 -8.84 -7.21 26.09
C ASP A 951 -9.92 -8.18 26.58
N TYR A 952 -10.46 -9.02 25.69
CA TYR A 952 -11.49 -10.01 26.02
C TYR A 952 -10.99 -11.07 27.01
N TYR A 953 -9.84 -11.70 26.74
CA TYR A 953 -9.32 -12.77 27.61
C TYR A 953 -8.68 -12.22 28.88
N SER A 954 -7.93 -11.12 28.81
CA SER A 954 -7.36 -10.46 30.00
C SER A 954 -8.46 -9.96 30.93
N GLY A 955 -9.56 -9.40 30.40
CA GLY A 955 -10.72 -8.98 31.19
C GLY A 955 -11.43 -10.11 31.92
N ARG A 956 -11.23 -11.37 31.49
CA ARG A 956 -11.76 -12.59 32.13
C ARG A 956 -10.74 -13.28 33.05
N GLY A 957 -9.53 -12.75 33.17
CA GLY A 957 -8.43 -13.38 33.91
C GLY A 957 -7.89 -14.65 33.25
N GLU A 958 -8.07 -14.81 31.93
CA GLU A 958 -7.57 -15.96 31.17
C GLU A 958 -6.15 -15.71 30.63
N ASP A 959 -5.19 -15.48 31.53
CA ASP A 959 -3.83 -15.05 31.20
C ASP A 959 -3.09 -16.01 30.25
N ASN A 960 -3.32 -17.31 30.38
CA ASN A 960 -2.74 -18.32 29.48
C ASN A 960 -3.26 -18.18 28.04
N ALA A 961 -4.54 -17.86 27.85
CA ALA A 961 -5.12 -17.61 26.54
C ALA A 961 -4.57 -16.31 25.95
N ALA A 962 -4.49 -15.25 26.76
CA ALA A 962 -3.90 -13.97 26.35
C ALA A 962 -2.43 -14.12 25.93
N ALA A 963 -1.63 -14.90 26.67
CA ALA A 963 -0.24 -15.20 26.34
C ALA A 963 -0.11 -16.00 25.04
N LEU A 964 -0.97 -17.01 24.84
CA LEU A 964 -1.02 -17.79 23.60
C LEU A 964 -1.39 -16.93 22.39
N LEU A 965 -2.36 -16.03 22.54
CA LEU A 965 -2.79 -15.11 21.48
C LEU A 965 -1.68 -14.15 21.09
N LYS A 966 -0.95 -13.62 22.07
CA LYS A 966 0.23 -12.78 21.85
C LYS A 966 1.30 -13.50 21.05
N GLU A 967 1.61 -14.74 21.43
CA GLU A 967 2.60 -15.54 20.71
C GLU A 967 2.11 -15.94 19.32
N SER A 968 0.82 -16.27 19.17
CA SER A 968 0.21 -16.59 17.88
C SER A 968 0.23 -15.39 16.93
N PHE A 969 -0.05 -14.19 17.44
CA PHE A 969 0.04 -12.95 16.66
C PHE A 969 1.48 -12.65 16.26
N ARG A 970 2.43 -12.77 17.19
CA ARG A 970 3.86 -12.60 16.93
C ARG A 970 4.35 -13.52 15.80
N LEU A 971 3.99 -14.80 15.85
CA LEU A 971 4.36 -15.78 14.82
C LEU A 971 3.68 -15.51 13.48
N LYS A 972 2.40 -15.08 13.49
CA LYS A 972 1.71 -14.74 12.25
C LYS A 972 2.28 -13.48 11.59
N ALA A 973 2.77 -12.52 12.37
CA ALA A 973 3.30 -11.26 11.86
C ALA A 973 4.78 -11.33 11.41
N ASN A 974 5.46 -12.43 11.69
CA ASN A 974 6.86 -12.68 11.35
C ASN A 974 7.80 -11.48 11.49
N LEU A 975 8.19 -11.19 12.73
CA LEU A 975 9.01 -10.01 13.04
C LEU A 975 10.42 -10.02 12.42
N THR A 976 10.88 -11.15 11.86
CA THR A 976 12.18 -11.24 11.20
C THR A 976 12.26 -10.45 9.90
N ASP A 977 11.12 -10.24 9.26
CA ASP A 977 11.05 -9.59 7.94
C ASP A 977 10.89 -8.07 8.07
N ILE A 978 10.93 -7.53 9.30
CA ILE A 978 10.83 -6.08 9.53
C ILE A 978 12.11 -5.42 9.02
N PRO A 979 12.02 -4.50 8.03
CA PRO A 979 13.18 -3.79 7.55
C PRO A 979 13.67 -2.80 8.61
N LEU A 980 14.94 -2.95 8.98
CA LEU A 980 15.62 -2.09 9.96
C LEU A 980 16.66 -1.20 9.26
N PHE A 981 16.76 0.04 9.73
CA PHE A 981 17.81 1.00 9.36
C PHE A 981 18.37 1.57 10.66
N MET A 982 19.69 1.51 10.87
CA MET A 982 20.29 1.87 12.16
C MET A 982 19.68 1.11 13.36
N ASN A 983 19.31 -0.16 13.18
CA ASN A 983 18.59 -1.00 14.17
C ASN A 983 17.20 -0.48 14.60
N LEU A 984 16.62 0.47 13.84
CA LEU A 984 15.28 1.00 14.07
C LEU A 984 14.34 0.61 12.92
N PRO A 985 13.05 0.40 13.18
CA PRO A 985 12.09 0.13 12.13
C PRO A 985 12.06 1.28 11.12
N THR A 986 11.93 0.95 9.83
CA THR A 986 11.90 1.94 8.76
C THR A 986 10.49 2.45 8.42
N ARG A 987 9.46 1.86 9.03
CA ARG A 987 8.05 2.20 8.80
C ARG A 987 7.29 2.39 10.12
N PRO A 988 6.34 3.36 10.19
CA PRO A 988 5.50 3.57 11.38
C PRO A 988 4.71 2.34 11.82
N GLU A 989 4.28 1.51 10.87
CA GLU A 989 3.54 0.27 11.09
C GLU A 989 4.36 -0.75 11.88
N ASP A 990 5.65 -0.87 11.55
CA ASP A 990 6.54 -1.84 12.18
C ASP A 990 6.90 -1.38 13.60
N GLU A 991 7.13 -0.08 13.81
CA GLU A 991 7.26 0.51 15.15
C GLU A 991 6.02 0.24 16.00
N SER A 992 4.83 0.43 15.42
CA SER A 992 3.55 0.20 16.10
C SER A 992 3.39 -1.28 16.47
N LEU A 993 3.67 -2.20 15.55
CA LEU A 993 3.63 -3.65 15.80
C LEU A 993 4.57 -4.06 16.93
N ILE A 994 5.82 -3.58 16.90
CA ILE A 994 6.81 -3.82 17.95
C ILE A 994 6.29 -3.28 19.28
N SER A 995 5.72 -2.08 19.29
CA SER A 995 5.17 -1.46 20.49
C SER A 995 4.01 -2.25 21.11
N VAL A 996 3.12 -2.83 20.29
CA VAL A 996 2.03 -3.69 20.80
C VAL A 996 2.53 -4.99 21.40
N LEU A 997 3.57 -5.58 20.82
CA LEU A 997 4.10 -6.86 21.28
C LEU A 997 5.04 -6.71 22.48
N PHE A 998 5.84 -5.65 22.55
CA PHE A 998 6.91 -5.51 23.54
C PHE A 998 6.80 -4.28 24.45
N GLY A 999 5.82 -3.41 24.21
CA GLY A 999 5.72 -2.10 24.87
C GLY A 999 6.52 -1.02 24.13
N SER A 1000 6.36 0.24 24.54
CA SER A 1000 7.11 1.37 23.99
C SER A 1000 8.58 1.33 24.46
N GLY A 1001 9.52 1.10 23.55
CA GLY A 1001 10.95 1.12 23.83
C GLY A 1001 11.80 0.45 22.75
N TYR A 1002 13.13 0.59 22.85
CA TYR A 1002 14.06 -0.15 21.99
C TYR A 1002 13.96 -1.65 22.28
N VAL A 1003 13.82 -2.44 21.22
CA VAL A 1003 13.82 -3.90 21.29
C VAL A 1003 15.06 -4.38 20.57
N GLU A 1004 15.88 -5.16 21.28
CA GLU A 1004 17.08 -5.78 20.71
C GLU A 1004 16.72 -6.61 19.46
N PRO A 1005 17.42 -6.41 18.31
CA PRO A 1005 17.13 -7.14 17.06
C PRO A 1005 17.10 -8.67 17.24
N GLY A 1006 17.90 -9.21 18.16
CA GLY A 1006 17.89 -10.64 18.49
C GLY A 1006 16.54 -11.17 18.98
N ARG A 1007 15.73 -10.34 19.66
CA ARG A 1007 14.36 -10.72 20.07
C ARG A 1007 13.37 -10.71 18.91
N LEU A 1008 13.62 -9.89 17.89
CA LEU A 1008 12.84 -9.88 16.64
C LEU A 1008 13.17 -11.09 15.78
N ALA A 1009 14.41 -11.59 15.85
CA ALA A 1009 14.92 -12.75 15.12
C ALA A 1009 14.42 -14.12 15.65
N GLU A 1010 13.76 -14.17 16.81
CA GLU A 1010 13.25 -15.44 17.37
C GLU A 1010 12.07 -15.98 16.54
N THR A 1011 12.26 -17.09 15.83
CA THR A 1011 11.19 -17.79 15.11
C THR A 1011 10.76 -19.06 15.85
N HIS A 1012 9.62 -19.66 15.51
CA HIS A 1012 9.25 -20.98 16.07
C HIS A 1012 10.22 -22.09 15.62
N ARG A 1013 10.93 -21.90 14.51
CA ARG A 1013 11.95 -22.83 14.00
C ARG A 1013 13.21 -22.90 14.86
N THR A 1014 13.49 -21.87 15.65
CA THR A 1014 14.64 -21.85 16.56
C THR A 1014 14.31 -22.36 17.97
N TRP A 1015 13.07 -22.81 18.20
CA TRP A 1015 12.67 -23.27 19.52
C TRP A 1015 13.23 -24.65 19.88
N PRO A 1016 13.63 -24.83 21.16
CA PRO A 1016 13.80 -26.16 21.74
C PRO A 1016 12.56 -27.03 21.57
N PHE A 1017 12.73 -28.34 21.38
CA PHE A 1017 11.62 -29.26 21.09
C PHE A 1017 10.57 -29.29 22.20
N ASP A 1018 10.99 -29.18 23.45
CA ASP A 1018 10.11 -29.11 24.61
C ASP A 1018 9.22 -27.85 24.59
N LYS A 1019 9.73 -26.71 24.11
CA LYS A 1019 8.94 -25.49 23.90
C LYS A 1019 7.91 -25.69 22.79
N SER A 1020 8.29 -26.29 21.66
CA SER A 1020 7.36 -26.62 20.56
C SER A 1020 6.25 -27.57 20.98
N LEU A 1021 6.58 -28.62 21.76
CA LEU A 1021 5.61 -29.57 22.31
C LEU A 1021 4.65 -28.91 23.31
N ARG A 1022 5.17 -28.05 24.21
CA ARG A 1022 4.34 -27.25 25.13
C ARG A 1022 3.41 -26.31 24.38
N MET A 1023 3.92 -25.65 23.33
CA MET A 1023 3.11 -24.75 22.50
C MET A 1023 1.99 -25.51 21.78
N GLY A 1024 2.30 -26.62 21.10
CA GLY A 1024 1.29 -27.44 20.42
C GLY A 1024 0.21 -27.96 21.39
N SER A 1025 0.60 -28.33 22.60
CA SER A 1025 -0.33 -28.72 23.67
C SER A 1025 -1.23 -27.57 24.11
N HIS A 1026 -0.68 -26.35 24.23
CA HIS A 1026 -1.42 -25.13 24.57
C HIS A 1026 -2.43 -24.78 23.49
N VAL A 1027 -2.01 -24.76 22.21
CA VAL A 1027 -2.89 -24.50 21.06
C VAL A 1027 -4.03 -25.52 21.04
N ARG A 1028 -3.73 -26.81 21.14
CA ARG A 1028 -4.75 -27.87 21.17
C ARG A 1028 -5.78 -27.65 22.27
N ARG A 1029 -5.32 -27.40 23.50
CA ARG A 1029 -6.22 -27.15 24.65
C ARG A 1029 -7.09 -25.92 24.40
N TYR A 1030 -6.47 -24.83 23.97
CA TYR A 1030 -7.18 -23.59 23.65
C TYR A 1030 -8.27 -23.82 22.58
N MET A 1031 -7.95 -24.50 21.47
CA MET A 1031 -8.89 -24.74 20.39
C MET A 1031 -10.11 -25.55 20.86
N VAL A 1032 -9.89 -26.63 21.62
CA VAL A 1032 -10.95 -27.49 22.14
C VAL A 1032 -11.81 -26.76 23.17
N ASP A 1033 -11.18 -26.06 24.12
CA ASP A 1033 -11.91 -25.35 25.19
C ASP A 1033 -12.70 -24.16 24.62
N THR A 1034 -12.14 -23.44 23.65
CA THR A 1034 -12.81 -22.32 22.95
C THR A 1034 -14.01 -22.81 22.16
N TYR A 1035 -13.85 -23.88 21.38
CA TYR A 1035 -14.95 -24.50 20.65
C TYR A 1035 -16.11 -24.90 21.59
N ARG A 1036 -15.79 -25.52 22.73
CA ARG A 1036 -16.80 -25.88 23.75
C ARG A 1036 -17.52 -24.64 24.29
N ARG A 1037 -16.79 -23.57 24.62
CA ARG A 1037 -17.39 -22.31 25.11
C ARG A 1037 -18.29 -21.64 24.07
N ILE A 1038 -17.95 -21.70 22.79
CA ILE A 1038 -18.82 -21.20 21.71
C ILE A 1038 -20.13 -22.01 21.69
N GLN A 1039 -20.07 -23.35 21.77
CA GLN A 1039 -21.26 -24.18 21.84
C GLN A 1039 -22.14 -23.86 23.07
N GLU A 1040 -21.52 -23.71 24.24
CA GLU A 1040 -22.20 -23.36 25.49
C GLU A 1040 -22.83 -21.97 25.42
N GLY A 1041 -22.13 -20.97 24.87
CA GLY A 1041 -22.62 -19.59 24.71
C GLY A 1041 -23.84 -19.50 23.78
N LEU A 1042 -23.82 -20.25 22.67
CA LEU A 1042 -24.96 -20.33 21.76
C LEU A 1042 -26.19 -21.00 22.42
N ALA A 1043 -25.98 -21.98 23.30
CA ALA A 1043 -27.04 -22.64 24.05
C ALA A 1043 -27.61 -21.77 25.19
N ALA A 1044 -26.75 -21.07 25.93
CA ALA A 1044 -27.15 -20.23 27.07
C ALA A 1044 -27.86 -18.93 26.68
N GLY A 1045 -27.58 -18.39 25.49
CA GLY A 1045 -28.12 -17.10 25.03
C GLY A 1045 -29.61 -17.11 24.61
N GLY A 1046 -30.35 -18.21 24.77
CA GLY A 1046 -31.76 -18.31 24.34
C GLY A 1046 -31.97 -18.19 22.81
N ARG A 1047 -30.87 -18.14 22.03
CA ARG A 1047 -30.85 -18.03 20.57
C ARG A 1047 -31.08 -19.37 19.86
N SER A 1048 -31.26 -20.46 20.60
CA SER A 1048 -31.72 -21.74 20.05
C SER A 1048 -33.24 -21.80 20.10
N THR A 1049 -33.93 -21.37 19.04
CA THR A 1049 -35.27 -21.91 18.79
C THR A 1049 -35.12 -23.39 18.49
N GLY A 1050 -35.76 -24.24 19.30
CA GLY A 1050 -35.68 -25.70 19.19
C GLY A 1050 -35.86 -26.20 17.75
N ARG A 1051 -34.99 -27.13 17.35
CA ARG A 1051 -34.64 -27.56 15.98
C ARG A 1051 -33.61 -26.64 15.30
N THR A 1052 -32.37 -26.76 15.75
CA THR A 1052 -31.15 -26.55 14.95
C THR A 1052 -31.16 -27.50 13.73
N LYS A 1053 -31.97 -27.21 12.72
CA LYS A 1053 -31.66 -27.63 11.35
C LYS A 1053 -30.60 -26.65 10.88
N ALA A 1054 -29.35 -26.93 11.24
CA ALA A 1054 -28.21 -26.21 10.73
C ALA A 1054 -28.33 -26.11 9.20
N LEU A 1055 -28.19 -24.90 8.66
CA LEU A 1055 -27.96 -24.69 7.23
C LEU A 1055 -26.65 -25.34 6.74
N ILE A 1056 -25.84 -25.88 7.65
CA ILE A 1056 -24.67 -26.70 7.33
C ILE A 1056 -25.18 -28.05 6.82
N ASN A 1057 -24.77 -28.42 5.62
CA ASN A 1057 -25.01 -29.74 5.08
C ASN A 1057 -24.59 -30.82 6.12
N PRO A 1058 -25.46 -31.78 6.49
CA PRO A 1058 -25.12 -32.85 7.43
C PRO A 1058 -23.85 -33.63 7.04
N GLU A 1059 -23.56 -33.70 5.74
CA GLU A 1059 -22.33 -34.26 5.21
C GLU A 1059 -21.09 -33.46 5.63
N ASP A 1060 -21.11 -32.13 5.52
CA ASP A 1060 -19.99 -31.26 5.87
C ASP A 1060 -19.69 -31.33 7.37
N LEU A 1061 -20.72 -31.35 8.21
CA LEU A 1061 -20.58 -31.58 9.65
C LEU A 1061 -19.89 -32.92 9.95
N THR A 1062 -20.27 -33.96 9.23
CA THR A 1062 -19.72 -35.31 9.42
C THR A 1062 -18.25 -35.36 8.98
N ARG A 1063 -17.94 -34.82 7.80
CA ARG A 1063 -16.59 -34.72 7.24
C ARG A 1063 -15.64 -33.97 8.19
N MET A 1064 -16.04 -32.76 8.58
CA MET A 1064 -15.24 -31.90 9.46
C MET A 1064 -15.11 -32.49 10.87
N GLY A 1065 -16.20 -33.00 11.44
CA GLY A 1065 -16.21 -33.61 12.77
C GLY A 1065 -15.28 -34.83 12.87
N ARG A 1066 -15.29 -35.71 11.85
CA ARG A 1066 -14.38 -36.87 11.80
C ARG A 1066 -12.92 -36.45 11.61
N ARG A 1067 -12.64 -35.45 10.77
CA ARG A 1067 -11.27 -34.90 10.62
C ARG A 1067 -10.73 -34.30 11.91
N ILE A 1068 -11.58 -33.59 12.66
CA ILE A 1068 -11.25 -33.06 13.99
C ILE A 1068 -10.98 -34.22 14.96
N ALA A 1069 -11.85 -35.23 15.02
CA ALA A 1069 -11.65 -36.39 15.88
C ALA A 1069 -10.35 -37.15 15.54
N ALA A 1070 -10.05 -37.33 14.25
CA ALA A 1070 -8.84 -38.00 13.78
C ALA A 1070 -7.56 -37.28 14.26
N ASN A 1071 -7.54 -35.95 14.28
CA ASN A 1071 -6.35 -35.19 14.68
C ASN A 1071 -6.27 -34.89 16.20
N PHE A 1072 -7.40 -34.74 16.89
CA PHE A 1072 -7.44 -34.21 18.26
C PHE A 1072 -7.98 -35.18 19.31
N ALA A 1073 -8.80 -36.17 18.94
CA ALA A 1073 -9.39 -37.09 19.90
C ALA A 1073 -8.40 -38.19 20.32
N SER A 1074 -8.38 -38.48 21.62
CA SER A 1074 -7.64 -39.61 22.17
C SER A 1074 -8.47 -40.89 22.10
N LYS A 1075 -7.89 -41.97 21.59
CA LYS A 1075 -8.46 -43.31 21.53
C LYS A 1075 -7.43 -44.31 22.08
N PRO A 1076 -7.85 -45.44 22.70
CA PRO A 1076 -6.91 -46.48 23.13
C PRO A 1076 -6.03 -46.95 21.96
N ASN A 1077 -4.73 -47.11 22.21
CA ASN A 1077 -3.72 -47.54 21.21
C ASN A 1077 -3.49 -46.59 20.02
N LYS A 1078 -4.21 -45.46 19.93
CA LYS A 1078 -3.99 -44.47 18.87
C LYS A 1078 -2.64 -43.80 19.05
N ILE A 1079 -1.89 -43.68 17.96
CA ILE A 1079 -0.72 -42.81 17.90
C ILE A 1079 -1.22 -41.38 17.83
N LEU A 1080 -1.14 -40.68 18.96
CA LEU A 1080 -1.53 -39.27 19.01
C LEU A 1080 -0.56 -38.44 18.16
N ARG A 1081 -1.12 -37.75 17.18
CA ARG A 1081 -0.43 -36.66 16.52
C ARG A 1081 -0.17 -35.55 17.54
N VAL A 1082 1.00 -34.94 17.44
CA VAL A 1082 1.31 -33.68 18.09
C VAL A 1082 1.06 -32.59 17.06
N PRO A 1083 -0.17 -32.06 17.00
CA PRO A 1083 -0.46 -31.00 16.06
C PRO A 1083 0.41 -29.78 16.37
N PHE A 1084 0.70 -29.00 15.32
CA PHE A 1084 1.34 -27.68 15.46
C PHE A 1084 2.83 -27.72 15.84
N MET A 1085 3.49 -28.85 15.56
CA MET A 1085 4.93 -29.00 15.63
C MET A 1085 5.52 -28.85 14.22
N ASP A 1086 6.36 -27.83 14.01
CA ASP A 1086 7.14 -27.69 12.78
C ASP A 1086 8.36 -28.62 12.88
N THR A 1087 8.14 -29.91 12.65
CA THR A 1087 9.23 -30.84 12.40
C THR A 1087 9.78 -30.52 11.02
N ARG A 1088 11.07 -30.20 10.93
CA ARG A 1088 11.79 -29.92 9.68
C ARG A 1088 11.32 -30.89 8.59
N GLU A 1089 11.26 -30.47 7.32
CA GLU A 1089 10.92 -31.37 6.20
C GLU A 1089 11.73 -32.69 6.23
N ASN A 1090 12.93 -32.66 6.82
CA ASN A 1090 13.83 -33.80 6.97
C ASN A 1090 13.91 -34.40 8.40
N GLY A 1091 12.98 -34.12 9.31
CA GLY A 1091 12.99 -34.61 10.69
C GLY A 1091 14.24 -34.17 11.50
N PHE A 1092 14.57 -34.92 12.56
CA PHE A 1092 15.82 -34.70 13.32
C PHE A 1092 17.01 -35.35 12.62
N PRO A 1093 18.14 -34.63 12.43
CA PRO A 1093 19.34 -35.20 11.82
C PRO A 1093 19.94 -36.38 12.61
N ILE A 1094 19.86 -36.35 13.94
CA ILE A 1094 20.37 -37.42 14.81
C ILE A 1094 19.25 -37.84 15.76
N LEU A 1095 19.01 -39.16 15.86
CA LEU A 1095 18.10 -39.77 16.82
C LEU A 1095 18.84 -40.84 17.63
N HIS A 1096 18.84 -40.70 18.95
CA HIS A 1096 19.55 -41.55 19.89
C HIS A 1096 18.58 -42.33 20.79
N PHE A 1097 18.62 -43.65 20.75
CA PHE A 1097 17.72 -44.54 21.49
C PHE A 1097 18.38 -45.13 22.74
N ALA A 1098 17.63 -45.21 23.84
CA ALA A 1098 18.06 -45.86 25.07
C ALA A 1098 16.88 -46.52 25.78
N ALA A 1099 17.15 -47.53 26.62
CA ALA A 1099 16.14 -48.17 27.46
C ALA A 1099 16.52 -48.04 28.95
N GLU A 1100 15.63 -47.43 29.74
CA GLU A 1100 15.75 -47.36 31.20
C GLU A 1100 15.17 -48.65 31.81
N LYS A 1101 16.03 -49.45 32.44
CA LYS A 1101 15.66 -50.72 33.07
C LYS A 1101 15.62 -50.54 34.59
N THR A 1102 14.43 -50.52 35.17
CA THR A 1102 14.24 -50.52 36.63
C THR A 1102 13.86 -51.94 37.08
N PRO A 1103 14.52 -52.50 38.11
CA PRO A 1103 14.16 -53.82 38.63
C PRO A 1103 12.65 -53.93 38.96
N GLY A 1104 11.99 -54.96 38.45
CA GLY A 1104 10.57 -55.21 38.69
C GLY A 1104 9.58 -54.37 37.85
N LYS A 1105 10.05 -53.49 36.96
CA LYS A 1105 9.20 -52.73 36.02
C LYS A 1105 9.57 -53.03 34.57
N PRO A 1106 8.60 -52.96 33.63
CA PRO A 1106 8.90 -53.06 32.21
C PRO A 1106 9.86 -51.93 31.78
N PRO A 1107 10.78 -52.20 30.84
CA PRO A 1107 11.76 -51.21 30.37
C PRO A 1107 11.04 -50.00 29.75
N ALA A 1108 11.49 -48.79 30.08
CA ALA A 1108 11.00 -47.57 29.47
C ALA A 1108 11.96 -47.13 28.37
N TRP A 1109 11.47 -47.09 27.13
CA TRP A 1109 12.21 -46.69 25.95
C TRP A 1109 12.19 -45.18 25.81
N THR A 1110 13.35 -44.61 25.48
CA THR A 1110 13.53 -43.17 25.30
C THR A 1110 14.23 -42.91 23.98
N VAL A 1111 13.84 -41.80 23.34
CA VAL A 1111 14.52 -41.28 22.15
C VAL A 1111 14.89 -39.83 22.38
N ARG A 1112 16.15 -39.50 22.09
CA ARG A 1112 16.69 -38.14 22.14
C ARG A 1112 17.06 -37.66 20.74
N GLY A 1113 16.83 -36.39 20.43
CA GLY A 1113 17.14 -35.78 19.14
C GLY A 1113 18.25 -34.74 19.25
N GLY A 1114 19.06 -34.57 18.20
CA GLY A 1114 20.10 -33.54 18.15
C GLY A 1114 20.42 -33.07 16.74
N GLU A 1115 21.21 -32.00 16.64
CA GLU A 1115 21.67 -31.43 15.38
C GLU A 1115 23.07 -31.95 14.98
N ARG A 1116 23.39 -31.89 13.68
CA ARG A 1116 24.77 -32.04 13.21
C ARG A 1116 25.48 -30.70 13.43
N VAL A 1117 26.49 -30.68 14.29
CA VAL A 1117 27.38 -29.52 14.46
C VAL A 1117 28.53 -29.65 13.46
N GLU A 1118 28.76 -28.62 12.65
CA GLU A 1118 29.97 -28.54 11.81
C GLU A 1118 31.22 -28.47 12.70
N ALA A 1119 32.26 -29.20 12.32
CA ALA A 1119 33.35 -29.63 13.18
C ALA A 1119 34.03 -28.53 14.03
N LYS A 1120 34.25 -28.87 15.32
CA LYS A 1120 35.27 -28.41 16.31
C LYS A 1120 34.73 -27.99 17.69
N GLN A 1121 33.43 -27.95 17.92
CA GLN A 1121 32.89 -27.76 19.28
C GLN A 1121 32.21 -29.01 19.81
N SER A 1122 32.68 -29.42 20.98
CA SER A 1122 32.31 -30.57 21.78
C SER A 1122 30.89 -30.51 22.33
N ALA A 1123 30.26 -31.70 22.40
CA ALA A 1123 28.92 -32.05 22.89
C ALA A 1123 27.76 -31.86 21.87
N VAL A 1124 27.33 -32.97 21.25
CA VAL A 1124 26.01 -33.07 20.60
C VAL A 1124 24.96 -32.86 21.68
N HIS A 1125 24.28 -31.71 21.69
CA HIS A 1125 23.21 -31.46 22.66
C HIS A 1125 21.98 -32.30 22.26
N LEU A 1126 21.85 -33.48 22.87
CA LEU A 1126 20.71 -34.38 22.67
C LEU A 1126 19.58 -34.01 23.64
N GLN A 1127 18.39 -33.69 23.12
CA GLN A 1127 17.19 -33.39 23.91
C GLN A 1127 16.24 -34.59 23.94
N LEU A 1128 15.61 -34.88 25.07
CA LEU A 1128 14.61 -35.95 25.17
C LEU A 1128 13.36 -35.59 24.36
N LEU A 1129 13.02 -36.43 23.37
CA LEU A 1129 11.84 -36.22 22.51
C LEU A 1129 10.63 -36.97 23.05
N HIS A 1130 10.78 -38.26 23.37
CA HIS A 1130 9.67 -39.08 23.85
C HIS A 1130 10.12 -40.26 24.72
N ARG A 1131 9.17 -40.77 25.52
CA ARG A 1131 9.33 -41.92 26.42
C ARG A 1131 8.09 -42.81 26.34
N ASN A 1132 8.27 -44.10 26.10
CA ASN A 1132 7.17 -45.08 26.05
C ASN A 1132 7.60 -46.45 26.58
N GLN A 1133 6.67 -47.27 27.08
CA GLN A 1133 6.95 -48.65 27.51
C GLN A 1133 7.02 -49.62 26.33
N ASP A 1134 6.35 -49.31 25.22
CA ASP A 1134 6.39 -50.10 24.00
C ASP A 1134 7.32 -49.44 22.97
N PRO A 1135 8.42 -50.11 22.57
CA PRO A 1135 9.35 -49.56 21.58
C PRO A 1135 8.68 -49.36 20.21
N VAL A 1136 7.74 -50.22 19.81
CA VAL A 1136 7.07 -50.10 18.52
C VAL A 1136 6.15 -48.89 18.51
N HIS A 1137 5.44 -48.64 19.61
CA HIS A 1137 4.63 -47.44 19.75
C HIS A 1137 5.48 -46.17 19.68
N LEU A 1138 6.66 -46.17 20.29
CA LEU A 1138 7.62 -45.06 20.20
C LEU A 1138 8.08 -44.82 18.76
N LEU A 1139 8.41 -45.87 18.01
CA LEU A 1139 8.80 -45.78 16.59
C LEU A 1139 7.64 -45.28 15.69
N ALA A 1140 6.44 -45.80 15.89
CA ALA A 1140 5.24 -45.35 15.18
C ALA A 1140 4.95 -43.87 15.46
N TRP A 1141 5.15 -43.42 16.70
CA TRP A 1141 5.01 -42.01 17.07
C TRP A 1141 6.04 -41.10 16.40
N LEU A 1142 7.30 -41.55 16.27
CA LEU A 1142 8.33 -40.80 15.53
C LEU A 1142 7.96 -40.62 14.05
N LEU A 1143 7.37 -41.65 13.44
CA LEU A 1143 6.92 -41.63 12.05
C LEU A 1143 5.70 -40.72 11.87
N ALA A 1144 4.64 -40.92 12.66
CA ALA A 1144 3.38 -40.17 12.55
C ALA A 1144 3.53 -38.66 12.75
N ASN A 1145 4.60 -38.23 13.45
CA ASN A 1145 4.89 -36.83 13.73
C ASN A 1145 6.02 -36.24 12.88
N ARG A 1146 6.47 -36.95 11.84
CA ARG A 1146 7.59 -36.56 10.96
C ARG A 1146 8.89 -36.21 11.72
N ILE A 1147 9.13 -36.86 12.86
CA ILE A 1147 10.36 -36.66 13.65
C ILE A 1147 11.52 -37.48 13.06
N TYR A 1148 11.21 -38.61 12.41
CA TYR A 1148 12.14 -39.43 11.66
C TYR A 1148 12.07 -39.13 10.14
N HIS A 1149 13.24 -39.15 9.49
CA HIS A 1149 13.38 -39.15 8.04
C HIS A 1149 14.43 -40.21 7.64
N PRO A 1150 14.38 -40.80 6.43
CA PRO A 1150 15.39 -41.78 5.99
C PRO A 1150 16.85 -41.29 6.05
N LYS A 1151 17.06 -39.98 6.01
CA LYS A 1151 18.39 -39.33 6.15
C LYS A 1151 18.85 -39.14 7.60
N SER A 1152 17.99 -39.42 8.59
CA SER A 1152 18.33 -39.31 10.02
C SER A 1152 19.35 -40.37 10.43
N LEU A 1153 20.41 -39.96 11.13
CA LEU A 1153 21.39 -40.86 11.73
C LEU A 1153 20.82 -41.46 13.01
N LEU A 1154 20.57 -42.77 13.02
CA LEU A 1154 20.11 -43.49 14.21
C LEU A 1154 21.30 -44.02 15.02
N GLN A 1155 21.31 -43.74 16.32
CA GLN A 1155 22.29 -44.19 17.31
C GLN A 1155 21.57 -44.86 18.48
N ALA A 1156 22.23 -45.76 19.21
CA ALA A 1156 21.63 -46.36 20.39
C ALA A 1156 22.65 -46.82 21.44
N ASP A 1157 22.25 -46.77 22.71
CA ASP A 1157 23.00 -47.33 23.83
C ASP A 1157 22.92 -48.86 23.88
N ARG A 1158 23.90 -49.53 24.48
CA ARG A 1158 23.83 -50.99 24.73
C ARG A 1158 22.61 -51.41 25.56
N THR A 1159 21.96 -50.47 26.24
CA THR A 1159 20.76 -50.71 27.04
C THR A 1159 19.55 -51.17 26.21
N ILE A 1160 19.52 -50.90 24.91
CA ILE A 1160 18.42 -51.31 24.01
C ILE A 1160 18.39 -52.82 23.71
N ALA A 1161 19.41 -53.58 24.11
CA ALA A 1161 19.40 -55.04 23.94
C ALA A 1161 18.15 -55.65 24.61
N PRO A 1162 17.43 -56.57 23.92
CA PRO A 1162 17.89 -57.37 22.77
C PRO A 1162 17.71 -56.75 21.36
N ILE A 1163 17.21 -55.52 21.23
CA ILE A 1163 17.05 -54.87 19.91
C ILE A 1163 18.43 -54.49 19.34
N ALA A 1164 18.73 -54.91 18.11
CA ALA A 1164 19.91 -54.47 17.39
C ALA A 1164 19.66 -53.14 16.66
N LEU A 1165 20.64 -52.22 16.68
CA LEU A 1165 20.54 -50.93 15.99
C LEU A 1165 20.28 -51.08 14.47
N ALA A 1166 20.89 -52.09 13.83
CA ALA A 1166 20.67 -52.38 12.42
C ALA A 1166 19.23 -52.83 12.10
N ASP A 1167 18.58 -53.53 13.03
CA ASP A 1167 17.16 -53.90 12.87
C ASP A 1167 16.25 -52.69 13.04
N LEU A 1168 16.57 -51.81 13.99
CA LEU A 1168 15.85 -50.57 14.19
C LEU A 1168 15.94 -49.65 12.96
N GLN A 1169 17.12 -49.56 12.32
CA GLN A 1169 17.31 -48.81 11.06
C GLN A 1169 16.47 -49.38 9.91
N ARG A 1170 16.49 -50.70 9.71
CA ARG A 1170 15.70 -51.35 8.65
C ARG A 1170 14.20 -51.24 8.89
N LEU A 1171 13.76 -51.40 10.14
CA LEU A 1171 12.36 -51.27 10.52
C LEU A 1171 11.86 -49.85 10.25
N MET A 1172 12.59 -48.82 10.69
CA MET A 1172 12.17 -47.43 10.46
C MET A 1172 12.09 -47.08 8.97
N GLY A 1173 13.05 -47.55 8.16
CA GLY A 1173 12.98 -47.40 6.70
C GLY A 1173 11.74 -48.08 6.11
N SER A 1174 11.45 -49.32 6.52
CA SER A 1174 10.28 -50.08 6.05
C SER A 1174 8.97 -49.42 6.45
N LEU A 1175 8.87 -48.91 7.68
CA LEU A 1175 7.69 -48.21 8.17
C LEU A 1175 7.46 -46.90 7.41
N HIS A 1176 8.53 -46.16 7.11
CA HIS A 1176 8.44 -44.90 6.34
C HIS A 1176 7.92 -45.12 4.91
N GLU A 1177 8.42 -46.16 4.24
CA GLU A 1177 7.95 -46.52 2.90
C GLU A 1177 6.52 -47.06 2.90
N PHE A 1178 6.16 -47.87 3.90
CA PHE A 1178 4.85 -48.51 3.98
C PHE A 1178 3.72 -47.57 4.44
N PHE A 1179 4.02 -46.54 5.22
CA PHE A 1179 3.06 -45.49 5.61
C PHE A 1179 3.47 -44.13 5.05
N PRO A 1180 3.30 -43.89 3.73
CA PRO A 1180 3.53 -42.57 3.14
C PRO A 1180 2.67 -41.53 3.85
N PHE A 1181 3.29 -40.42 4.28
CA PHE A 1181 2.62 -39.49 5.18
C PHE A 1181 1.35 -38.88 4.56
N ALA A 1182 1.43 -38.38 3.32
CA ALA A 1182 0.29 -37.72 2.66
C ALA A 1182 -0.90 -38.68 2.54
N GLU A 1183 -0.67 -39.90 2.10
CA GLU A 1183 -1.72 -40.92 1.96
C GLU A 1183 -2.25 -41.44 3.29
N THR A 1184 -1.43 -41.41 4.35
CA THR A 1184 -1.78 -41.97 5.66
C THR A 1184 -2.46 -40.96 6.57
N PHE A 1185 -2.08 -39.68 6.51
CA PHE A 1185 -2.51 -38.66 7.47
C PHE A 1185 -3.16 -37.43 6.81
N GLU A 1186 -3.10 -37.32 5.48
CA GLU A 1186 -3.77 -36.27 4.69
C GLU A 1186 -4.75 -36.86 3.67
N PRO A 1187 -5.64 -37.80 4.06
CA PRO A 1187 -6.65 -38.32 3.14
C PRO A 1187 -7.62 -37.21 2.73
N ASP A 1188 -8.24 -37.40 1.56
CA ASP A 1188 -9.35 -36.58 1.05
C ASP A 1188 -10.42 -36.44 2.14
N ILE A 1189 -10.91 -35.21 2.36
CA ILE A 1189 -11.90 -34.91 3.39
C ILE A 1189 -13.22 -35.70 3.20
N ASN A 1190 -13.51 -36.11 1.96
CA ASN A 1190 -14.66 -36.91 1.57
C ASN A 1190 -14.59 -38.36 2.06
N GLU A 1191 -13.39 -38.89 2.36
CA GLU A 1191 -13.25 -40.19 3.06
C GLU A 1191 -13.92 -40.15 4.43
N GLY A 1192 -14.02 -38.95 5.02
CA GLY A 1192 -14.80 -38.70 6.22
C GLY A 1192 -16.29 -38.99 6.07
N LEU A 1193 -16.86 -39.20 4.88
CA LEU A 1193 -18.26 -39.68 4.75
C LEU A 1193 -18.37 -41.20 4.88
N ARG A 1194 -17.35 -41.92 4.43
CA ARG A 1194 -17.30 -43.38 4.49
C ARG A 1194 -17.06 -43.87 5.92
N ALA A 1195 -17.51 -45.08 6.23
CA ALA A 1195 -17.24 -45.70 7.51
C ALA A 1195 -15.73 -45.91 7.73
N GLU A 1196 -15.29 -45.87 8.99
CA GLU A 1196 -13.88 -46.10 9.36
C GLU A 1196 -13.48 -47.52 8.93
N THR A 1197 -12.44 -47.62 8.11
CA THR A 1197 -11.89 -48.89 7.61
C THR A 1197 -10.37 -48.86 7.66
N VAL A 1198 -9.74 -50.01 7.90
CA VAL A 1198 -8.28 -50.16 7.92
C VAL A 1198 -7.76 -50.36 6.50
N LEU A 1199 -6.88 -49.45 6.06
CA LEU A 1199 -6.28 -49.48 4.72
C LEU A 1199 -4.92 -50.18 4.70
N ARG A 1200 -4.16 -50.04 5.79
CA ARG A 1200 -2.78 -50.54 5.89
C ARG A 1200 -2.52 -51.12 7.28
N ALA A 1201 -1.89 -52.29 7.36
CA ALA A 1201 -1.46 -52.88 8.62
C ALA A 1201 -0.08 -53.52 8.50
N PHE A 1202 0.81 -53.21 9.44
CA PHE A 1202 2.20 -53.63 9.45
C PHE A 1202 2.53 -54.40 10.72
N PHE A 1203 2.90 -55.67 10.57
CA PHE A 1203 3.20 -56.61 11.63
C PHE A 1203 4.69 -56.59 11.98
N ILE A 1204 5.00 -56.55 13.27
CA ILE A 1204 6.37 -56.54 13.80
C ILE A 1204 6.49 -57.66 14.83
N LEU A 1205 7.27 -58.68 14.50
CA LEU A 1205 7.38 -59.90 15.31
C LEU A 1205 8.62 -59.87 16.20
N ASN A 1206 8.43 -60.21 17.48
CA ASN A 1206 9.51 -60.49 18.45
C ASN A 1206 10.60 -59.40 18.52
N LEU A 1207 10.26 -58.12 18.28
CA LEU A 1207 11.25 -57.03 18.22
C LEU A 1207 12.07 -56.93 19.52
N ALA A 1208 11.39 -56.96 20.67
CA ALA A 1208 12.02 -56.86 21.99
C ALA A 1208 12.29 -58.24 22.63
N SER A 1209 12.20 -59.33 21.87
CA SER A 1209 12.48 -60.69 22.33
C SER A 1209 13.88 -61.15 21.89
N PRO A 1210 14.53 -62.09 22.61
CA PRO A 1210 15.79 -62.67 22.17
C PRO A 1210 15.66 -63.33 20.78
N PRO A 1211 16.64 -63.18 19.86
CA PRO A 1211 16.57 -63.72 18.50
C PRO A 1211 16.36 -65.23 18.42
N GLU A 1212 16.82 -65.97 19.44
CA GLU A 1212 16.72 -67.43 19.56
C GLU A 1212 15.29 -67.91 19.87
N THR A 1213 14.37 -66.99 20.10
CA THR A 1213 12.96 -67.32 20.40
C THR A 1213 12.26 -67.85 19.14
N GLY A 1214 12.10 -69.18 19.06
CA GLY A 1214 11.47 -69.85 17.91
C GLY A 1214 9.94 -69.72 17.79
N ARG A 1215 9.26 -69.15 18.79
CA ARG A 1215 7.81 -68.89 18.81
C ARG A 1215 7.51 -67.40 18.81
N ILE A 1216 6.33 -67.00 18.31
CA ILE A 1216 5.90 -65.59 18.34
C ILE A 1216 5.42 -65.24 19.75
N GLU A 1217 6.31 -64.69 20.58
CA GLU A 1217 5.99 -64.21 21.93
C GLU A 1217 5.29 -62.84 21.89
N GLN A 1218 5.68 -62.00 20.94
CA GLN A 1218 5.15 -60.65 20.80
C GLN A 1218 4.92 -60.33 19.32
N ALA A 1219 3.72 -59.85 19.00
CA ALA A 1219 3.40 -59.29 17.70
C ALA A 1219 2.83 -57.89 17.90
N ALA A 1220 3.56 -56.86 17.48
CA ALA A 1220 3.06 -55.51 17.41
C ALA A 1220 2.46 -55.24 16.02
N VAL A 1221 1.33 -54.55 15.99
CA VAL A 1221 0.66 -54.16 14.75
C VAL A 1221 0.53 -52.64 14.75
N ILE A 1222 1.10 -52.01 13.74
CA ILE A 1222 0.82 -50.63 13.39
C ILE A 1222 -0.21 -50.64 12.26
N TYR A 1223 -1.33 -49.93 12.39
CA TYR A 1223 -2.33 -49.88 11.33
C TYR A 1223 -2.89 -48.47 11.14
N ALA A 1224 -3.29 -48.17 9.90
CA ALA A 1224 -3.84 -46.87 9.50
C ALA A 1224 -5.22 -46.99 8.86
N THR A 1225 -6.07 -46.01 9.11
CA THR A 1225 -7.47 -45.98 8.63
C THR A 1225 -7.70 -44.95 7.53
N ASN A 1226 -8.80 -45.09 6.78
CA ASN A 1226 -9.20 -44.12 5.76
C ASN A 1226 -9.54 -42.73 6.32
N TRP A 1227 -9.76 -42.61 7.64
CA TRP A 1227 -9.94 -41.33 8.32
C TRP A 1227 -8.63 -40.61 8.65
N GLY A 1228 -7.48 -41.23 8.35
CA GLY A 1228 -6.17 -40.66 8.59
C GLY A 1228 -5.67 -40.86 10.03
N GLU A 1229 -6.13 -41.92 10.70
CA GLU A 1229 -5.68 -42.28 12.05
C GLU A 1229 -4.66 -43.42 11.98
N MET A 1230 -3.67 -43.40 12.88
CA MET A 1230 -2.72 -44.50 13.06
C MET A 1230 -2.83 -45.06 14.49
N PHE A 1231 -2.73 -46.37 14.61
CA PHE A 1231 -2.79 -47.09 15.88
C PHE A 1231 -1.61 -48.05 15.99
N CYS A 1232 -1.13 -48.27 17.21
CA CYS A 1232 -0.13 -49.30 17.51
C CYS A 1232 -0.62 -50.15 18.67
N ARG A 1233 -0.81 -51.44 18.41
CA ARG A 1233 -1.25 -52.40 19.41
C ARG A 1233 -0.33 -53.61 19.44
N THR A 1234 0.02 -54.03 20.65
CA THR A 1234 0.94 -55.13 20.86
C THR A 1234 0.26 -56.30 21.55
N PHE A 1235 0.39 -57.47 20.93
CA PHE A 1235 -0.22 -58.71 21.38
C PHE A 1235 0.85 -59.64 21.95
N VAL A 1236 0.62 -60.13 23.16
CA VAL A 1236 1.48 -61.13 23.80
C VAL A 1236 0.90 -62.51 23.47
N ARG A 1237 1.70 -63.39 22.87
CA ARG A 1237 1.33 -64.74 22.41
C ARG A 1237 0.02 -64.75 21.59
N PRO A 1238 0.00 -64.18 20.38
CA PRO A 1238 -1.21 -63.98 19.59
C PRO A 1238 -1.91 -65.28 19.14
N GLY A 1239 -1.24 -66.45 19.26
CA GLY A 1239 -1.83 -67.76 19.04
C GLY A 1239 -1.88 -68.19 17.57
N GLN A 1240 -2.45 -69.37 17.29
CA GLN A 1240 -2.42 -70.00 15.97
C GLN A 1240 -3.20 -69.23 14.89
N LEU A 1241 -4.29 -68.54 15.24
CA LEU A 1241 -5.08 -67.77 14.26
C LEU A 1241 -4.23 -66.70 13.59
N PHE A 1242 -3.34 -66.05 14.34
CA PHE A 1242 -2.39 -65.07 13.82
C PHE A 1242 -1.40 -65.67 12.83
N GLU A 1243 -0.94 -66.90 13.09
CA GLU A 1243 0.06 -67.57 12.24
C GLU A 1243 -0.52 -68.02 10.88
N HIS A 1244 -1.81 -68.40 10.85
CA HIS A 1244 -2.47 -68.95 9.65
C HIS A 1244 -3.25 -67.91 8.87
N SER A 1245 -3.84 -66.90 9.53
CA SER A 1245 -4.64 -65.87 8.87
C SER A 1245 -4.50 -64.51 9.58
N PRO A 1246 -3.40 -63.77 9.34
CA PRO A 1246 -3.15 -62.47 9.97
C PRO A 1246 -4.26 -61.45 9.71
N ALA A 1247 -4.84 -61.44 8.50
CA ALA A 1247 -5.94 -60.55 8.14
C ALA A 1247 -7.21 -60.82 8.97
N ARG A 1248 -7.60 -62.10 9.10
CA ARG A 1248 -8.73 -62.52 9.93
C ARG A 1248 -8.47 -62.25 11.40
N PHE A 1249 -7.27 -62.57 11.88
CA PHE A 1249 -6.85 -62.23 13.25
C PHE A 1249 -7.01 -60.73 13.51
N LEU A 1250 -6.60 -59.87 12.58
CA LEU A 1250 -6.77 -58.43 12.70
C LEU A 1250 -8.27 -58.10 12.86
N SER A 1251 -9.10 -58.52 11.90
CA SER A 1251 -10.53 -58.23 11.90
C SER A 1251 -11.24 -58.64 13.21
N GLU A 1252 -10.84 -59.76 13.81
CA GLU A 1252 -11.41 -60.25 15.07
C GLU A 1252 -10.87 -59.52 16.31
N LYS A 1253 -9.63 -58.99 16.27
CA LYS A 1253 -8.96 -58.46 17.47
C LYS A 1253 -8.95 -56.94 17.58
N ILE A 1254 -8.91 -56.18 16.49
CA ILE A 1254 -8.82 -54.71 16.55
C ILE A 1254 -10.19 -54.02 16.61
N GLY A 1255 -11.24 -54.64 16.06
CA GLY A 1255 -12.62 -54.14 16.13
C GLY A 1255 -13.02 -53.16 15.01
N GLN A 1256 -12.07 -52.73 14.17
CA GLN A 1256 -12.35 -52.01 12.93
C GLN A 1256 -12.38 -52.97 11.72
N PRO A 1257 -13.28 -52.74 10.74
CA PRO A 1257 -13.32 -53.54 9.52
C PRO A 1257 -12.08 -53.29 8.65
N LEU A 1258 -11.58 -54.36 8.03
CA LEU A 1258 -10.46 -54.34 7.09
C LEU A 1258 -10.99 -54.03 5.69
N ALA A 1259 -10.33 -53.15 4.93
CA ALA A 1259 -10.67 -52.95 3.52
C ALA A 1259 -10.36 -54.21 2.68
N GLU A 1260 -11.14 -54.46 1.63
CA GLU A 1260 -10.93 -55.62 0.74
C GLU A 1260 -9.53 -55.64 0.11
N ALA A 1261 -8.97 -54.46 -0.19
CA ALA A 1261 -7.62 -54.27 -0.73
C ALA A 1261 -6.61 -53.76 0.32
N ALA A 1262 -6.78 -54.12 1.60
CA ALA A 1262 -5.88 -53.65 2.65
C ALA A 1262 -4.45 -54.17 2.45
N GLN A 1263 -3.48 -53.25 2.50
CA GLN A 1263 -2.07 -53.59 2.37
C GLN A 1263 -1.55 -54.15 3.69
N LEU A 1264 -0.89 -55.32 3.63
CA LEU A 1264 -0.27 -55.96 4.79
C LEU A 1264 1.26 -55.97 4.64
N GLY A 1265 1.97 -55.56 5.68
CA GLY A 1265 3.43 -55.59 5.75
C GLY A 1265 3.94 -56.39 6.94
N LEU A 1266 5.16 -56.92 6.87
CA LEU A 1266 5.75 -57.74 7.92
C LEU A 1266 7.23 -57.38 8.13
N PHE A 1267 7.63 -57.30 9.39
CA PHE A 1267 9.02 -57.18 9.80
C PHE A 1267 9.37 -58.17 10.91
N ALA A 1268 10.54 -58.78 10.80
CA ALA A 1268 11.17 -59.58 11.85
C ALA A 1268 12.66 -59.22 11.94
N PRO A 1269 13.25 -59.11 13.16
CA PRO A 1269 14.67 -58.86 13.36
C PRO A 1269 15.58 -59.84 12.62
N LYS A 1270 16.79 -59.40 12.23
CA LYS A 1270 17.77 -60.26 11.54
C LYS A 1270 18.17 -61.40 12.47
N GLY A 1271 18.06 -62.65 12.00
CA GLY A 1271 18.40 -63.82 12.80
C GLY A 1271 17.30 -64.28 13.77
N SER A 1272 16.10 -63.68 13.72
CA SER A 1272 14.93 -64.20 14.44
C SER A 1272 14.59 -65.62 13.96
N GLN A 1273 14.49 -66.56 14.90
CA GLN A 1273 14.11 -67.95 14.62
C GLN A 1273 12.59 -68.20 14.63
N CYS A 1274 11.77 -67.15 14.84
CA CYS A 1274 10.32 -67.32 14.87
C CYS A 1274 9.74 -67.62 13.48
N ARG A 1275 8.64 -68.39 13.47
CA ARG A 1275 7.94 -68.77 12.24
C ARG A 1275 7.40 -67.52 11.54
N ARG A 1276 7.79 -67.29 10.28
CA ARG A 1276 7.24 -66.19 9.47
C ARG A 1276 5.80 -66.49 9.11
N ILE A 1277 4.95 -65.46 9.16
CA ILE A 1277 3.53 -65.54 8.79
C ILE A 1277 3.34 -65.25 7.30
N SER A 1278 2.37 -65.91 6.66
CA SER A 1278 1.99 -65.58 5.28
C SER A 1278 1.02 -64.40 5.28
N LEU A 1279 1.29 -63.39 4.47
CA LEU A 1279 0.44 -62.20 4.32
C LEU A 1279 -0.50 -62.27 3.10
N THR A 1280 -0.49 -63.39 2.37
CA THR A 1280 -1.36 -63.68 1.21
C THR A 1280 -2.82 -63.80 1.60
#